data_AF-A0A9P8D739-F1
#
_entry.id   AF-A0A9P8D739-F1
#
_cell.length_a   1.000
_cell.length_b   1.000
_cell.length_c   1.000
_cell.angle_alpha   90.00
_cell.angle_beta   90.00
_cell.angle_gamma   90.00
#
_symmetry.space_group_name_H-M   'P 1'
#
loop_
_entity.id
_entity.type
_entity.pdbx_description
1 polymer ?
#
loop_
_entity_poly.entity_id
_entity_poly.type
_entity_poly.pdbx_seq_one_letter_code
_entity_poly.pdbx_strand_id
1 'polypeptide(L)'
;MDSTSNKSELNGFQPALGQQLQLGALYDARTRSFFSGMSLWDSESMAEKEQTNENQVQNADYYFTYSLDEARKENLLDIEGSLSLDLKMFSASGSAKYLNEKKSSQYEARVNVSCTVERRTRTIPMEVLSRIKYGNLLDNPQFTHFVSEVVEGGSATLTFARSCSSEEEATKVKGELKVKIVKIPVGGEASVEWKEGTKALMENMRISYSGAIAENVGSLEDAQRVAKEMPSKLAKQMNTLKYKLLPVELVDNKATRVIRAINTNIVNSTATVLHDGDDVSVALRKVSDDTAFAKFPMVRKQIANFRDAFSIVETDFTSLARRLLPELRDGNTNQHEKETELLRAVKLYSRQVSVAQQFVEAKLQEADELRKTVAKLLADGFGDYLAGKTPGSVIEESPPCLLLTLGGSSLSQPKHGLQARLEALSQDSPASGQDGEGDENSDGDDLEEEWFEDQQTTMILQNSCKQLRDQRIQAVPGVAVVFGVTNAARAVRNGKKVATKIGDILLGHRGKLTVVTGELPSRPSPPAVSVNGQDLTVSWKLPESSDGPIPVDNWIIRYRRVPNAEKDGAFPHAAEGELFSEIKCSDTATEAKLNQLTDDCDYEVALAVRTLVGASAWSASVVGRTEKRTSEAHRIIDFFHKNEKLLTQPPQEAGQVPWSFDHERCVINLGHREYLSRKCSTERFKNEVAVRVVDVATQYRPEVQPAPLDSAKDTVVTVFTGPTGAGKSTQINAFVSYMLGGDIDDTVRLILIDDSKANQSSSVTQLVTCYRLRPLTAEFQGKTLIIVDTPGYADTRGPERDAFVTAAMSDFFQTVYHVNTVNLVCKGDETRTNIIKPVTSYVFSLFAKDVKSSLRTLYTFGDGLRLLAHDTLIELKWPVSNGEMHINNAAFTLSPLDNRLAGYRDNWYSMIRGQRQLCLMVLKMTPVPTKGSAAVTRQRIALEEKCKLAEKNISETATNAMLVMMQLKVFSVGLGLPKDAMVEVDTKSVETTNAPEGQYTTFCKDCTITCHEDCAYKNDDQKKDCAAMVNGYCTFCQNKCKWDRHTNYWSIFRNVTIKKWVRQQEIIDKWAEGEKTQESAILNMLKDYLQTQGDLRDKMSELAKLNAKLAEDALQHDSSALLGYVRDLIGTAKSQPNVEGYITQLETARKTLALLSELEKHSSTGAPLAQDLTVLVEIMQDIRNEMDRRLLLKVSERELEESKPSRLYNTLYAKLPDHIQQKVPKPLPEQTSRSTGALYKENLQSVVALIHEILKDGGVVAALAAGPK
;
A
#
# COMPACT_ATOMS: atom_id res chain seq x y z
N MET A 1 -24.92 84.53 30.82
CA MET A 1 -24.07 85.68 30.41
C MET A 1 -23.35 86.10 31.69
N ASP A 2 -22.25 85.49 32.10
CA ASP A 2 -20.90 85.74 31.56
C ASP A 2 -20.56 84.98 30.29
N SER A 3 -20.50 85.72 29.18
CA SER A 3 -20.13 85.26 27.84
C SER A 3 -18.62 85.33 27.60
N THR A 4 -17.81 85.02 28.61
CA THR A 4 -16.34 85.14 28.54
C THR A 4 -15.59 83.82 28.76
N SER A 5 -16.27 82.69 29.04
CA SER A 5 -15.58 81.41 29.32
C SER A 5 -15.35 80.49 28.10
N ASN A 6 -15.98 80.74 26.95
CA ASN A 6 -15.96 79.79 25.82
C ASN A 6 -14.95 80.10 24.70
N LYS A 7 -14.03 81.06 24.91
CA LYS A 7 -12.90 81.29 23.97
C LYS A 7 -11.73 80.31 24.17
N SER A 8 -11.83 79.31 25.06
CA SER A 8 -10.69 78.46 25.44
C SER A 8 -10.50 77.18 24.63
N GLU A 9 -11.53 76.60 24.00
CA GLU A 9 -11.42 75.26 23.38
C GLU A 9 -10.64 75.23 22.05
N LEU A 10 -10.63 76.32 21.27
CA LEU A 10 -9.85 76.41 20.01
C LEU A 10 -8.44 77.00 20.19
N ASN A 11 -8.07 77.41 21.41
CA ASN A 11 -6.76 77.98 21.72
C ASN A 11 -5.69 76.93 22.11
N GLY A 12 -6.07 75.65 22.16
CA GLY A 12 -5.16 74.51 22.34
C GLY A 12 -4.57 74.01 21.03
N PHE A 13 -3.58 73.12 21.12
CA PHE A 13 -3.06 72.41 19.95
C PHE A 13 -4.09 71.41 19.43
N GLN A 14 -4.30 71.42 18.12
CA GLN A 14 -5.13 70.48 17.37
C GLN A 14 -4.23 69.53 16.58
N PRO A 15 -4.61 68.25 16.42
CA PRO A 15 -3.81 67.30 15.66
C PRO A 15 -3.89 67.61 14.16
N ALA A 16 -2.75 67.57 13.47
CA ALA A 16 -2.71 67.79 12.02
C ALA A 16 -3.25 66.61 11.22
N LEU A 17 -3.35 65.42 11.83
CA LEU A 17 -3.86 64.18 11.24
C LEU A 17 -3.23 63.86 9.87
N GLY A 18 -1.94 64.18 9.71
CA GLY A 18 -1.16 63.95 8.49
C GLY A 18 -1.39 64.94 7.36
N GLN A 19 -2.08 66.05 7.62
CA GLN A 19 -2.13 67.20 6.71
C GLN A 19 -0.88 68.05 6.87
N GLN A 20 -0.28 68.47 5.75
CA GLN A 20 0.84 69.38 5.76
C GLN A 20 0.32 70.82 5.73
N LEU A 21 0.53 71.56 6.82
CA LEU A 21 -0.05 72.89 7.01
C LEU A 21 1.03 73.97 6.97
N GLN A 22 0.69 75.09 6.35
CA GLN A 22 1.50 76.31 6.34
C GLN A 22 0.97 77.31 7.36
N LEU A 23 1.86 78.14 7.92
CA LEU A 23 1.47 79.29 8.72
C LEU A 23 0.57 80.23 7.90
N GLY A 24 -0.50 80.69 8.53
CA GLY A 24 -1.50 81.57 7.94
C GLY A 24 -2.57 80.88 7.11
N ALA A 25 -2.52 79.54 6.95
CA ALA A 25 -3.54 78.79 6.23
C ALA A 25 -4.94 79.02 6.83
N LEU A 26 -5.91 79.29 5.97
CA LEU A 26 -7.29 79.61 6.38
C LEU A 26 -8.10 78.36 6.70
N TYR A 27 -8.97 78.47 7.71
CA TYR A 27 -9.73 77.36 8.30
C TYR A 27 -11.19 77.73 8.62
N ASP A 28 -12.10 76.79 8.37
CA ASP A 28 -13.51 76.86 8.77
C ASP A 28 -13.78 75.97 10.00
N ALA A 29 -14.07 76.58 11.15
CA ALA A 29 -14.34 75.86 12.39
C ALA A 29 -15.69 75.14 12.40
N ARG A 30 -16.64 75.49 11.51
CA ARG A 30 -17.93 74.79 11.43
C ARG A 30 -17.78 73.42 10.79
N THR A 31 -17.09 73.38 9.66
CA THR A 31 -16.86 72.16 8.88
C THR A 31 -15.57 71.43 9.24
N ARG A 32 -14.72 72.03 10.08
CA ARG A 32 -13.38 71.54 10.48
C ARG A 32 -12.45 71.28 9.29
N SER A 33 -12.41 72.21 8.34
CA SER A 33 -11.68 72.05 7.08
C SER A 33 -10.74 73.22 6.77
N PHE A 34 -9.63 72.91 6.09
CA PHE A 34 -8.66 73.89 5.60
C PHE A 34 -8.90 74.21 4.12
N PHE A 35 -8.62 75.45 3.73
CA PHE A 35 -8.67 75.88 2.33
C PHE A 35 -7.28 75.80 1.71
N SER A 36 -7.06 74.78 0.88
CA SER A 36 -5.76 74.52 0.28
C SER A 36 -5.23 75.72 -0.50
N GLY A 37 -3.97 76.09 -0.26
CA GLY A 37 -3.28 77.20 -0.94
C GLY A 37 -3.71 78.60 -0.52
N MET A 38 -4.70 78.77 0.37
CA MET A 38 -5.17 80.09 0.81
C MET A 38 -4.51 80.52 2.13
N SER A 39 -3.89 81.70 2.14
CA SER A 39 -3.28 82.32 3.33
C SER A 39 -3.46 83.84 3.27
N LEU A 40 -3.55 84.50 4.43
CA LEU A 40 -3.65 85.97 4.52
C LEU A 40 -2.32 86.69 4.22
N TRP A 41 -1.23 85.94 4.24
CA TRP A 41 0.13 86.42 3.98
C TRP A 41 0.74 85.67 2.78
N ASP A 42 1.65 86.32 2.05
CA ASP A 42 2.45 85.62 1.05
C ASP A 42 3.58 84.82 1.69
N SER A 43 3.94 83.70 1.06
CA SER A 43 4.90 82.73 1.58
C SER A 43 6.31 83.31 1.78
N GLU A 44 6.75 84.23 0.91
CA GLU A 44 8.07 84.87 1.00
C GLU A 44 8.15 85.79 2.23
N SER A 45 7.14 86.63 2.43
CA SER A 45 7.06 87.55 3.57
C SER A 45 6.91 86.84 4.92
N MET A 46 6.31 85.65 4.92
CA MET A 46 6.17 84.83 6.13
C MET A 46 7.48 84.13 6.51
N ALA A 47 8.22 83.62 5.53
CA ALA A 47 9.49 82.94 5.77
C ALA A 47 10.55 83.85 6.41
N GLU A 48 10.53 85.16 6.10
CA GLU A 48 11.45 86.14 6.69
C GLU A 48 11.10 86.55 8.13
N LYS A 49 9.83 86.40 8.53
CA LYS A 49 9.30 86.98 9.78
C LYS A 49 8.76 85.96 10.77
N GLU A 50 8.74 84.68 10.42
CA GLU A 50 8.33 83.63 11.34
C GLU A 50 9.31 83.45 12.49
N GLN A 51 8.79 83.16 13.68
CA GLN A 51 9.62 82.74 14.80
C GLN A 51 9.74 81.22 14.78
N THR A 52 10.96 80.72 14.65
CA THR A 52 11.26 79.30 14.74
C THR A 52 11.94 79.01 16.08
N ASN A 53 11.35 78.13 16.87
CA ASN A 53 11.98 77.54 18.04
C ASN A 53 12.40 76.11 17.70
N GLU A 54 13.70 75.88 17.58
CA GLU A 54 14.24 74.53 17.42
C GLU A 54 14.20 73.83 18.78
N ASN A 55 13.39 72.77 18.89
CA ASN A 55 13.38 71.97 20.10
C ASN A 55 14.70 71.18 20.11
N GLN A 56 15.48 71.26 21.21
CA GLN A 56 16.65 70.39 21.38
C GLN A 56 16.17 68.93 21.32
N VAL A 57 16.46 68.28 20.20
CA VAL A 57 16.01 66.91 19.90
C VAL A 57 16.67 65.99 20.92
N GLN A 58 15.94 65.61 21.96
CA GLN A 58 16.51 64.72 22.96
C GLN A 58 15.88 63.34 23.05
N ASN A 59 14.61 63.08 22.74
CA ASN A 59 14.09 61.71 22.71
C ASN A 59 12.91 61.52 21.75
N ALA A 60 12.77 60.30 21.22
CA ALA A 60 11.59 59.86 20.48
C ALA A 60 10.55 59.33 21.48
N ASP A 61 9.35 59.88 21.44
CA ASP A 61 8.28 59.52 22.36
C ASP A 61 7.51 58.32 21.83
N TYR A 62 7.54 57.22 22.60
CA TYR A 62 6.78 56.01 22.31
C TYR A 62 5.56 55.90 23.21
N TYR A 63 4.42 55.57 22.62
CA TYR A 63 3.19 55.28 23.36
C TYR A 63 2.40 54.14 22.72
N PHE A 64 1.60 53.47 23.54
CA PHE A 64 0.86 52.27 23.16
C PHE A 64 -0.63 52.47 23.43
N THR A 65 -1.47 52.11 22.45
CA THR A 65 -2.93 52.15 22.60
C THR A 65 -3.54 50.80 22.24
N TYR A 66 -4.62 50.44 22.91
CA TYR A 66 -5.21 49.10 22.86
C TYR A 66 -6.65 49.07 22.36
N SER A 67 -7.14 50.21 21.87
CA SER A 67 -8.39 50.35 21.14
C SER A 67 -8.26 51.55 20.19
N LEU A 68 -9.19 51.67 19.24
CA LEU A 68 -9.23 52.83 18.37
C LEU A 68 -9.59 54.11 19.14
N ASP A 69 -10.48 54.02 20.14
CA ASP A 69 -10.86 55.16 20.96
C ASP A 69 -9.69 55.67 21.82
N GLU A 70 -8.93 54.75 22.41
CA GLU A 70 -7.68 55.09 23.10
C GLU A 70 -6.69 55.76 22.13
N ALA A 71 -6.54 55.23 20.91
CA ALA A 71 -5.67 55.82 19.89
C ALA A 71 -6.08 57.24 19.48
N ARG A 72 -7.37 57.49 19.28
CA ARG A 72 -7.91 58.81 18.95
C ARG A 72 -7.67 59.78 20.10
N LYS A 73 -7.97 59.38 21.33
CA LYS A 73 -7.74 60.20 22.53
C LYS A 73 -6.27 60.59 22.71
N GLU A 74 -5.33 59.64 22.55
CA GLU A 74 -3.88 59.93 22.63
C GLU A 74 -3.39 60.85 21.51
N ASN A 75 -4.08 60.87 20.36
CA ASN A 75 -3.80 61.79 19.25
C ASN A 75 -4.57 63.11 19.36
N LEU A 76 -5.00 63.50 20.57
CA LEU A 76 -5.70 64.76 20.85
C LEU A 76 -7.03 64.92 20.06
N LEU A 77 -7.64 63.83 19.61
CA LEU A 77 -9.02 63.85 19.08
C LEU A 77 -10.01 63.76 20.24
N ASP A 78 -10.83 64.79 20.39
CA ASP A 78 -11.99 64.79 21.26
C ASP A 78 -13.10 63.87 20.72
N ILE A 79 -14.18 63.71 21.50
CA ILE A 79 -15.31 62.85 21.11
C ILE A 79 -15.96 63.39 19.83
N GLU A 80 -16.08 64.71 19.72
CA GLU A 80 -16.66 65.34 18.52
C GLU A 80 -15.77 65.13 17.29
N GLY A 81 -14.45 65.16 17.44
CA GLY A 81 -13.47 64.90 16.39
C GLY A 81 -13.46 63.45 15.96
N SER A 82 -13.59 62.54 16.92
CA SER A 82 -13.78 61.11 16.66
C SER A 82 -15.07 60.85 15.88
N LEU A 83 -16.19 61.45 16.31
CA LEU A 83 -17.47 61.39 15.59
C LEU A 83 -17.36 61.98 14.18
N SER A 84 -16.70 63.14 14.03
CA SER A 84 -16.49 63.77 12.72
C SER A 84 -15.71 62.87 11.76
N LEU A 85 -14.74 62.12 12.30
CA LEU A 85 -13.94 61.17 11.54
C LEU A 85 -14.76 59.91 11.16
N ASP A 86 -15.59 59.39 12.06
CA ASP A 86 -16.52 58.27 11.77
C ASP A 86 -17.59 58.66 10.74
N LEU A 87 -18.06 59.91 10.83
CA LEU A 87 -18.91 60.54 9.83
C LEU A 87 -18.15 60.90 8.56
N LYS A 88 -16.83 60.69 8.44
CA LYS A 88 -16.04 61.04 7.25
C LYS A 88 -16.16 62.52 6.83
N MET A 89 -16.35 63.42 7.79
CA MET A 89 -16.35 64.87 7.56
C MET A 89 -14.95 65.38 7.20
N PHE A 90 -13.92 64.71 7.73
CA PHE A 90 -12.54 64.78 7.28
C PHE A 90 -11.93 63.36 7.33
N SER A 91 -10.69 63.21 6.87
CA SER A 91 -9.97 61.94 6.94
C SER A 91 -8.53 62.17 7.37
N ALA A 92 -8.03 61.28 8.22
CA ALA A 92 -6.62 61.28 8.59
C ALA A 92 -5.75 60.71 7.46
N SER A 93 -4.57 61.26 7.24
CA SER A 93 -3.60 60.82 6.23
C SER A 93 -2.22 60.55 6.85
N GLY A 94 -1.28 60.06 6.04
CA GLY A 94 0.10 59.83 6.48
C GLY A 94 0.20 58.95 7.74
N SER A 95 0.84 59.47 8.78
CA SER A 95 1.04 58.79 10.07
C SER A 95 -0.23 58.55 10.86
N ALA A 96 -1.27 59.37 10.66
CA ALA A 96 -2.53 59.27 11.38
C ALA A 96 -3.58 58.41 10.65
N LYS A 97 -3.25 57.88 9.46
CA LYS A 97 -4.18 57.14 8.58
C LYS A 97 -4.94 56.01 9.29
N TYR A 98 -4.28 55.31 10.22
CA TYR A 98 -4.86 54.21 10.99
C TYR A 98 -6.07 54.63 11.86
N LEU A 99 -6.22 55.93 12.18
CA LEU A 99 -7.34 56.44 12.97
C LEU A 99 -8.69 56.36 12.21
N ASN A 100 -8.65 56.26 10.87
CA ASN A 100 -9.83 56.05 10.02
C ASN A 100 -10.33 54.60 9.96
N GLU A 101 -9.60 53.65 10.55
CA GLU A 101 -9.97 52.24 10.48
C GLU A 101 -11.21 51.97 11.34
N LYS A 102 -12.20 51.24 10.80
CA LYS A 102 -13.29 50.66 11.61
C LYS A 102 -12.89 49.28 12.14
N LYS A 103 -13.60 48.78 13.16
CA LYS A 103 -13.46 47.40 13.63
C LYS A 103 -13.71 46.43 12.46
N SER A 104 -12.91 45.38 12.37
CA SER A 104 -13.06 44.34 11.35
C SER A 104 -14.04 43.22 11.77
N SER A 105 -14.27 43.08 13.07
CA SER A 105 -15.15 42.09 13.70
C SER A 105 -15.72 42.61 15.01
N GLN A 106 -16.80 41.98 15.50
CA GLN A 106 -17.43 42.30 16.79
C GLN A 106 -16.43 42.21 17.96
N TYR A 107 -15.56 41.20 17.92
CA TYR A 107 -14.46 41.05 18.87
C TYR A 107 -13.14 41.21 18.12
N GLU A 108 -12.37 42.25 18.43
CA GLU A 108 -11.07 42.52 17.81
C GLU A 108 -10.04 42.81 18.90
N ALA A 109 -8.90 42.11 18.84
CA ALA A 109 -7.73 42.45 19.64
C ALA A 109 -6.84 43.41 18.84
N ARG A 110 -6.56 44.59 19.38
CA ARG A 110 -5.77 45.64 18.74
C ARG A 110 -4.69 46.20 19.66
N VAL A 111 -3.49 46.42 19.12
CA VAL A 111 -2.42 47.21 19.75
C VAL A 111 -1.79 48.11 18.70
N ASN A 112 -1.70 49.41 18.98
CA ASN A 112 -0.95 50.37 18.18
C ASN A 112 0.31 50.80 18.93
N VAL A 113 1.45 50.81 18.24
CA VAL A 113 2.74 51.29 18.73
C VAL A 113 3.09 52.54 17.95
N SER A 114 3.01 53.70 18.60
CA SER A 114 3.26 54.99 17.96
C SER A 114 4.58 55.58 18.44
N CYS A 115 5.35 56.15 17.52
CA CYS A 115 6.60 56.86 17.76
C CYS A 115 6.49 58.28 17.19
N THR A 116 6.77 59.30 18.00
CA THR A 116 6.72 60.71 17.59
C THR A 116 8.01 61.43 17.94
N VAL A 117 8.52 62.23 17.00
CA VAL A 117 9.72 63.07 17.17
C VAL A 117 9.37 64.50 16.78
N GLU A 118 9.25 65.39 17.76
CA GLU A 118 9.07 66.82 17.52
C GLU A 118 10.43 67.48 17.20
N ARG A 119 10.47 68.32 16.16
CA ARG A 119 11.72 68.93 15.65
C ARG A 119 11.77 70.42 15.93
N ARG A 120 10.75 71.15 15.51
CA ARG A 120 10.69 72.59 15.71
C ARG A 120 9.25 73.05 15.76
N THR A 121 9.07 74.21 16.38
CA THR A 121 7.80 74.93 16.35
C THR A 121 8.00 76.22 15.58
N ARG A 122 7.12 76.47 14.61
CA ARG A 122 7.06 77.74 13.86
C ARG A 122 5.80 78.48 14.28
N THR A 123 5.94 79.76 14.59
CA THR A 123 4.85 80.60 15.09
C THR A 123 4.84 81.94 14.36
N ILE A 124 3.64 82.48 14.10
CA ILE A 124 3.48 83.85 13.62
C ILE A 124 3.61 84.81 14.81
N PRO A 125 4.65 85.67 14.86
CA PRO A 125 4.79 86.64 15.94
C PRO A 125 3.65 87.66 15.92
N MET A 126 3.28 88.17 17.10
CA MET A 126 2.17 89.12 17.24
C MET A 126 2.37 90.40 16.42
N GLU A 127 3.61 90.88 16.20
CA GLU A 127 3.84 92.10 15.41
C GLU A 127 3.52 91.92 13.92
N VAL A 128 3.54 90.67 13.41
CA VAL A 128 3.31 90.33 12.00
C VAL A 128 1.82 90.20 11.68
N LEU A 129 0.98 89.95 12.69
CA LEU A 129 -0.46 89.75 12.51
C LEU A 129 -1.16 90.96 11.87
N SER A 130 -0.70 92.18 12.15
CA SER A 130 -1.26 93.42 11.58
C SER A 130 -0.89 93.67 10.11
N ARG A 131 0.01 92.88 9.51
CA ARG A 131 0.61 93.14 8.19
C ARG A 131 0.16 92.11 7.14
N ILE A 132 -1.15 91.93 6.99
CA ILE A 132 -1.73 91.04 5.97
C ILE A 132 -1.61 91.62 4.56
N LYS A 133 -1.47 90.74 3.56
CA LYS A 133 -1.41 91.11 2.14
C LYS A 133 -2.71 90.83 1.39
N TYR A 134 -3.40 89.76 1.76
CA TYR A 134 -4.63 89.30 1.09
C TYR A 134 -5.85 89.51 1.98
N GLY A 135 -6.06 90.75 2.45
CA GLY A 135 -7.14 91.08 3.39
C GLY A 135 -8.56 90.90 2.82
N ASN A 136 -8.74 91.02 1.51
CA ASN A 136 -10.01 90.76 0.83
C ASN A 136 -10.50 89.30 0.97
N LEU A 137 -9.62 88.35 1.30
CA LEU A 137 -10.06 86.99 1.61
C LEU A 137 -11.02 86.96 2.80
N LEU A 138 -10.89 87.89 3.76
CA LEU A 138 -11.74 87.97 4.96
C LEU A 138 -13.21 88.30 4.66
N ASP A 139 -13.53 88.78 3.46
CA ASP A 139 -14.92 88.99 3.01
C ASP A 139 -15.67 87.66 2.85
N ASN A 140 -14.96 86.54 2.64
CA ASN A 140 -15.57 85.22 2.60
C ASN A 140 -15.95 84.76 4.03
N PRO A 141 -17.25 84.55 4.33
CA PRO A 141 -17.69 84.13 5.65
C PRO A 141 -17.25 82.71 6.03
N GLN A 142 -16.73 81.92 5.08
CA GLN A 142 -16.21 80.58 5.33
C GLN A 142 -14.91 80.57 6.13
N PHE A 143 -14.09 81.62 6.04
CA PHE A 143 -12.86 81.71 6.80
C PHE A 143 -13.14 82.23 8.22
N THR A 144 -12.82 81.39 9.20
CA THR A 144 -13.11 81.67 10.62
C THR A 144 -11.84 81.80 11.45
N HIS A 145 -10.81 81.03 11.10
CA HIS A 145 -9.53 80.97 11.80
C HIS A 145 -8.40 80.87 10.79
N PHE A 146 -7.18 81.14 11.23
CA PHE A 146 -5.96 80.86 10.48
C PHE A 146 -4.95 80.13 11.37
N VAL A 147 -4.03 79.40 10.75
CA VAL A 147 -2.96 78.68 11.45
C VAL A 147 -1.94 79.68 11.99
N SER A 148 -1.84 79.80 13.31
CA SER A 148 -0.90 80.71 13.97
C SER A 148 0.41 80.04 14.36
N GLU A 149 0.38 78.74 14.59
CA GLU A 149 1.51 77.97 15.10
C GLU A 149 1.43 76.54 14.54
N VAL A 150 2.57 76.01 14.12
CA VAL A 150 2.73 74.62 13.68
C VAL A 150 3.91 73.98 14.39
N VAL A 151 3.70 72.78 14.93
CA VAL A 151 4.76 71.92 15.44
C VAL A 151 5.09 70.91 14.36
N GLU A 152 6.33 70.93 13.91
CA GLU A 152 6.83 70.08 12.83
C GLU A 152 7.70 68.95 13.39
N GLY A 153 7.61 67.78 12.76
CA GLY A 153 8.37 66.60 13.13
C GLY A 153 7.95 65.36 12.36
N GLY A 154 8.27 64.19 12.90
CA GLY A 154 7.95 62.90 12.30
C GLY A 154 7.12 62.04 13.25
N SER A 155 6.10 61.37 12.73
CA SER A 155 5.35 60.37 13.48
C SER A 155 5.14 59.11 12.63
N ALA A 156 5.09 57.95 13.29
CA ALA A 156 4.71 56.69 12.68
C ALA A 156 4.09 55.74 13.71
N THR A 157 3.18 54.89 13.23
CA THR A 157 2.42 53.93 14.03
C THR A 157 2.44 52.56 13.35
N LEU A 158 2.79 51.53 14.12
CA LEU A 158 2.57 50.13 13.77
C LEU A 158 1.28 49.65 14.44
N THR A 159 0.36 49.09 13.68
CA THR A 159 -0.90 48.54 14.17
C THR A 159 -0.89 47.03 14.02
N PHE A 160 -1.19 46.34 15.13
CA PHE A 160 -1.37 44.91 15.23
C PHE A 160 -2.83 44.65 15.55
N ALA A 161 -3.59 44.07 14.62
CA ALA A 161 -5.01 43.80 14.78
C ALA A 161 -5.36 42.36 14.41
N ARG A 162 -6.23 41.72 15.19
CA ARG A 162 -6.72 40.37 14.92
C ARG A 162 -8.21 40.27 15.26
N SER A 163 -8.97 39.71 14.32
CA SER A 163 -10.37 39.33 14.55
C SER A 163 -10.42 38.11 15.46
N CYS A 164 -11.32 38.14 16.45
CA CYS A 164 -11.49 37.08 17.45
C CYS A 164 -12.91 36.52 17.38
N SER A 165 -13.06 35.27 17.82
CA SER A 165 -14.34 34.55 17.83
C SER A 165 -15.23 34.92 19.02
N SER A 166 -14.61 35.34 20.14
CA SER A 166 -15.28 35.75 21.38
C SER A 166 -14.58 36.92 22.06
N GLU A 167 -15.28 37.55 23.00
CA GLU A 167 -14.74 38.60 23.88
C GLU A 167 -13.61 38.07 24.77
N GLU A 168 -13.74 36.83 25.26
CA GLU A 168 -12.71 36.15 26.05
C GLU A 168 -11.42 35.97 25.24
N GLU A 169 -11.54 35.52 23.98
CA GLU A 169 -10.39 35.38 23.08
C GLU A 169 -9.76 36.75 22.80
N ALA A 170 -10.56 37.77 22.49
CA ALA A 170 -10.06 39.11 22.24
C ALA A 170 -9.31 39.70 23.44
N THR A 171 -9.84 39.53 24.66
CA THR A 171 -9.22 40.00 25.90
C THR A 171 -7.90 39.26 26.16
N LYS A 172 -7.89 37.94 25.97
CA LYS A 172 -6.67 37.12 26.10
C LYS A 172 -5.59 37.54 25.11
N VAL A 173 -5.94 37.64 23.82
CA VAL A 173 -5.00 38.04 22.75
C VAL A 173 -4.48 39.45 23.00
N LYS A 174 -5.34 40.40 23.40
CA LYS A 174 -4.93 41.77 23.78
C LYS A 174 -3.96 41.77 24.97
N GLY A 175 -4.22 40.97 26.01
CA GLY A 175 -3.32 40.81 27.16
C GLY A 175 -1.95 40.24 26.78
N GLU A 176 -1.93 39.22 25.92
CA GLU A 176 -0.69 38.64 25.40
C GLU A 176 0.10 39.64 24.55
N LEU A 177 -0.58 40.40 23.68
CA LEU A 177 0.04 41.44 22.87
C LEU A 177 0.62 42.56 23.73
N LYS A 178 -0.09 43.00 24.76
CA LYS A 178 0.40 44.01 25.72
C LYS A 178 1.70 43.59 26.39
N VAL A 179 1.82 42.33 26.84
CA VAL A 179 3.06 41.85 27.50
C VAL A 179 4.21 41.69 26.51
N LYS A 180 3.92 41.21 25.29
CA LYS A 180 4.96 40.86 24.31
C LYS A 180 5.44 42.08 23.50
N ILE A 181 4.54 42.98 23.10
CA ILE A 181 4.84 44.17 22.27
C ILE A 181 5.45 45.33 23.08
N VAL A 182 5.14 45.48 24.37
CA VAL A 182 5.72 46.55 25.22
C VAL A 182 7.25 46.43 25.40
N LYS A 183 7.87 45.31 24.98
CA LYS A 183 9.33 45.10 25.03
C LYS A 183 10.12 45.67 23.84
N ILE A 184 9.53 46.54 23.00
CA ILE A 184 10.28 47.23 21.94
C ILE A 184 11.26 48.21 22.61
N PRO A 185 12.59 48.10 22.36
CA PRO A 185 13.59 48.87 23.09
C PRO A 185 13.49 50.37 22.79
N VAL A 186 13.21 51.15 23.83
CA VAL A 186 13.26 52.62 23.82
C VAL A 186 14.64 53.02 24.34
N GLY A 187 15.52 53.50 23.45
CA GLY A 187 16.90 53.86 23.80
C GLY A 187 17.82 52.64 23.81
N GLY A 188 18.93 52.73 23.08
CA GLY A 188 19.77 51.59 22.78
C GLY A 188 20.40 50.95 24.02
N GLU A 189 19.93 49.75 24.37
CA GLU A 189 20.71 48.61 24.84
C GLU A 189 19.82 47.35 24.86
N ALA A 190 20.43 46.20 24.55
CA ALA A 190 19.90 44.84 24.47
C ALA A 190 19.03 44.45 23.25
N SER A 191 19.51 43.46 22.50
CA SER A 191 18.72 42.62 21.60
C SER A 191 17.65 41.86 22.41
N VAL A 192 16.38 42.21 22.22
CA VAL A 192 15.28 41.42 22.78
C VAL A 192 15.01 40.25 21.85
N GLU A 193 15.55 39.08 22.18
CA GLU A 193 15.09 37.82 21.61
C GLU A 193 13.65 37.54 22.10
N TRP A 194 12.70 37.51 21.18
CA TRP A 194 11.34 37.08 21.45
C TRP A 194 11.38 35.58 21.74
N LYS A 195 11.19 35.16 23.00
CA LYS A 195 11.21 33.74 23.39
C LYS A 195 10.25 32.88 22.54
N GLU A 196 10.58 31.60 22.39
CA GLU A 196 9.74 30.59 21.74
C GLU A 196 8.29 30.63 22.27
N GLY A 197 7.32 30.62 21.34
CA GLY A 197 5.89 30.85 21.61
C GLY A 197 5.31 32.12 20.98
N THR A 198 6.13 32.93 20.29
CA THR A 198 5.69 34.17 19.63
C THR A 198 5.06 33.93 18.25
N LYS A 199 5.46 32.88 17.51
CA LYS A 199 4.93 32.58 16.16
C LYS A 199 3.43 32.31 16.13
N ALA A 200 2.91 31.47 17.04
CA ALA A 200 1.49 31.11 17.09
C ALA A 200 0.55 32.28 17.45
N LEU A 201 1.02 33.28 18.22
CA LEU A 201 0.24 34.49 18.52
C LEU A 201 0.09 35.38 17.27
N MET A 202 1.13 35.43 16.44
CA MET A 202 1.21 36.31 15.26
C MET A 202 0.55 35.69 14.02
N GLU A 203 0.24 34.39 14.04
CA GLU A 203 -0.58 33.74 13.01
C GLU A 203 -1.96 34.40 12.94
N ASN A 204 -2.38 34.77 11.72
CA ASN A 204 -3.62 35.51 11.43
C ASN A 204 -3.71 36.93 12.03
N MET A 205 -2.57 37.53 12.40
CA MET A 205 -2.51 38.93 12.79
C MET A 205 -2.32 39.83 11.57
N ARG A 206 -3.16 40.84 11.43
CA ARG A 206 -2.94 41.93 10.48
C ARG A 206 -1.96 42.91 11.08
N ILE A 207 -0.81 43.07 10.42
CA ILE A 207 0.17 44.10 10.74
C ILE A 207 0.07 45.19 9.67
N SER A 208 -0.10 46.43 10.09
CA SER A 208 -0.11 47.59 9.20
C SER A 208 0.79 48.69 9.75
N TYR A 209 1.27 49.54 8.85
CA TYR A 209 2.11 50.68 9.17
C TYR A 209 1.47 51.95 8.61
N SER A 210 1.39 52.99 9.45
CA SER A 210 1.00 54.34 9.08
C SER A 210 2.10 55.30 9.51
N GLY A 211 2.78 55.97 8.58
CA GLY A 211 3.88 56.86 8.93
C GLY A 211 4.10 57.98 7.95
N ALA A 212 4.93 58.94 8.34
CA ALA A 212 5.40 60.02 7.48
C ALA A 212 6.26 59.52 6.31
N ILE A 213 6.84 58.32 6.43
CA ILE A 213 7.70 57.67 5.45
C ILE A 213 7.03 56.36 5.05
N ALA A 214 6.97 56.03 3.76
CA ALA A 214 6.40 54.74 3.35
C ALA A 214 7.33 53.58 3.74
N GLU A 215 6.78 52.60 4.45
CA GLU A 215 7.45 51.34 4.81
C GLU A 215 6.56 50.17 4.43
N ASN A 216 7.16 49.07 3.97
CA ASN A 216 6.43 47.82 3.74
C ASN A 216 6.56 46.94 4.98
N VAL A 217 5.43 46.62 5.60
CA VAL A 217 5.38 45.79 6.81
C VAL A 217 4.38 44.67 6.57
N GLY A 218 4.89 43.51 6.16
CA GLY A 218 4.09 42.30 5.95
C GLY A 218 4.30 41.22 7.01
N SER A 219 5.38 41.33 7.80
CA SER A 219 5.75 40.32 8.80
C SER A 219 6.15 40.94 10.15
N LEU A 220 6.29 40.07 11.16
CA LEU A 220 6.80 40.48 12.47
C LEU A 220 8.25 41.01 12.36
N GLU A 221 9.08 40.37 11.52
CA GLU A 221 10.47 40.79 11.31
C GLU A 221 10.55 42.18 10.67
N ASP A 222 9.67 42.47 9.71
CA ASP A 222 9.54 43.82 9.13
C ASP A 222 9.13 44.84 10.19
N ALA A 223 8.15 44.49 11.03
CA ALA A 223 7.69 45.37 12.10
C ALA A 223 8.80 45.66 13.14
N GLN A 224 9.63 44.66 13.47
CA GLN A 224 10.79 44.82 14.36
C GLN A 224 11.85 45.73 13.76
N ARG A 225 12.19 45.53 12.48
CA ARG A 225 13.13 46.40 11.75
C ARG A 225 12.65 47.84 11.78
N VAL A 226 11.39 48.06 11.36
CA VAL A 226 10.81 49.39 11.26
C VAL A 226 10.75 50.05 12.65
N ALA A 227 10.27 49.37 13.68
CA ALA A 227 10.24 49.90 15.05
C ALA A 227 11.62 50.38 15.54
N LYS A 228 12.70 49.64 15.24
CA LYS A 228 14.07 50.04 15.62
C LYS A 228 14.56 51.27 14.84
N GLU A 229 14.21 51.38 13.58
CA GLU A 229 14.67 52.45 12.70
C GLU A 229 13.82 53.73 12.77
N MET A 230 12.57 53.65 13.29
CA MET A 230 11.63 54.77 13.36
C MET A 230 12.25 56.05 13.96
N PRO A 231 12.91 56.04 15.14
CA PRO A 231 13.40 57.28 15.75
C PRO A 231 14.38 58.05 14.86
N SER A 232 15.35 57.35 14.26
CA SER A 232 16.40 57.98 13.45
C SER A 232 15.87 58.45 12.08
N LYS A 233 14.91 57.71 11.51
CA LYS A 233 14.24 58.09 10.27
C LYS A 233 13.27 59.27 10.47
N LEU A 234 12.50 59.26 11.56
CA LEU A 234 11.55 60.32 11.90
C LEU A 234 12.24 61.61 12.32
N ALA A 235 13.43 61.54 12.93
CA ALA A 235 14.23 62.72 13.29
C ALA A 235 14.64 63.60 12.09
N LYS A 236 14.46 63.13 10.84
CA LYS A 236 14.72 63.89 9.62
C LYS A 236 13.46 64.49 8.99
N GLN A 237 12.28 64.19 9.53
CA GLN A 237 11.00 64.60 8.97
C GLN A 237 10.55 65.96 9.53
N MET A 238 9.87 66.73 8.69
CA MET A 238 9.36 68.08 9.00
C MET A 238 7.85 68.17 8.72
N ASN A 239 7.13 67.08 8.94
CA ASN A 239 5.70 67.02 8.72
C ASN A 239 4.96 67.77 9.84
N THR A 240 3.82 68.38 9.55
CA THR A 240 3.02 69.00 10.62
C THR A 240 2.46 67.91 11.53
N LEU A 241 2.79 67.97 12.83
CA LEU A 241 2.27 67.04 13.84
C LEU A 241 1.00 67.58 14.48
N LYS A 242 1.06 68.82 14.93
CA LYS A 242 -0.05 69.55 15.57
C LYS A 242 0.04 71.04 15.24
N TYR A 243 -1.09 71.74 15.31
CA TYR A 243 -1.18 73.16 14.96
C TYR A 243 -2.07 73.90 15.95
N LYS A 244 -1.94 75.22 16.00
CA LYS A 244 -2.83 76.09 16.77
C LYS A 244 -3.53 77.07 15.84
N LEU A 245 -4.78 77.34 16.15
CA LEU A 245 -5.62 78.26 15.39
C LEU A 245 -5.81 79.56 16.17
N LEU A 246 -5.84 80.67 15.44
CA LEU A 246 -6.29 81.95 15.94
C LEU A 246 -7.45 82.44 15.08
N PRO A 247 -8.50 83.04 15.67
CA PRO A 247 -9.65 83.52 14.89
C PRO A 247 -9.24 84.71 14.02
N VAL A 248 -9.83 84.81 12.83
CA VAL A 248 -9.52 85.91 11.88
C VAL A 248 -9.88 87.29 12.44
N GLU A 249 -10.76 87.36 13.44
CA GLU A 249 -11.13 88.60 14.12
C GLU A 249 -9.95 89.29 14.83
N LEU A 250 -8.89 88.54 15.17
CA LEU A 250 -7.67 89.10 15.77
C LEU A 250 -6.86 89.95 14.79
N VAL A 251 -7.08 89.74 13.49
CA VAL A 251 -6.38 90.45 12.41
C VAL A 251 -7.25 91.59 11.86
N ASP A 252 -8.56 91.37 11.75
CA ASP A 252 -9.56 92.41 11.43
C ASP A 252 -10.84 92.20 12.24
N ASN A 253 -11.18 93.17 13.10
CA ASN A 253 -12.36 93.09 13.97
C ASN A 253 -13.70 93.09 13.22
N LYS A 254 -13.73 93.48 11.93
CA LYS A 254 -14.93 93.39 11.08
C LYS A 254 -15.21 91.97 10.60
N ALA A 255 -14.22 91.08 10.68
CA ALA A 255 -14.32 89.68 10.26
C ALA A 255 -14.83 88.74 11.38
N THR A 256 -15.46 89.25 12.45
CA THR A 256 -16.00 88.43 13.53
C THR A 256 -16.98 87.36 13.03
N ARG A 257 -16.82 86.13 13.54
CA ARG A 257 -17.66 84.96 13.25
C ARG A 257 -18.11 84.33 14.56
N VAL A 258 -19.42 84.10 14.72
CA VAL A 258 -19.95 83.42 15.91
C VAL A 258 -19.93 81.91 15.68
N ILE A 259 -19.06 81.21 16.43
CA ILE A 259 -18.95 79.75 16.42
C ILE A 259 -19.40 79.23 17.78
N ARG A 260 -20.44 78.39 17.79
CA ARG A 260 -21.00 77.77 19.02
C ARG A 260 -20.29 76.47 19.34
N ALA A 261 -20.12 76.19 20.64
CA ALA A 261 -19.79 74.84 21.12
C ALA A 261 -21.05 73.97 21.06
N ILE A 262 -20.90 72.69 20.68
CA ILE A 262 -22.00 71.73 20.64
C ILE A 262 -22.17 71.08 22.02
N ASN A 263 -23.41 70.80 22.43
CA ASN A 263 -23.71 70.05 23.64
C ASN A 263 -23.07 68.66 23.60
N THR A 264 -22.18 68.39 24.55
CA THR A 264 -21.42 67.14 24.66
C THR A 264 -22.30 65.90 24.82
N ASN A 265 -23.47 66.01 25.48
CA ASN A 265 -24.38 64.87 25.64
C ASN A 265 -25.00 64.45 24.30
N ILE A 266 -25.31 65.40 23.41
CA ILE A 266 -25.87 65.11 22.09
C ILE A 266 -24.80 64.48 21.19
N VAL A 267 -23.57 65.00 21.24
CA VAL A 267 -22.41 64.43 20.53
C VAL A 267 -22.15 62.99 21.00
N ASN A 268 -22.14 62.75 22.32
CA ASN A 268 -21.95 61.41 22.89
C ASN A 268 -23.05 60.45 22.49
N SER A 269 -24.32 60.89 22.54
CA SER A 269 -25.47 60.06 22.16
C SER A 269 -25.42 59.71 20.67
N THR A 270 -25.07 60.68 19.82
CA THR A 270 -24.91 60.48 18.37
C THR A 270 -23.78 59.49 18.08
N ALA A 271 -22.63 59.63 18.76
CA ALA A 271 -21.50 58.71 18.61
C ALA A 271 -21.83 57.29 19.09
N THR A 272 -22.55 57.17 20.21
CA THR A 272 -22.93 55.87 20.78
C THR A 272 -23.83 55.10 19.82
N VAL A 273 -24.92 55.70 19.35
CA VAL A 273 -25.85 55.00 18.45
C VAL A 273 -25.20 54.73 17.08
N LEU A 274 -24.29 55.60 16.61
CA LEU A 274 -23.51 55.32 15.41
C LEU A 274 -22.62 54.06 15.58
N HIS A 275 -21.96 53.94 16.74
CA HIS A 275 -21.15 52.78 17.08
C HIS A 275 -21.99 51.50 17.21
N ASP A 276 -23.16 51.57 17.86
CA ASP A 276 -24.09 50.43 17.96
C ASP A 276 -24.55 49.96 16.57
N GLY A 277 -24.83 50.91 15.66
CA GLY A 277 -25.15 50.61 14.26
C GLY A 277 -23.99 49.97 13.50
N ASP A 278 -22.76 50.46 13.70
CA ASP A 278 -21.55 49.85 13.13
C ASP A 278 -21.36 48.40 13.61
N ASP A 279 -21.56 48.12 14.90
CA ASP A 279 -21.48 46.78 15.49
C ASP A 279 -22.54 45.84 14.88
N VAL A 280 -23.79 46.30 14.71
CA VAL A 280 -24.85 45.54 14.05
C VAL A 280 -24.56 45.31 12.57
N SER A 281 -24.03 46.30 11.85
CA SER A 281 -23.58 46.15 10.45
C SER A 281 -22.49 45.08 10.30
N VAL A 282 -21.57 44.99 11.27
CA VAL A 282 -20.57 43.91 11.34
C VAL A 282 -21.24 42.55 11.62
N ALA A 283 -22.20 42.49 12.54
CA ALA A 283 -22.92 41.26 12.86
C ALA A 283 -23.78 40.76 11.67
N LEU A 284 -24.45 41.64 10.94
CA LEU A 284 -25.19 41.32 9.71
C LEU A 284 -24.28 40.76 8.61
N ARG A 285 -23.05 41.29 8.48
CA ARG A 285 -22.05 40.72 7.56
C ARG A 285 -21.66 39.31 7.98
N LYS A 286 -21.42 39.09 9.28
CA LYS A 286 -21.12 37.75 9.83
C LYS A 286 -22.24 36.74 9.52
N VAL A 287 -23.50 37.14 9.69
CA VAL A 287 -24.67 36.31 9.33
C VAL A 287 -24.75 36.07 7.81
N SER A 288 -24.41 37.08 7.00
CA SER A 288 -24.38 36.96 5.52
C SER A 288 -23.32 35.96 5.02
N ASP A 289 -22.18 35.93 5.69
CA ASP A 289 -21.04 35.05 5.38
C ASP A 289 -21.17 33.66 6.05
N ASP A 290 -22.23 33.44 6.81
CA ASP A 290 -22.45 32.19 7.53
C ASP A 290 -22.70 31.03 6.57
N THR A 291 -21.78 30.07 6.59
CA THR A 291 -21.83 28.86 5.76
C THR A 291 -23.08 28.01 5.98
N ALA A 292 -23.76 28.12 7.13
CA ALA A 292 -25.01 27.39 7.40
C ALA A 292 -26.09 27.69 6.34
N PHE A 293 -26.10 28.91 5.81
CA PHE A 293 -27.08 29.35 4.82
C PHE A 293 -26.66 29.11 3.36
N ALA A 294 -25.45 28.61 3.11
CA ALA A 294 -24.91 28.45 1.75
C ALA A 294 -25.84 27.65 0.82
N LYS A 295 -26.60 26.70 1.36
CA LYS A 295 -27.53 25.80 0.65
C LYS A 295 -28.98 26.30 0.59
N PHE A 296 -29.27 27.46 1.18
CA PHE A 296 -30.61 28.02 1.34
C PHE A 296 -30.72 29.37 0.62
N PRO A 297 -30.91 29.39 -0.72
CA PRO A 297 -30.86 30.62 -1.51
C PRO A 297 -31.92 31.64 -1.09
N MET A 298 -33.09 31.20 -0.60
CA MET A 298 -34.14 32.10 -0.12
C MET A 298 -33.76 32.77 1.21
N VAL A 299 -33.17 32.03 2.14
CA VAL A 299 -32.68 32.59 3.42
C VAL A 299 -31.52 33.56 3.17
N ARG A 300 -30.59 33.25 2.26
CA ARG A 300 -29.52 34.20 1.87
C ARG A 300 -30.08 35.48 1.25
N LYS A 301 -31.13 35.36 0.43
CA LYS A 301 -31.82 36.52 -0.15
C LYS A 301 -32.50 37.35 0.95
N GLN A 302 -33.12 36.70 1.94
CA GLN A 302 -33.73 37.34 3.09
C GLN A 302 -32.70 38.15 3.91
N ILE A 303 -31.52 37.57 4.21
CA ILE A 303 -30.42 38.25 4.91
C ILE A 303 -29.88 39.43 4.10
N ALA A 304 -29.65 39.24 2.80
CA ALA A 304 -29.16 40.30 1.92
C ALA A 304 -30.14 41.49 1.86
N ASN A 305 -31.44 41.22 1.68
CA ASN A 305 -32.46 42.25 1.65
C ASN A 305 -32.52 43.06 2.96
N PHE A 306 -32.43 42.38 4.11
CA PHE A 306 -32.43 43.06 5.41
C PHE A 306 -31.19 43.93 5.59
N ARG A 307 -30.00 43.40 5.26
CA ARG A 307 -28.73 44.16 5.34
C ARG A 307 -28.76 45.40 4.45
N ASP A 308 -29.25 45.26 3.23
CA ASP A 308 -29.34 46.38 2.28
C ASP A 308 -30.33 47.44 2.79
N ALA A 309 -31.46 47.03 3.38
CA ALA A 309 -32.41 47.94 4.04
C ALA A 309 -31.79 48.68 5.24
N PHE A 310 -31.03 47.98 6.09
CA PHE A 310 -30.33 48.59 7.22
C PHE A 310 -29.23 49.56 6.77
N SER A 311 -28.50 49.24 5.70
CA SER A 311 -27.46 50.13 5.15
C SER A 311 -28.02 51.46 4.63
N ILE A 312 -29.26 51.46 4.10
CA ILE A 312 -29.96 52.71 3.72
C ILE A 312 -30.20 53.56 4.96
N VAL A 313 -30.73 52.94 6.02
CA VAL A 313 -31.00 53.61 7.31
C VAL A 313 -29.73 54.21 7.93
N GLU A 314 -28.62 53.47 7.95
CA GLU A 314 -27.31 53.97 8.42
C GLU A 314 -26.82 55.16 7.57
N THR A 315 -27.03 55.10 6.25
CA THR A 315 -26.66 56.19 5.33
C THR A 315 -27.47 57.45 5.61
N ASP A 316 -28.77 57.32 5.83
CA ASP A 316 -29.67 58.44 6.12
C ASP A 316 -29.31 59.11 7.44
N PHE A 317 -29.07 58.33 8.50
CA PHE A 317 -28.62 58.85 9.80
C PHE A 317 -27.26 59.57 9.69
N THR A 318 -26.27 58.96 9.05
CA THR A 318 -24.94 59.58 8.90
C THR A 318 -24.98 60.84 8.03
N SER A 319 -25.80 60.87 6.99
CA SER A 319 -26.03 62.05 6.14
C SER A 319 -26.63 63.21 6.93
N LEU A 320 -27.65 62.92 7.75
CA LEU A 320 -28.31 63.89 8.61
C LEU A 320 -27.36 64.43 9.69
N ALA A 321 -26.59 63.56 10.35
CA ALA A 321 -25.59 63.98 11.34
C ALA A 321 -24.48 64.86 10.72
N ARG A 322 -23.95 64.51 9.53
CA ARG A 322 -22.96 65.32 8.79
C ARG A 322 -23.46 66.72 8.48
N ARG A 323 -24.75 66.87 8.19
CA ARG A 323 -25.39 68.16 7.89
C ARG A 323 -25.64 68.98 9.15
N LEU A 324 -26.19 68.36 10.20
CA LEU A 324 -26.60 69.06 11.42
C LEU A 324 -25.44 69.49 12.31
N LEU A 325 -24.33 68.74 12.38
CA LEU A 325 -23.19 69.10 13.25
C LEU A 325 -22.56 70.46 12.87
N PRO A 326 -22.27 70.77 11.59
CA PRO A 326 -21.84 72.11 11.19
C PRO A 326 -22.90 73.19 11.43
N GLU A 327 -24.19 72.89 11.17
CA GLU A 327 -25.29 73.83 11.40
C GLU A 327 -25.38 74.21 12.89
N LEU A 328 -25.20 73.26 13.81
CA LEU A 328 -25.19 73.50 15.26
C LEU A 328 -24.07 74.47 15.69
N ARG A 329 -22.91 74.42 15.01
CA ARG A 329 -21.78 75.33 15.27
C ARG A 329 -21.97 76.71 14.69
N ASP A 330 -22.72 76.86 13.60
CA ASP A 330 -22.94 78.15 12.96
C ASP A 330 -23.88 79.03 13.79
N GLY A 331 -23.37 80.16 14.31
CA GLY A 331 -24.17 81.09 15.11
C GLY A 331 -25.38 81.69 14.41
N ASN A 332 -25.53 81.52 13.09
CA ASN A 332 -26.66 82.04 12.31
C ASN A 332 -27.84 81.06 12.19
N THR A 333 -27.74 79.83 12.70
CA THR A 333 -28.84 78.85 12.67
C THR A 333 -29.55 78.76 14.04
N ASN A 334 -30.78 78.23 14.08
CA ASN A 334 -31.51 78.03 15.33
C ASN A 334 -30.98 76.81 16.11
N GLN A 335 -30.28 77.02 17.22
CA GLN A 335 -29.67 75.95 18.01
C GLN A 335 -30.69 74.91 18.49
N HIS A 336 -31.81 75.36 19.07
CA HIS A 336 -32.78 74.46 19.69
C HIS A 336 -33.49 73.56 18.68
N GLU A 337 -33.83 74.11 17.51
CA GLU A 337 -34.44 73.38 16.40
C GLU A 337 -33.51 72.27 15.91
N LYS A 338 -32.22 72.59 15.71
CA LYS A 338 -31.21 71.65 15.21
C LYS A 338 -30.83 70.58 16.24
N GLU A 339 -30.77 70.93 17.52
CA GLU A 339 -30.57 69.98 18.61
C GLU A 339 -31.73 68.99 18.69
N THR A 340 -32.97 69.46 18.55
CA THR A 340 -34.18 68.63 18.55
C THR A 340 -34.23 67.71 17.33
N GLU A 341 -33.88 68.21 16.15
CA GLU A 341 -33.80 67.44 14.90
C GLU A 341 -32.79 66.28 15.03
N LEU A 342 -31.60 66.55 15.58
CA LEU A 342 -30.58 65.53 15.80
C LEU A 342 -31.00 64.50 16.86
N LEU A 343 -31.59 64.93 17.98
CA LEU A 343 -32.07 64.01 19.02
C LEU A 343 -33.18 63.08 18.52
N ARG A 344 -34.10 63.56 17.69
CA ARG A 344 -35.13 62.71 17.05
C ARG A 344 -34.50 61.68 16.13
N ALA A 345 -33.50 62.08 15.33
CA ALA A 345 -32.77 61.15 14.47
C ALA A 345 -32.02 60.09 15.28
N VAL A 346 -31.39 60.46 16.41
CA VAL A 346 -30.73 59.51 17.32
C VAL A 346 -31.72 58.50 17.91
N LYS A 347 -32.89 58.95 18.37
CA LYS A 347 -33.94 58.06 18.92
C LYS A 347 -34.49 57.09 17.87
N LEU A 348 -34.76 57.59 16.65
CA LEU A 348 -35.24 56.77 15.54
C LEU A 348 -34.20 55.70 15.15
N TYR A 349 -32.95 56.12 14.96
CA TYR A 349 -31.88 55.21 14.57
C TYR A 349 -31.62 54.14 15.63
N SER A 350 -31.69 54.48 16.92
CA SER A 350 -31.58 53.51 18.02
C SER A 350 -32.65 52.40 17.96
N ARG A 351 -33.91 52.75 17.64
CA ARG A 351 -34.99 51.75 17.44
C ARG A 351 -34.71 50.85 16.24
N GLN A 352 -34.22 51.43 15.14
CA GLN A 352 -33.87 50.68 13.92
C GLN A 352 -32.70 49.72 14.16
N VAL A 353 -31.68 50.13 14.93
CA VAL A 353 -30.58 49.28 15.40
C VAL A 353 -31.10 48.11 16.22
N SER A 354 -32.06 48.34 17.13
CA SER A 354 -32.68 47.27 17.94
C SER A 354 -33.40 46.21 17.09
N VAL A 355 -34.17 46.64 16.08
CA VAL A 355 -34.83 45.70 15.14
C VAL A 355 -33.80 44.87 14.36
N ALA A 356 -32.70 45.50 13.95
CA ALA A 356 -31.61 44.81 13.26
C ALA A 356 -30.86 43.81 14.16
N GLN A 357 -30.70 44.12 15.44
CA GLN A 357 -30.15 43.19 16.43
C GLN A 357 -31.05 41.96 16.62
N GLN A 358 -32.37 42.13 16.73
CA GLN A 358 -33.32 41.00 16.80
C GLN A 358 -33.24 40.10 15.57
N PHE A 359 -33.10 40.68 14.38
CA PHE A 359 -32.94 39.91 13.15
C PHE A 359 -31.64 39.09 13.15
N VAL A 360 -30.53 39.68 13.61
CA VAL A 360 -29.25 38.96 13.76
C VAL A 360 -29.42 37.77 14.70
N GLU A 361 -30.05 37.96 15.86
CA GLU A 361 -30.26 36.91 16.86
C GLU A 361 -31.09 35.74 16.31
N ALA A 362 -32.22 36.03 15.67
CA ALA A 362 -33.08 35.02 15.04
C ALA A 362 -32.31 34.20 14.00
N LYS A 363 -31.47 34.85 13.17
CA LYS A 363 -30.66 34.13 12.17
C LYS A 363 -29.51 33.33 12.77
N LEU A 364 -28.93 33.78 13.87
CA LEU A 364 -27.94 32.96 14.58
C LEU A 364 -28.57 31.68 15.14
N GLN A 365 -29.79 31.75 15.66
CA GLN A 365 -30.56 30.58 16.13
C GLN A 365 -30.93 29.63 14.98
N GLU A 366 -31.43 30.16 13.86
CA GLU A 366 -31.72 29.37 12.66
C GLU A 366 -30.48 28.63 12.14
N ALA A 367 -29.34 29.33 12.07
CA ALA A 367 -28.06 28.76 11.65
C ALA A 367 -27.62 27.62 12.59
N ASP A 368 -27.79 27.79 13.89
CA ASP A 368 -27.42 26.77 14.89
C ASP A 368 -28.28 25.49 14.74
N GLU A 369 -29.59 25.62 14.58
CA GLU A 369 -30.46 24.44 14.42
C GLU A 369 -30.19 23.70 13.10
N LEU A 370 -29.94 24.44 12.01
CA LEU A 370 -29.52 23.86 10.73
C LEU A 370 -28.16 23.15 10.83
N ARG A 371 -27.22 23.67 11.61
CA ARG A 371 -25.92 23.00 11.86
C ARG A 371 -26.09 21.70 12.64
N LYS A 372 -26.88 21.73 13.72
CA LYS A 372 -27.14 20.57 14.59
C LYS A 372 -27.83 19.43 13.83
N THR A 373 -28.66 19.75 12.85
CA THR A 373 -29.50 18.80 12.11
C THR A 373 -28.97 18.53 10.69
N VAL A 374 -29.34 19.38 9.73
CA VAL A 374 -29.17 19.19 8.29
C VAL A 374 -27.69 19.21 7.88
N ALA A 375 -26.90 20.17 8.36
CA ALA A 375 -25.49 20.25 8.00
C ALA A 375 -24.73 19.02 8.49
N LYS A 376 -25.05 18.54 9.70
CA LYS A 376 -24.50 17.30 10.24
C LYS A 376 -24.90 16.09 9.39
N LEU A 377 -26.17 15.98 8.97
CA LEU A 377 -26.58 14.91 8.04
C LEU A 377 -25.81 14.96 6.72
N LEU A 378 -25.65 16.14 6.12
CA LEU A 378 -24.90 16.27 4.87
C LEU A 378 -23.41 15.94 5.06
N ALA A 379 -22.81 16.33 6.20
CA ALA A 379 -21.44 15.95 6.57
C ALA A 379 -21.30 14.42 6.78
N ASP A 380 -22.34 13.76 7.28
CA ASP A 380 -22.43 12.30 7.37
C ASP A 380 -22.59 11.63 5.98
N GLY A 381 -22.55 12.40 4.89
CA GLY A 381 -22.56 11.92 3.50
C GLY A 381 -23.96 11.64 2.93
N PHE A 382 -25.01 12.25 3.49
CA PHE A 382 -26.36 12.21 2.92
C PHE A 382 -26.43 13.11 1.67
N GLY A 383 -27.23 12.72 0.68
CA GLY A 383 -27.39 13.45 -0.58
C GLY A 383 -28.06 14.82 -0.42
N ASP A 384 -27.53 15.82 -1.11
CA ASP A 384 -28.03 17.20 -1.11
C ASP A 384 -28.96 17.47 -2.30
N TYR A 385 -30.26 17.59 -2.02
CA TYR A 385 -31.33 17.89 -2.98
C TYR A 385 -32.11 19.16 -2.63
N LEU A 386 -31.47 20.12 -1.94
CA LEU A 386 -32.12 21.36 -1.48
C LEU A 386 -32.18 22.44 -2.58
N ALA A 387 -31.18 22.52 -3.46
CA ALA A 387 -30.99 23.63 -4.41
C ALA A 387 -31.67 23.43 -5.78
N GLY A 388 -32.99 23.18 -5.81
CA GLY A 388 -33.75 23.16 -7.07
C GLY A 388 -33.49 21.97 -8.01
N LYS A 389 -32.68 20.99 -7.59
CA LYS A 389 -32.65 19.66 -8.20
C LYS A 389 -33.98 18.99 -7.89
N THR A 390 -34.92 19.00 -8.83
CA THR A 390 -36.22 18.37 -8.62
C THR A 390 -36.02 16.90 -8.23
N PRO A 391 -36.66 16.42 -7.15
CA PRO A 391 -36.63 15.02 -6.78
C PRO A 391 -37.05 14.10 -7.94
N GLY A 392 -37.84 14.62 -8.91
CA GLY A 392 -38.23 13.92 -10.14
C GLY A 392 -37.09 13.26 -10.90
N SER A 393 -35.90 13.87 -11.00
CA SER A 393 -34.75 13.24 -11.68
C SER A 393 -34.17 12.04 -10.94
N VAL A 394 -34.47 11.89 -9.64
CA VAL A 394 -34.04 10.78 -8.78
C VAL A 394 -35.12 9.70 -8.70
N ILE A 395 -36.40 10.05 -8.85
CA ILE A 395 -37.51 9.12 -8.51
C ILE A 395 -38.03 8.35 -9.73
N GLU A 396 -37.78 8.83 -10.95
CA GLU A 396 -38.34 8.22 -12.18
C GLU A 396 -37.58 6.96 -12.66
N GLU A 397 -36.28 6.81 -12.36
CA GLU A 397 -35.48 5.62 -12.79
C GLU A 397 -34.40 5.14 -11.78
N SER A 398 -34.34 5.66 -10.54
CA SER A 398 -33.27 5.30 -9.59
C SER A 398 -33.72 4.33 -8.47
N PRO A 399 -32.76 3.69 -7.76
CA PRO A 399 -32.99 3.05 -6.46
C PRO A 399 -33.90 3.85 -5.51
N PRO A 400 -34.65 3.17 -4.61
CA PRO A 400 -35.53 3.84 -3.66
C PRO A 400 -34.76 4.87 -2.82
N CYS A 401 -35.38 6.02 -2.55
CA CYS A 401 -34.76 7.10 -1.79
C CYS A 401 -35.54 7.46 -0.53
N LEU A 402 -34.84 7.63 0.59
CA LEU A 402 -35.37 8.17 1.85
C LEU A 402 -34.83 9.58 2.04
N LEU A 403 -35.73 10.57 1.95
CA LEU A 403 -35.38 11.98 1.97
C LEU A 403 -36.02 12.68 3.17
N LEU A 404 -35.21 13.33 4.01
CA LEU A 404 -35.70 14.30 4.98
C LEU A 404 -36.20 15.53 4.22
N THR A 405 -37.39 16.02 4.51
CA THR A 405 -37.84 17.28 3.94
C THR A 405 -37.88 18.42 4.95
N LEU A 406 -37.42 19.58 4.50
CA LEU A 406 -37.56 20.86 5.20
C LEU A 406 -38.78 21.64 4.67
N GLY A 407 -39.71 20.95 3.99
CA GLY A 407 -40.87 21.58 3.36
C GLY A 407 -41.72 22.36 4.36
N GLY A 408 -42.05 23.60 4.00
CA GLY A 408 -42.81 24.55 4.82
C GLY A 408 -42.82 25.94 4.17
N SER A 409 -43.77 26.79 4.54
CA SER A 409 -43.90 28.16 4.02
C SER A 409 -42.76 29.08 4.48
N SER A 410 -42.19 28.88 5.67
CA SER A 410 -41.26 29.82 6.32
C SER A 410 -39.87 29.90 5.66
N LEU A 411 -39.24 28.75 5.32
CA LEU A 411 -37.92 28.70 4.65
C LEU A 411 -37.92 29.18 3.18
N SER A 412 -39.10 29.50 2.65
CA SER A 412 -39.30 29.86 1.24
C SER A 412 -39.62 31.34 1.04
N GLN A 413 -39.68 32.15 2.10
CA GLN A 413 -40.01 33.58 1.99
C GLN A 413 -38.77 34.44 1.72
N PRO A 414 -38.79 35.35 0.72
CA PRO A 414 -37.65 36.21 0.42
C PRO A 414 -37.56 37.46 1.32
N LYS A 415 -38.58 37.74 2.14
CA LYS A 415 -38.67 38.90 3.03
C LYS A 415 -38.98 38.42 4.46
N HIS A 416 -38.34 39.00 5.47
CA HIS A 416 -38.56 38.69 6.89
C HIS A 416 -39.58 39.64 7.50
N GLY A 417 -40.34 39.21 8.52
CA GLY A 417 -41.29 40.09 9.23
C GLY A 417 -40.61 41.34 9.81
N LEU A 418 -39.45 41.16 10.46
CA LEU A 418 -38.61 42.26 10.96
C LEU A 418 -38.12 43.24 9.87
N GLN A 419 -38.00 42.82 8.60
CA GLN A 419 -37.67 43.75 7.52
C GLN A 419 -38.81 44.75 7.29
N ALA A 420 -40.06 44.29 7.32
CA ALA A 420 -41.22 45.16 7.19
C ALA A 420 -41.31 46.14 8.37
N ARG A 421 -40.98 45.69 9.59
CA ARG A 421 -40.91 46.54 10.79
C ARG A 421 -39.83 47.63 10.67
N LEU A 422 -38.65 47.27 10.17
CA LEU A 422 -37.56 48.24 9.92
C LEU A 422 -37.97 49.30 8.89
N GLU A 423 -38.61 48.90 7.80
CA GLU A 423 -39.10 49.80 6.75
C GLU A 423 -40.26 50.69 7.24
N ALA A 424 -41.14 50.18 8.11
CA ALA A 424 -42.24 50.94 8.68
C ALA A 424 -41.75 52.06 9.61
N LEU A 425 -40.74 51.79 10.45
CA LEU A 425 -40.11 52.81 11.30
C LEU A 425 -39.51 53.96 10.48
N SER A 426 -39.05 53.70 9.26
CA SER A 426 -38.52 54.74 8.37
C SER A 426 -39.60 55.62 7.73
N GLN A 427 -40.87 55.21 7.74
CA GLN A 427 -42.00 56.00 7.23
C GLN A 427 -42.51 57.03 8.25
N ASP A 428 -42.21 56.85 9.54
CA ASP A 428 -42.38 57.85 10.60
C ASP A 428 -41.31 58.95 10.46
N SER A 429 -41.46 59.79 9.45
CA SER A 429 -40.48 60.83 9.10
C SER A 429 -40.36 61.90 10.20
N PRO A 430 -39.16 62.46 10.47
CA PRO A 430 -38.97 63.55 11.44
C PRO A 430 -39.73 64.84 11.13
N ALA A 431 -40.30 64.96 9.91
CA ALA A 431 -40.93 66.17 9.38
C ALA A 431 -42.42 66.33 9.75
N SER A 432 -43.09 65.31 10.28
CA SER A 432 -44.47 65.44 10.76
C SER A 432 -44.49 65.82 12.24
N GLY A 433 -44.69 67.10 12.53
CA GLY A 433 -44.79 67.64 13.89
C GLY A 433 -46.07 67.26 14.63
N GLN A 434 -46.24 65.97 14.96
CA GLN A 434 -47.24 65.53 15.93
C GLN A 434 -46.54 65.00 17.19
N ASP A 435 -46.61 65.81 18.26
CA ASP A 435 -46.34 65.38 19.62
C ASP A 435 -47.43 64.39 20.04
N GLY A 436 -47.14 63.09 19.91
CA GLY A 436 -47.93 62.00 20.46
C GLY A 436 -47.13 61.27 21.51
N GLU A 437 -47.37 61.57 22.78
CA GLU A 437 -47.09 60.65 23.89
C GLU A 437 -48.00 59.42 23.72
N GLY A 438 -47.56 58.46 22.91
CA GLY A 438 -48.19 57.15 22.78
C GLY A 438 -47.42 56.12 23.60
N ASP A 439 -48.13 55.45 24.50
CA ASP A 439 -47.68 54.35 25.39
C ASP A 439 -46.66 53.41 24.73
N GLU A 440 -45.54 53.16 25.42
CA GLU A 440 -44.45 52.26 24.99
C GLU A 440 -44.82 50.75 25.02
N ASN A 441 -46.11 50.38 24.98
CA ASN A 441 -46.56 49.02 25.33
C ASN A 441 -47.59 48.36 24.39
N SER A 442 -47.85 48.83 23.16
CA SER A 442 -48.90 48.21 22.32
C SER A 442 -48.59 47.80 20.87
N ASP A 443 -47.34 47.77 20.41
CA ASP A 443 -47.00 47.27 19.06
C ASP A 443 -45.89 46.20 19.14
N GLY A 444 -46.10 44.89 19.13
CA GLY A 444 -47.26 44.03 18.92
C GLY A 444 -46.69 42.61 18.80
N ASP A 445 -47.14 41.70 19.67
CA ASP A 445 -46.79 40.27 19.77
C ASP A 445 -47.23 39.42 18.55
N ASP A 446 -47.43 40.03 17.37
CA ASP A 446 -48.01 39.39 16.18
C ASP A 446 -46.94 39.11 15.09
N LEU A 447 -45.71 38.77 15.47
CA LEU A 447 -44.79 38.12 14.54
C LEU A 447 -45.06 36.62 14.60
N GLU A 448 -45.38 35.99 13.45
CA GLU A 448 -45.51 34.53 13.38
C GLU A 448 -44.22 33.89 13.90
N GLU A 449 -44.35 33.01 14.90
CA GLU A 449 -43.25 32.25 15.50
C GLU A 449 -42.50 31.49 14.39
N GLU A 450 -41.19 31.70 14.30
CA GLU A 450 -40.39 31.08 13.24
C GLU A 450 -40.23 29.58 13.52
N TRP A 451 -39.97 28.79 12.47
CA TRP A 451 -39.97 27.32 12.61
C TRP A 451 -38.91 26.77 13.60
N PHE A 452 -37.83 27.52 13.81
CA PHE A 452 -36.73 27.19 14.73
C PHE A 452 -37.00 27.66 16.17
N GLU A 453 -38.11 28.36 16.40
CA GLU A 453 -38.60 28.76 17.72
C GLU A 453 -39.61 27.71 18.25
N ASP A 454 -40.34 27.01 17.37
CA ASP A 454 -41.22 25.89 17.73
C ASP A 454 -40.46 24.63 18.18
N GLN A 455 -40.52 24.35 19.49
CA GLN A 455 -39.91 23.17 20.11
C GLN A 455 -40.41 21.84 19.53
N GLN A 456 -41.67 21.75 19.12
CA GLN A 456 -42.21 20.51 18.58
C GLN A 456 -41.62 20.23 17.18
N THR A 457 -41.52 21.26 16.33
CA THR A 457 -40.92 21.15 15.00
C THR A 457 -39.44 20.79 15.08
N THR A 458 -38.67 21.43 15.96
CA THR A 458 -37.25 21.11 16.16
C THR A 458 -37.04 19.68 16.70
N MET A 459 -37.85 19.21 17.66
CA MET A 459 -37.80 17.82 18.15
C MET A 459 -38.12 16.80 17.04
N ILE A 460 -39.15 17.05 16.22
CA ILE A 460 -39.50 16.18 15.09
C ILE A 460 -38.36 16.13 14.08
N LEU A 461 -37.75 17.26 13.74
CA LEU A 461 -36.62 17.35 12.84
C LEU A 461 -35.43 16.54 13.37
N GLN A 462 -35.07 16.72 14.64
CA GLN A 462 -33.97 15.98 15.28
C GLN A 462 -34.22 14.48 15.34
N ASN A 463 -35.44 14.05 15.72
CA ASN A 463 -35.81 12.64 15.76
C ASN A 463 -35.80 12.01 14.36
N SER A 464 -36.28 12.72 13.35
CA SER A 464 -36.29 12.24 11.96
C SER A 464 -34.89 12.16 11.38
N CYS A 465 -34.00 13.09 11.73
CA CYS A 465 -32.57 12.99 11.43
C CYS A 465 -31.95 11.72 12.04
N LYS A 466 -32.30 11.41 13.31
CA LYS A 466 -31.81 10.21 13.99
C LYS A 466 -32.33 8.93 13.31
N GLN A 467 -33.64 8.87 13.04
CA GLN A 467 -34.25 7.73 12.34
C GLN A 467 -33.61 7.47 10.97
N LEU A 468 -33.30 8.52 10.21
CA LEU A 468 -32.62 8.38 8.92
C LEU A 468 -31.17 7.89 9.05
N ARG A 469 -30.43 8.33 10.06
CA ARG A 469 -29.08 7.80 10.37
C ARG A 469 -29.14 6.33 10.74
N ASP A 470 -30.03 5.97 11.66
CA ASP A 470 -30.21 4.59 12.11
C ASP A 470 -30.59 3.70 10.92
N GLN A 471 -31.50 4.15 10.06
CA GLN A 471 -31.90 3.40 8.87
C GLN A 471 -30.77 3.26 7.85
N ARG A 472 -29.92 4.28 7.68
CA ARG A 472 -28.74 4.20 6.78
C ARG A 472 -27.68 3.22 7.30
N ILE A 473 -27.50 3.11 8.63
CA ILE A 473 -26.62 2.10 9.23
C ILE A 473 -27.16 0.69 8.98
N GLN A 474 -28.49 0.52 9.02
CA GLN A 474 -29.15 -0.75 8.73
C GLN A 474 -29.37 -0.99 7.22
N ALA A 475 -28.89 -0.09 6.35
CA ALA A 475 -28.99 -0.26 4.91
C ALA A 475 -28.10 -1.42 4.45
N VAL A 476 -28.63 -2.26 3.55
CA VAL A 476 -27.95 -3.50 3.18
C VAL A 476 -26.80 -3.20 2.20
N PRO A 477 -25.59 -3.72 2.45
CA PRO A 477 -24.49 -3.63 1.50
C PRO A 477 -24.88 -4.16 0.11
N GLY A 478 -24.72 -3.33 -0.93
CA GLY A 478 -25.03 -3.69 -2.31
C GLY A 478 -26.47 -3.41 -2.77
N VAL A 479 -27.40 -3.03 -1.89
CA VAL A 479 -28.70 -2.45 -2.29
C VAL A 479 -28.54 -0.93 -2.28
N ALA A 480 -28.59 -0.32 -3.46
CA ALA A 480 -28.58 1.13 -3.53
C ALA A 480 -29.88 1.67 -2.92
N VAL A 481 -29.78 2.37 -1.80
CA VAL A 481 -30.85 3.19 -1.23
C VAL A 481 -30.26 4.58 -1.06
N VAL A 482 -30.93 5.58 -1.62
CA VAL A 482 -30.43 6.96 -1.60
C VAL A 482 -30.98 7.67 -0.36
N PHE A 483 -30.11 8.06 0.54
CA PHE A 483 -30.48 8.87 1.70
C PHE A 483 -30.12 10.33 1.45
N GLY A 484 -31.00 11.27 1.80
CA GLY A 484 -30.74 12.68 1.51
C GLY A 484 -31.66 13.66 2.21
N VAL A 485 -31.48 14.93 1.87
CA VAL A 485 -32.31 16.05 2.34
C VAL A 485 -32.85 16.80 1.13
N THR A 486 -34.14 17.17 1.16
CA THR A 486 -34.83 17.85 0.06
C THR A 486 -35.78 18.93 0.55
N ASN A 487 -36.21 19.82 -0.36
CA ASN A 487 -37.23 20.83 -0.10
C ASN A 487 -38.48 20.56 -0.96
N ALA A 488 -39.19 19.48 -0.66
CA ALA A 488 -40.39 19.08 -1.40
C ALA A 488 -41.63 19.60 -0.66
N ALA A 489 -42.39 20.52 -1.25
CA ALA A 489 -43.54 21.14 -0.58
C ALA A 489 -44.77 20.22 -0.42
N ARG A 490 -44.87 19.15 -1.21
CA ARG A 490 -46.03 18.24 -1.23
C ARG A 490 -45.62 16.78 -1.45
N ALA A 491 -46.29 15.87 -0.76
CA ALA A 491 -46.10 14.42 -0.85
C ALA A 491 -47.42 13.65 -0.69
N VAL A 492 -47.41 12.34 -0.90
CA VAL A 492 -48.59 11.46 -0.75
C VAL A 492 -48.59 10.86 0.66
N ARG A 493 -49.74 10.89 1.35
CA ARG A 493 -49.97 10.15 2.60
C ARG A 493 -51.32 9.45 2.48
N ASN A 494 -51.37 8.14 2.70
CA ASN A 494 -52.59 7.32 2.56
C ASN A 494 -53.35 7.57 1.24
N GLY A 495 -52.60 7.67 0.13
CA GLY A 495 -53.16 7.90 -1.21
C GLY A 495 -53.58 9.34 -1.55
N LYS A 496 -53.48 10.31 -0.64
CA LYS A 496 -53.84 11.73 -0.87
C LYS A 496 -52.62 12.66 -0.88
N LYS A 497 -52.61 13.70 -1.72
CA LYS A 497 -51.51 14.69 -1.83
C LYS A 497 -51.62 15.78 -0.76
N VAL A 498 -50.75 15.74 0.25
CA VAL A 498 -50.70 16.66 1.40
C VAL A 498 -49.52 17.62 1.32
N ALA A 499 -49.58 18.74 2.05
CA ALA A 499 -48.42 19.59 2.30
C ALA A 499 -47.48 18.89 3.29
N THR A 500 -46.18 18.97 3.04
CA THR A 500 -45.13 18.44 3.91
C THR A 500 -44.81 19.41 5.04
N LYS A 501 -44.36 18.88 6.18
CA LYS A 501 -43.82 19.68 7.29
C LYS A 501 -42.31 19.51 7.40
N ILE A 502 -41.64 20.47 8.06
CA ILE A 502 -40.24 20.35 8.41
C ILE A 502 -40.05 19.09 9.28
N GLY A 503 -39.14 18.23 8.86
CA GLY A 503 -38.84 16.97 9.53
C GLY A 503 -39.59 15.75 8.99
N ASP A 504 -40.52 15.89 8.04
CA ASP A 504 -41.14 14.70 7.42
C ASP A 504 -40.09 13.84 6.67
N ILE A 505 -40.23 12.51 6.75
CA ILE A 505 -39.42 11.55 5.99
C ILE A 505 -40.23 11.07 4.78
N LEU A 506 -39.65 11.23 3.59
CA LEU A 506 -40.27 10.88 2.32
C LEU A 506 -39.59 9.67 1.70
N LEU A 507 -40.39 8.67 1.33
CA LEU A 507 -39.99 7.56 0.46
C LEU A 507 -40.28 7.93 -1.00
N GLY A 508 -39.23 8.09 -1.80
CA GLY A 508 -39.31 8.16 -3.25
C GLY A 508 -39.14 6.77 -3.86
N HIS A 509 -40.21 6.26 -4.50
CA HIS A 509 -40.17 4.99 -5.21
C HIS A 509 -41.20 4.99 -6.36
N ARG A 510 -40.81 4.51 -7.55
CA ARG A 510 -41.67 4.40 -8.75
C ARG A 510 -42.41 5.69 -9.11
N GLY A 511 -41.70 6.82 -9.21
CA GLY A 511 -42.29 8.11 -9.55
C GLY A 511 -43.14 8.78 -8.44
N LYS A 512 -43.23 8.21 -7.23
CA LYS A 512 -44.07 8.74 -6.14
C LYS A 512 -43.26 9.10 -4.90
N LEU A 513 -43.54 10.27 -4.31
CA LEU A 513 -43.08 10.68 -2.98
C LEU A 513 -44.17 10.38 -1.96
N THR A 514 -43.89 9.47 -1.03
CA THR A 514 -44.82 9.06 0.03
C THR A 514 -44.26 9.44 1.39
N VAL A 515 -45.07 10.03 2.27
CA VAL A 515 -44.64 10.33 3.64
C VAL A 515 -44.65 9.04 4.45
N VAL A 516 -43.51 8.68 5.01
CA VAL A 516 -43.29 7.44 5.80
C VAL A 516 -42.75 7.75 7.20
N THR A 517 -42.91 9.00 7.66
CA THR A 517 -42.54 9.43 9.02
C THR A 517 -43.23 8.52 10.04
N GLY A 518 -42.44 7.79 10.85
CA GLY A 518 -42.95 6.85 11.86
C GLY A 518 -43.29 5.45 11.34
N GLU A 519 -43.13 5.17 10.05
CA GLU A 519 -43.47 3.88 9.41
C GLU A 519 -42.23 3.13 8.88
N LEU A 520 -41.03 3.53 9.31
CA LEU A 520 -39.79 2.82 9.00
C LEU A 520 -39.75 1.43 9.67
N PRO A 521 -38.96 0.47 9.15
CA PRO A 521 -38.88 -0.90 9.67
C PRO A 521 -38.57 -0.94 11.17
N SER A 522 -39.53 -1.43 11.96
CA SER A 522 -39.42 -1.48 13.43
C SER A 522 -38.90 -2.83 13.92
N ARG A 523 -38.40 -2.84 15.16
CA ARG A 523 -37.83 -4.04 15.80
C ARG A 523 -38.88 -5.17 15.92
N PRO A 524 -38.63 -6.39 15.41
CA PRO A 524 -39.54 -7.52 15.56
C PRO A 524 -39.63 -8.06 16.99
N SER A 525 -40.69 -8.83 17.26
CA SER A 525 -40.81 -9.60 18.51
C SER A 525 -39.75 -10.71 18.61
N PRO A 526 -39.38 -11.15 19.82
CA PRO A 526 -38.37 -12.21 20.01
C PRO A 526 -38.83 -13.54 19.39
N PRO A 527 -37.93 -14.30 18.73
CA PRO A 527 -38.26 -15.60 18.15
C PRO A 527 -38.35 -16.69 19.23
N ALA A 528 -39.04 -17.79 18.95
CA ALA A 528 -39.02 -19.01 19.78
C ALA A 528 -37.97 -20.00 19.27
N VAL A 529 -37.25 -20.66 20.18
CA VAL A 529 -36.13 -21.58 19.86
C VAL A 529 -36.39 -22.96 20.46
N SER A 530 -36.25 -24.02 19.66
CA SER A 530 -36.31 -25.43 20.11
C SER A 530 -35.04 -26.19 19.73
N VAL A 531 -34.51 -27.01 20.64
CA VAL A 531 -33.24 -27.75 20.48
C VAL A 531 -33.51 -29.22 20.12
N ASN A 532 -32.76 -29.78 19.17
CA ASN A 532 -32.72 -31.23 18.91
C ASN A 532 -31.28 -31.68 18.60
N GLY A 533 -30.58 -32.26 19.58
CA GLY A 533 -29.18 -32.67 19.44
C GLY A 533 -28.23 -31.49 19.16
N GLN A 534 -27.73 -31.42 17.92
CA GLN A 534 -26.83 -30.35 17.44
C GLN A 534 -27.54 -29.29 16.57
N ASP A 535 -28.87 -29.35 16.46
CA ASP A 535 -29.65 -28.46 15.61
C ASP A 535 -30.60 -27.58 16.46
N LEU A 536 -30.69 -26.29 16.12
CA LEU A 536 -31.65 -25.35 16.71
C LEU A 536 -32.72 -24.99 15.67
N THR A 537 -34.00 -25.08 16.02
CA THR A 537 -35.10 -24.57 15.18
C THR A 537 -35.62 -23.26 15.76
N VAL A 538 -35.68 -22.22 14.93
CA VAL A 538 -36.08 -20.85 15.30
C VAL A 538 -37.41 -20.53 14.60
N SER A 539 -38.40 -20.00 15.32
CA SER A 539 -39.74 -19.69 14.79
C SER A 539 -40.25 -18.31 15.21
N TRP A 540 -41.08 -17.66 14.37
CA TRP A 540 -41.59 -16.29 14.59
C TRP A 540 -42.96 -16.04 13.95
N LYS A 541 -43.59 -14.90 14.27
CA LYS A 541 -44.92 -14.47 13.75
C LYS A 541 -44.77 -13.34 12.73
N LEU A 542 -45.63 -13.34 11.71
CA LEU A 542 -45.73 -12.26 10.71
C LEU A 542 -46.60 -11.09 11.24
N PRO A 543 -46.34 -9.83 10.83
CA PRO A 543 -47.17 -8.66 11.18
C PRO A 543 -48.62 -8.75 10.63
N GLU A 544 -49.59 -8.14 11.34
CA GLU A 544 -51.03 -8.21 11.00
C GLU A 544 -51.42 -7.50 9.69
N SER A 545 -50.60 -6.58 9.18
CA SER A 545 -50.84 -5.91 7.88
C SER A 545 -49.59 -5.96 7.00
N SER A 546 -49.64 -6.78 5.94
CA SER A 546 -48.59 -6.84 4.90
C SER A 546 -48.67 -5.68 3.89
N ASP A 547 -49.66 -4.79 4.00
CA ASP A 547 -49.97 -3.71 3.05
C ASP A 547 -49.42 -2.32 3.46
N GLY A 548 -48.35 -2.30 4.26
CA GLY A 548 -47.65 -1.08 4.65
C GLY A 548 -46.95 -0.39 3.46
N PRO A 549 -46.61 0.91 3.55
CA PRO A 549 -46.00 1.65 2.44
C PRO A 549 -44.57 1.18 2.08
N ILE A 550 -43.96 0.33 2.91
CA ILE A 550 -42.62 -0.24 2.71
C ILE A 550 -42.70 -1.78 2.63
N PRO A 551 -42.62 -2.38 1.43
CA PRO A 551 -42.54 -3.84 1.23
C PRO A 551 -41.42 -4.55 2.02
N VAL A 552 -41.73 -5.74 2.55
CA VAL A 552 -40.79 -6.67 3.18
C VAL A 552 -40.17 -7.60 2.13
N ASP A 553 -38.85 -7.76 2.14
CA ASP A 553 -38.10 -8.62 1.21
C ASP A 553 -37.85 -10.03 1.78
N ASN A 554 -37.33 -10.10 3.00
CA ASN A 554 -36.96 -11.34 3.68
C ASN A 554 -36.77 -11.12 5.19
N TRP A 555 -36.65 -12.21 5.94
CA TRP A 555 -36.29 -12.20 7.35
C TRP A 555 -34.84 -12.64 7.53
N ILE A 556 -34.14 -12.08 8.51
CA ILE A 556 -32.76 -12.43 8.83
C ILE A 556 -32.69 -12.90 10.28
N ILE A 557 -32.09 -14.06 10.48
CA ILE A 557 -31.80 -14.61 11.82
C ILE A 557 -30.31 -14.46 12.04
N ARG A 558 -29.92 -13.91 13.20
CA ARG A 558 -28.54 -13.94 13.65
C ARG A 558 -28.39 -14.85 14.86
N TYR A 559 -27.26 -15.55 14.97
CA TYR A 559 -26.95 -16.37 16.13
C TYR A 559 -25.45 -16.38 16.44
N ARG A 560 -25.10 -16.56 17.72
CA ARG A 560 -23.70 -16.73 18.19
C ARG A 560 -23.63 -17.60 19.43
N ARG A 561 -22.45 -18.13 19.74
CA ARG A 561 -22.20 -18.82 21.02
C ARG A 561 -22.06 -17.79 22.15
N VAL A 562 -22.50 -18.15 23.36
CA VAL A 562 -22.44 -17.31 24.56
C VAL A 562 -21.89 -18.12 25.73
N PRO A 563 -20.96 -17.56 26.52
CA PRO A 563 -20.34 -18.30 27.61
C PRO A 563 -21.35 -18.60 28.70
N ASN A 564 -21.34 -19.83 29.20
CA ASN A 564 -22.16 -20.23 30.33
C ASN A 564 -21.28 -20.93 31.38
N ALA A 565 -20.81 -20.18 32.36
CA ALA A 565 -19.89 -20.67 33.39
C ALA A 565 -20.48 -21.80 34.28
N GLU A 566 -21.81 -21.96 34.32
CA GLU A 566 -22.45 -23.05 35.08
C GLU A 566 -22.47 -24.38 34.32
N LYS A 567 -22.36 -24.34 32.98
CA LYS A 567 -22.50 -25.51 32.10
C LYS A 567 -21.26 -25.83 31.27
N ASP A 568 -20.42 -24.84 30.99
CA ASP A 568 -19.19 -24.96 30.20
C ASP A 568 -18.03 -25.41 31.12
N GLY A 569 -18.03 -26.69 31.51
CA GLY A 569 -17.07 -27.40 32.38
C GLY A 569 -15.90 -26.60 33.00
N ALA A 570 -14.66 -27.08 32.81
CA ALA A 570 -13.45 -26.38 33.27
C ALA A 570 -12.98 -25.31 32.26
N PHE A 571 -13.49 -25.37 31.03
CA PHE A 571 -13.12 -24.50 29.92
C PHE A 571 -14.35 -23.80 29.34
N PRO A 572 -14.30 -22.49 29.07
CA PRO A 572 -15.42 -21.79 28.46
C PRO A 572 -15.62 -22.25 27.01
N HIS A 573 -16.84 -22.62 26.64
CA HIS A 573 -17.15 -23.11 25.29
C HIS A 573 -17.43 -21.96 24.31
N ALA A 574 -17.67 -20.75 24.81
CA ALA A 574 -17.77 -19.50 24.04
C ALA A 574 -16.80 -18.43 24.56
N ALA A 575 -16.30 -17.55 23.69
CA ALA A 575 -15.57 -16.35 24.11
C ALA A 575 -16.56 -15.22 24.44
N GLU A 576 -16.15 -14.31 25.33
CA GLU A 576 -16.85 -13.04 25.46
C GLU A 576 -16.78 -12.26 24.14
N GLY A 577 -17.94 -11.92 23.58
CA GLY A 577 -18.02 -11.09 22.38
C GLY A 577 -17.85 -11.81 21.04
N GLU A 578 -18.18 -13.11 20.94
CA GLU A 578 -18.18 -13.79 19.63
C GLU A 578 -19.07 -13.09 18.58
N LEU A 579 -18.63 -13.14 17.31
CA LEU A 579 -19.33 -12.56 16.18
C LEU A 579 -20.59 -13.37 15.81
N PHE A 580 -21.63 -12.67 15.35
CA PHE A 580 -22.87 -13.28 14.90
C PHE A 580 -22.73 -13.91 13.50
N SER A 581 -23.34 -15.08 13.33
CA SER A 581 -23.63 -15.71 12.04
C SER A 581 -25.06 -15.39 11.62
N GLU A 582 -25.32 -15.24 10.31
CA GLU A 582 -26.64 -14.84 9.79
C GLU A 582 -27.22 -15.81 8.77
N ILE A 583 -28.55 -16.01 8.80
CA ILE A 583 -29.31 -16.81 7.83
C ILE A 583 -30.47 -15.98 7.30
N LYS A 584 -30.67 -16.01 5.97
CA LYS A 584 -31.80 -15.34 5.29
C LYS A 584 -32.94 -16.32 5.06
N CYS A 585 -34.15 -15.91 5.40
CA CYS A 585 -35.39 -16.68 5.28
C CYS A 585 -36.40 -15.89 4.43
N SER A 586 -37.27 -16.53 3.65
CA SER A 586 -38.21 -15.80 2.79
C SER A 586 -39.14 -14.86 3.58
N ASP A 587 -39.71 -13.85 2.91
CA ASP A 587 -40.73 -12.92 3.42
C ASP A 587 -41.92 -13.60 4.12
N THR A 588 -42.26 -14.80 3.66
CA THR A 588 -43.36 -15.66 4.12
C THR A 588 -42.94 -16.72 5.14
N ALA A 589 -41.64 -16.91 5.40
CA ALA A 589 -41.17 -17.91 6.34
C ALA A 589 -41.56 -17.56 7.78
N THR A 590 -41.91 -18.59 8.56
CA THR A 590 -42.20 -18.50 9.99
C THR A 590 -41.30 -19.39 10.84
N GLU A 591 -40.43 -20.17 10.20
CA GLU A 591 -39.47 -21.06 10.86
C GLU A 591 -38.17 -21.25 10.04
N ALA A 592 -37.06 -21.52 10.73
CA ALA A 592 -35.78 -21.88 10.12
C ALA A 592 -34.96 -22.80 11.03
N LYS A 593 -34.19 -23.72 10.43
CA LYS A 593 -33.28 -24.63 11.15
C LYS A 593 -31.84 -24.15 11.05
N LEU A 594 -31.19 -23.96 12.19
CA LEU A 594 -29.75 -23.77 12.34
C LEU A 594 -29.12 -25.16 12.45
N ASN A 595 -28.57 -25.66 11.34
CA ASN A 595 -27.93 -26.98 11.29
C ASN A 595 -26.41 -26.86 11.53
N GLN A 596 -25.77 -27.97 11.94
CA GLN A 596 -24.30 -28.10 12.03
C GLN A 596 -23.61 -27.26 13.12
N LEU A 597 -24.26 -27.04 14.24
CA LEU A 597 -23.61 -26.49 15.43
C LEU A 597 -22.68 -27.60 15.97
N THR A 598 -21.40 -27.31 16.22
CA THR A 598 -20.37 -28.36 16.43
C THR A 598 -20.04 -28.63 17.90
N ASP A 599 -20.64 -27.89 18.82
CA ASP A 599 -20.13 -27.72 20.19
C ASP A 599 -21.29 -27.84 21.20
N ASP A 600 -21.02 -28.27 22.43
CA ASP A 600 -21.94 -28.24 23.58
C ASP A 600 -21.99 -26.81 24.17
N CYS A 601 -22.78 -25.90 23.61
CA CYS A 601 -22.71 -24.49 23.98
C CYS A 601 -24.05 -23.76 23.88
N ASP A 602 -24.21 -22.68 24.66
CA ASP A 602 -25.38 -21.81 24.61
C ASP A 602 -25.30 -20.92 23.36
N TYR A 603 -26.38 -20.88 22.59
CA TYR A 603 -26.49 -20.01 21.41
C TYR A 603 -27.52 -18.91 21.64
N GLU A 604 -27.07 -17.67 21.54
CA GLU A 604 -27.92 -16.48 21.51
C GLU A 604 -28.41 -16.26 20.07
N VAL A 605 -29.73 -16.17 19.89
CA VAL A 605 -30.42 -16.04 18.60
C VAL A 605 -31.32 -14.80 18.59
N ALA A 606 -31.31 -14.02 17.52
CA ALA A 606 -32.20 -12.87 17.32
C ALA A 606 -32.67 -12.74 15.86
N LEU A 607 -33.75 -11.97 15.65
CA LEU A 607 -34.44 -11.83 14.37
C LEU A 607 -34.51 -10.37 13.91
N ALA A 608 -34.39 -10.11 12.61
CA ALA A 608 -34.64 -8.81 11.98
C ALA A 608 -35.46 -8.99 10.70
N VAL A 609 -36.23 -7.96 10.32
CA VAL A 609 -36.94 -7.92 9.04
C VAL A 609 -36.19 -7.05 8.05
N ARG A 610 -36.07 -7.49 6.80
CA ARG A 610 -35.46 -6.72 5.73
C ARG A 610 -36.52 -6.16 4.81
N THR A 611 -36.37 -4.90 4.44
CA THR A 611 -37.24 -4.19 3.50
C THR A 611 -36.43 -3.55 2.38
N LEU A 612 -37.12 -2.98 1.39
CA LEU A 612 -36.48 -2.27 0.27
C LEU A 612 -35.62 -1.06 0.69
N VAL A 613 -35.81 -0.53 1.91
CA VAL A 613 -35.05 0.62 2.45
C VAL A 613 -34.03 0.23 3.52
N GLY A 614 -33.80 -1.06 3.75
CA GLY A 614 -32.88 -1.58 4.77
C GLY A 614 -33.52 -2.54 5.76
N ALA A 615 -32.71 -3.06 6.68
CA ALA A 615 -33.17 -3.94 7.76
C ALA A 615 -33.74 -3.16 8.95
N SER A 616 -34.56 -3.81 9.75
CA SER A 616 -34.95 -3.32 11.08
C SER A 616 -33.83 -3.51 12.09
N ALA A 617 -33.97 -2.89 13.26
CA ALA A 617 -33.22 -3.33 14.43
C ALA A 617 -33.53 -4.80 14.79
N TRP A 618 -32.55 -5.49 15.39
CA TRP A 618 -32.69 -6.85 15.87
C TRP A 618 -33.66 -6.97 17.07
N SER A 619 -34.43 -8.06 17.11
CA SER A 619 -35.28 -8.45 18.24
C SER A 619 -34.46 -8.63 19.53
N ALA A 620 -35.14 -8.74 20.68
CA ALA A 620 -34.46 -9.26 21.87
C ALA A 620 -33.98 -10.70 21.59
N SER A 621 -32.83 -11.04 22.16
CA SER A 621 -32.21 -12.33 21.91
C SER A 621 -32.80 -13.43 22.80
N VAL A 622 -32.79 -14.66 22.30
CA VAL A 622 -33.21 -15.89 23.00
C VAL A 622 -32.06 -16.89 22.99
N VAL A 623 -31.90 -17.66 24.07
CA VAL A 623 -30.79 -18.61 24.22
C VAL A 623 -31.28 -20.06 24.13
N GLY A 624 -30.59 -20.89 23.33
CA GLY A 624 -30.78 -22.35 23.29
C GLY A 624 -29.44 -23.08 23.31
N ARG A 625 -29.32 -24.16 24.10
CA ARG A 625 -28.07 -24.94 24.26
C ARG A 625 -28.10 -26.25 23.49
N THR A 626 -27.04 -26.55 22.75
CA THR A 626 -26.83 -27.82 22.03
C THR A 626 -26.24 -28.91 22.94
N GLU A 627 -26.42 -30.19 22.60
CA GLU A 627 -25.96 -31.34 23.43
C GLU A 627 -24.44 -31.64 23.28
N LYS A 628 -23.84 -32.51 24.13
CA LYS A 628 -22.43 -32.94 24.02
C LYS A 628 -22.25 -34.15 23.07
N ARG A 629 -21.22 -34.13 22.21
CA ARG A 629 -20.87 -35.26 21.32
C ARG A 629 -20.27 -36.45 22.09
N THR A 630 -20.53 -37.67 21.64
CA THR A 630 -19.87 -38.88 22.13
C THR A 630 -18.50 -39.08 21.47
N SER A 631 -17.40 -39.10 22.25
CA SER A 631 -16.01 -39.24 21.77
C SER A 631 -15.51 -40.70 21.82
N GLU A 632 -15.01 -41.25 20.71
CA GLU A 632 -14.30 -42.55 20.72
C GLU A 632 -12.88 -42.41 21.28
N ALA A 633 -12.25 -41.24 21.18
CA ALA A 633 -10.95 -40.97 21.76
C ALA A 633 -10.97 -41.21 23.28
N HIS A 634 -12.02 -40.73 23.97
CA HIS A 634 -12.22 -40.99 25.38
C HIS A 634 -12.30 -42.49 25.72
N ARG A 635 -13.01 -43.26 24.89
CA ARG A 635 -13.11 -44.72 25.06
C ARG A 635 -11.77 -45.44 24.82
N ILE A 636 -10.97 -44.95 23.87
CA ILE A 636 -9.61 -45.45 23.61
C ILE A 636 -8.68 -45.13 24.78
N ILE A 637 -8.76 -43.92 25.34
CA ILE A 637 -7.98 -43.50 26.52
C ILE A 637 -8.33 -44.38 27.72
N ASP A 638 -9.62 -44.59 28.00
CA ASP A 638 -10.10 -45.50 29.05
C ASP A 638 -9.63 -46.94 28.84
N PHE A 639 -9.72 -47.43 27.60
CA PHE A 639 -9.23 -48.77 27.24
C PHE A 639 -7.73 -48.89 27.48
N PHE A 640 -6.95 -47.88 27.10
CA PHE A 640 -5.51 -47.86 27.31
C PHE A 640 -5.18 -47.92 28.80
N HIS A 641 -5.74 -47.03 29.63
CA HIS A 641 -5.46 -47.03 31.07
C HIS A 641 -5.88 -48.32 31.78
N LYS A 642 -6.99 -48.94 31.37
CA LYS A 642 -7.41 -50.25 31.90
C LYS A 642 -6.45 -51.38 31.52
N ASN A 643 -5.73 -51.26 30.41
CA ASN A 643 -4.91 -52.33 29.83
C ASN A 643 -3.43 -51.94 29.66
N GLU A 644 -2.96 -50.87 30.30
CA GLU A 644 -1.67 -50.23 30.03
C GLU A 644 -0.50 -51.22 30.16
N LYS A 645 -0.50 -52.02 31.23
CA LYS A 645 0.52 -53.05 31.50
C LYS A 645 0.59 -54.14 30.44
N LEU A 646 -0.49 -54.39 29.67
CA LEU A 646 -0.52 -55.38 28.59
C LEU A 646 -0.13 -54.75 27.26
N LEU A 647 -0.64 -53.53 26.99
CA LEU A 647 -0.45 -52.84 25.71
C LEU A 647 0.97 -52.28 25.51
N THR A 648 1.70 -52.05 26.60
CA THR A 648 3.07 -51.50 26.61
C THR A 648 4.18 -52.57 26.65
N GLN A 649 3.82 -53.86 26.73
CA GLN A 649 4.80 -54.95 26.74
C GLN A 649 5.57 -55.04 25.41
N PRO A 650 6.84 -55.49 25.43
CA PRO A 650 7.58 -55.73 24.20
C PRO A 650 6.82 -56.71 23.30
N PRO A 651 6.81 -56.46 21.98
CA PRO A 651 5.97 -57.19 21.05
C PRO A 651 6.33 -58.68 21.02
N GLN A 652 5.32 -59.55 21.08
CA GLN A 652 5.48 -61.00 21.02
C GLN A 652 5.60 -61.52 19.57
N GLU A 653 5.08 -60.75 18.60
CA GLU A 653 5.11 -61.07 17.17
C GLU A 653 5.97 -60.06 16.39
N ALA A 654 6.71 -60.54 15.39
CA ALA A 654 7.50 -59.68 14.52
C ALA A 654 6.61 -58.71 13.71
N GLY A 655 7.00 -57.44 13.62
CA GLY A 655 6.25 -56.41 12.89
C GLY A 655 5.18 -55.67 13.71
N GLN A 656 5.06 -55.94 15.02
CA GLN A 656 4.18 -55.21 15.93
C GLN A 656 4.93 -54.12 16.69
N VAL A 657 4.35 -52.92 16.75
CA VAL A 657 4.80 -51.82 17.61
C VAL A 657 3.80 -51.67 18.77
N PRO A 658 4.25 -51.78 20.02
CA PRO A 658 3.37 -51.68 21.19
C PRO A 658 2.85 -50.24 21.36
N TRP A 659 1.77 -50.10 22.13
CA TRP A 659 1.31 -48.78 22.54
C TRP A 659 2.32 -48.19 23.53
N SER A 660 2.37 -46.88 23.65
CA SER A 660 3.17 -46.23 24.70
C SER A 660 2.51 -44.96 25.20
N PHE A 661 2.86 -44.55 26.42
CA PHE A 661 2.38 -43.32 27.04
C PHE A 661 3.56 -42.42 27.41
N ASP A 662 3.47 -41.16 27.00
CA ASP A 662 4.38 -40.11 27.44
C ASP A 662 3.69 -39.31 28.55
N HIS A 663 4.19 -39.48 29.77
CA HIS A 663 3.64 -38.83 30.96
C HIS A 663 3.90 -37.32 30.99
N GLU A 664 4.98 -36.83 30.40
CA GLU A 664 5.35 -35.41 30.41
C GLU A 664 4.48 -34.62 29.42
N ARG A 665 4.27 -35.19 28.23
CA ARG A 665 3.45 -34.56 27.17
C ARG A 665 1.97 -34.92 27.27
N CYS A 666 1.60 -35.87 28.13
CA CYS A 666 0.26 -36.47 28.22
C CYS A 666 -0.24 -36.95 26.86
N VAL A 667 0.51 -37.87 26.26
CA VAL A 667 0.25 -38.38 24.91
C VAL A 667 0.27 -39.92 24.88
N ILE A 668 -0.75 -40.54 24.30
CA ILE A 668 -0.78 -41.97 23.98
C ILE A 668 -0.38 -42.18 22.51
N ASN A 669 0.69 -42.94 22.31
CA ASN A 669 1.07 -43.50 21.03
C ASN A 669 0.24 -44.75 20.73
N LEU A 670 -0.57 -44.69 19.67
CA LEU A 670 -1.36 -45.83 19.22
C LEU A 670 -0.43 -46.92 18.68
N GLY A 671 -0.49 -48.12 19.25
CA GLY A 671 0.24 -49.27 18.74
C GLY A 671 -0.26 -49.70 17.35
N HIS A 672 0.60 -50.36 16.57
CA HIS A 672 0.25 -50.78 15.22
C HIS A 672 0.90 -52.11 14.84
N ARG A 673 0.30 -52.82 13.88
CA ARG A 673 0.76 -54.13 13.39
C ARG A 673 1.04 -54.06 11.89
N GLU A 674 2.18 -54.59 11.46
CA GLU A 674 2.50 -54.70 10.04
C GLU A 674 1.51 -55.62 9.31
N TYR A 675 0.86 -55.07 8.28
CA TYR A 675 -0.05 -55.78 7.37
C TYR A 675 0.70 -56.26 6.13
N LEU A 676 1.55 -55.39 5.57
CA LEU A 676 2.34 -55.67 4.38
C LEU A 676 3.65 -54.91 4.43
N SER A 677 4.75 -55.55 4.04
CA SER A 677 6.04 -54.91 3.82
C SER A 677 6.59 -55.32 2.46
N ARG A 678 6.98 -54.33 1.67
CA ARG A 678 7.46 -54.51 0.30
C ARG A 678 8.87 -53.97 0.16
N LYS A 679 9.78 -54.82 -0.28
CA LYS A 679 11.15 -54.44 -0.64
C LYS A 679 11.17 -53.71 -1.98
N CYS A 680 12.19 -52.88 -2.18
CA CYS A 680 12.36 -52.12 -3.41
C CYS A 680 12.50 -53.04 -4.63
N SER A 681 11.80 -52.72 -5.71
CA SER A 681 11.85 -53.47 -6.98
C SER A 681 13.07 -53.14 -7.85
N THR A 682 13.76 -52.04 -7.56
CA THR A 682 14.95 -51.61 -8.31
C THR A 682 16.20 -52.32 -7.80
N GLU A 683 17.02 -52.89 -8.69
CA GLU A 683 18.19 -53.70 -8.30
C GLU A 683 19.17 -52.94 -7.38
N ARG A 684 19.31 -51.61 -7.58
CA ARG A 684 20.13 -50.71 -6.77
C ARG A 684 19.79 -50.74 -5.26
N PHE A 685 18.54 -51.02 -4.90
CA PHE A 685 18.04 -50.95 -3.52
C PHE A 685 17.26 -52.19 -3.08
N LYS A 686 17.44 -53.33 -3.77
CA LYS A 686 16.64 -54.56 -3.64
C LYS A 686 16.50 -55.13 -2.23
N ASN A 687 17.45 -54.81 -1.34
CA ASN A 687 17.45 -55.27 0.06
C ASN A 687 16.76 -54.29 1.02
N GLU A 688 16.40 -53.09 0.58
CA GLU A 688 15.77 -52.06 1.39
C GLU A 688 14.23 -52.14 1.33
N VAL A 689 13.58 -51.82 2.44
CA VAL A 689 12.11 -51.78 2.52
C VAL A 689 11.63 -50.46 1.94
N ALA A 690 10.83 -50.52 0.87
CA ALA A 690 10.31 -49.37 0.16
C ALA A 690 8.98 -48.88 0.75
N VAL A 691 8.05 -49.83 0.99
CA VAL A 691 6.68 -49.53 1.43
C VAL A 691 6.32 -50.43 2.60
N ARG A 692 5.79 -49.83 3.66
CA ARG A 692 5.21 -50.53 4.80
C ARG A 692 3.75 -50.12 4.96
N VAL A 693 2.86 -51.08 5.12
CA VAL A 693 1.45 -50.88 5.44
C VAL A 693 1.19 -51.44 6.83
N VAL A 694 0.60 -50.64 7.71
CA VAL A 694 0.32 -51.01 9.10
C VAL A 694 -1.14 -50.78 9.46
N ASP A 695 -1.72 -51.69 10.23
CA ASP A 695 -3.04 -51.54 10.83
C ASP A 695 -2.91 -50.93 12.23
N VAL A 696 -3.68 -49.88 12.51
CA VAL A 696 -3.54 -49.07 13.73
C VAL A 696 -4.52 -49.54 14.81
N ALA A 697 -4.02 -49.56 16.05
CA ALA A 697 -4.77 -49.85 17.28
C ALA A 697 -5.53 -51.19 17.24
N THR A 698 -4.97 -52.24 16.61
CA THR A 698 -5.66 -53.51 16.32
C THR A 698 -6.24 -54.22 17.53
N GLN A 699 -5.73 -53.94 18.74
CA GLN A 699 -6.21 -54.51 20.00
C GLN A 699 -7.50 -53.85 20.50
N TYR A 700 -7.80 -52.61 20.10
CA TYR A 700 -9.03 -51.91 20.47
C TYR A 700 -10.14 -52.28 19.48
N ARG A 701 -11.26 -52.84 19.97
CA ARG A 701 -12.41 -53.24 19.14
C ARG A 701 -12.04 -54.10 17.91
N PRO A 702 -11.43 -55.28 18.10
CA PRO A 702 -10.96 -56.13 17.00
C PRO A 702 -12.08 -56.61 16.07
N GLU A 703 -13.35 -56.52 16.47
CA GLU A 703 -14.51 -56.84 15.64
C GLU A 703 -14.67 -55.89 14.43
N VAL A 704 -14.16 -54.66 14.51
CA VAL A 704 -14.15 -53.72 13.39
C VAL A 704 -12.89 -53.97 12.57
N GLN A 705 -13.04 -54.33 11.30
CA GLN A 705 -11.94 -54.68 10.39
C GLN A 705 -11.72 -53.61 9.32
N PRO A 706 -10.46 -53.33 8.92
CA PRO A 706 -10.17 -52.41 7.83
C PRO A 706 -10.47 -53.06 6.47
N ALA A 707 -10.97 -52.27 5.52
CA ALA A 707 -11.26 -52.71 4.15
C ALA A 707 -9.97 -53.07 3.38
N PRO A 708 -10.04 -53.97 2.38
CA PRO A 708 -8.92 -54.31 1.50
C PRO A 708 -8.32 -53.10 0.76
N LEU A 709 -7.01 -53.12 0.49
CA LEU A 709 -6.27 -52.01 -0.15
C LEU A 709 -6.73 -51.70 -1.59
N ASP A 710 -7.37 -52.65 -2.27
CA ASP A 710 -7.88 -52.54 -3.64
C ASP A 710 -9.33 -52.06 -3.73
N SER A 711 -10.07 -51.96 -2.61
CA SER A 711 -11.45 -51.44 -2.62
C SER A 711 -11.49 -49.91 -2.63
N ALA A 712 -11.47 -49.30 -3.82
CA ALA A 712 -11.61 -47.85 -3.98
C ALA A 712 -12.93 -47.26 -3.47
N LYS A 713 -13.98 -48.08 -3.30
CA LYS A 713 -15.28 -47.67 -2.77
C LYS A 713 -15.26 -47.53 -1.24
N ASP A 714 -14.55 -48.45 -0.59
CA ASP A 714 -14.57 -48.61 0.88
C ASP A 714 -13.30 -48.05 1.54
N THR A 715 -12.35 -47.55 0.77
CA THR A 715 -11.11 -46.93 1.27
C THR A 715 -10.94 -45.49 0.77
N VAL A 716 -10.34 -44.65 1.60
CA VAL A 716 -9.96 -43.28 1.26
C VAL A 716 -8.47 -43.13 1.52
N VAL A 717 -7.72 -42.78 0.48
CA VAL A 717 -6.25 -42.67 0.54
C VAL A 717 -5.84 -41.21 0.47
N THR A 718 -5.18 -40.74 1.53
CA THR A 718 -4.68 -39.37 1.64
C THR A 718 -3.17 -39.37 1.80
N VAL A 719 -2.47 -38.73 0.87
CA VAL A 719 -1.00 -38.61 0.89
C VAL A 719 -0.63 -37.28 1.51
N PHE A 720 0.29 -37.29 2.48
CA PHE A 720 0.85 -36.07 3.06
C PHE A 720 2.31 -35.91 2.63
N THR A 721 2.63 -34.77 2.02
CA THR A 721 3.97 -34.40 1.56
C THR A 721 4.30 -32.97 1.99
N GLY A 722 5.57 -32.63 2.16
CA GLY A 722 5.98 -31.33 2.68
C GLY A 722 7.45 -31.31 3.06
N PRO A 723 8.08 -30.12 3.18
CA PRO A 723 9.47 -30.02 3.59
C PRO A 723 9.65 -30.45 5.05
N THR A 724 10.86 -30.90 5.41
CA THR A 724 11.19 -31.23 6.80
C THR A 724 10.95 -30.02 7.71
N GLY A 725 10.31 -30.24 8.86
CA GLY A 725 9.96 -29.16 9.79
C GLY A 725 8.71 -28.35 9.42
N ALA A 726 7.98 -28.70 8.36
CA ALA A 726 6.69 -28.07 8.01
C ALA A 726 5.52 -28.45 8.95
N GLY A 727 5.72 -29.38 9.89
CA GLY A 727 4.69 -29.85 10.80
C GLY A 727 3.81 -30.99 10.25
N LYS A 728 4.31 -31.77 9.28
CA LYS A 728 3.59 -32.90 8.66
C LYS A 728 3.09 -33.94 9.66
N SER A 729 3.96 -34.47 10.52
CA SER A 729 3.59 -35.48 11.52
C SER A 729 2.61 -34.92 12.53
N THR A 730 2.79 -33.66 12.95
CA THR A 730 1.83 -32.93 13.80
C THR A 730 0.46 -32.82 13.13
N GLN A 731 0.41 -32.48 11.84
CA GLN A 731 -0.83 -32.41 11.07
C GLN A 731 -1.52 -33.78 10.97
N ILE A 732 -0.77 -34.86 10.72
CA ILE A 732 -1.30 -36.23 10.69
C ILE A 732 -1.89 -36.59 12.06
N ASN A 733 -1.15 -36.36 13.15
CA ASN A 733 -1.61 -36.67 14.50
C ASN A 733 -2.86 -35.88 14.89
N ALA A 734 -2.89 -34.57 14.61
CA ALA A 734 -4.04 -33.72 14.87
C ALA A 734 -5.27 -34.18 14.06
N PHE A 735 -5.08 -34.58 12.80
CA PHE A 735 -6.15 -35.11 11.95
C PHE A 735 -6.69 -36.45 12.48
N VAL A 736 -5.81 -37.37 12.89
CA VAL A 736 -6.22 -38.67 13.47
C VAL A 736 -6.95 -38.48 14.79
N SER A 737 -6.44 -37.64 15.68
CA SER A 737 -7.10 -37.32 16.96
C SER A 737 -8.49 -36.73 16.73
N TYR A 738 -8.65 -35.85 15.73
CA TYR A 738 -9.95 -35.32 15.33
C TYR A 738 -10.90 -36.42 14.81
N MET A 739 -10.43 -37.30 13.93
CA MET A 739 -11.23 -38.40 13.37
C MET A 739 -11.73 -39.38 14.45
N LEU A 740 -10.98 -39.53 15.55
CA LEU A 740 -11.38 -40.33 16.71
C LEU A 740 -12.28 -39.56 17.70
N GLY A 741 -12.57 -38.28 17.46
CA GLY A 741 -13.45 -37.47 18.29
C GLY A 741 -12.77 -36.84 19.51
N GLY A 742 -11.47 -36.56 19.45
CA GLY A 742 -10.74 -35.89 20.53
C GLY A 742 -11.34 -34.52 20.89
N ASP A 743 -11.49 -34.28 22.18
CA ASP A 743 -12.14 -33.10 22.76
C ASP A 743 -11.13 -32.21 23.51
N ILE A 744 -11.46 -30.92 23.69
CA ILE A 744 -10.60 -29.99 24.43
C ILE A 744 -10.40 -30.45 25.87
N ASP A 745 -11.43 -31.07 26.45
CA ASP A 745 -11.47 -31.59 27.82
C ASP A 745 -10.70 -32.91 28.00
N ASP A 746 -10.28 -33.57 26.92
CA ASP A 746 -9.56 -34.85 27.04
C ASP A 746 -8.20 -34.63 27.74
N THR A 747 -7.94 -35.45 28.76
CA THR A 747 -6.73 -35.36 29.61
C THR A 747 -5.45 -35.79 28.88
N VAL A 748 -5.58 -36.43 27.73
CA VAL A 748 -4.49 -37.03 26.94
C VAL A 748 -4.76 -36.84 25.46
N ARG A 749 -3.72 -36.66 24.64
CA ARG A 749 -3.83 -36.65 23.16
C ARG A 749 -3.44 -38.00 22.57
N LEU A 750 -4.16 -38.44 21.53
CA LEU A 750 -3.83 -39.64 20.78
C LEU A 750 -2.95 -39.27 19.59
N ILE A 751 -1.80 -39.94 19.44
CA ILE A 751 -0.91 -39.75 18.30
C ILE A 751 -0.60 -41.07 17.60
N LEU A 752 -0.29 -40.94 16.31
CA LEU A 752 0.06 -42.04 15.41
C LEU A 752 1.57 -42.10 15.15
N ILE A 753 2.21 -40.94 15.06
CA ILE A 753 3.62 -40.79 14.71
C ILE A 753 4.33 -40.02 15.82
N ASP A 754 5.38 -40.60 16.42
CA ASP A 754 6.19 -39.95 17.46
C ASP A 754 7.61 -39.67 16.97
N ASP A 755 7.84 -38.42 16.56
CA ASP A 755 9.15 -37.96 16.06
C ASP A 755 10.11 -37.48 17.16
N SER A 756 9.66 -37.44 18.42
CA SER A 756 10.42 -36.84 19.53
C SER A 756 11.64 -37.63 20.00
N LYS A 757 11.62 -38.95 19.78
CA LYS A 757 12.69 -39.88 20.20
C LYS A 757 13.76 -40.08 19.13
N ALA A 758 13.59 -39.48 17.95
CA ALA A 758 14.58 -39.54 16.90
C ALA A 758 15.57 -38.36 17.07
N ASN A 759 16.87 -38.64 17.21
CA ASN A 759 17.89 -37.59 17.20
C ASN A 759 17.69 -36.72 15.96
N GLN A 760 17.84 -35.40 16.05
CA GLN A 760 17.68 -34.47 14.92
C GLN A 760 18.63 -34.77 13.72
N SER A 761 19.56 -35.72 13.86
CA SER A 761 20.37 -36.30 12.78
C SER A 761 19.84 -37.63 12.21
N SER A 762 18.98 -38.36 12.93
CA SER A 762 18.38 -39.65 12.54
C SER A 762 16.86 -39.60 12.26
N SER A 763 16.19 -38.46 12.48
CA SER A 763 14.75 -38.28 12.22
C SER A 763 14.45 -38.06 10.73
N VAL A 764 14.48 -39.14 9.94
CA VAL A 764 13.97 -39.11 8.57
C VAL A 764 13.19 -40.38 8.33
N THR A 765 11.90 -40.27 8.06
CA THR A 765 11.07 -41.38 7.57
C THR A 765 11.81 -42.03 6.39
N GLN A 766 12.44 -43.19 6.62
CA GLN A 766 13.35 -43.74 5.62
C GLN A 766 12.61 -44.42 4.46
N LEU A 767 11.33 -44.75 4.66
CA LEU A 767 10.46 -45.54 3.78
C LEU A 767 9.03 -44.96 3.76
N VAL A 768 8.23 -45.31 2.76
CA VAL A 768 6.82 -44.87 2.66
C VAL A 768 5.95 -45.71 3.60
N THR A 769 5.30 -45.08 4.58
CA THR A 769 4.46 -45.78 5.56
C THR A 769 3.00 -45.46 5.34
N CYS A 770 2.17 -46.49 5.17
CA CYS A 770 0.72 -46.39 4.99
C CYS A 770 0.03 -46.87 6.26
N TYR A 771 -0.61 -45.96 6.99
CA TYR A 771 -1.38 -46.27 8.20
C TYR A 771 -2.84 -46.48 7.85
N ARG A 772 -3.35 -47.70 8.07
CA ARG A 772 -4.75 -48.07 7.88
C ARG A 772 -5.54 -47.86 9.16
N LEU A 773 -6.43 -46.89 9.13
CA LEU A 773 -7.33 -46.52 10.21
C LEU A 773 -8.71 -47.10 9.95
N ARG A 774 -9.22 -47.82 10.95
CA ARG A 774 -10.51 -48.51 10.91
C ARG A 774 -11.65 -47.50 11.13
N PRO A 775 -12.84 -47.72 10.55
CA PRO A 775 -13.99 -46.84 10.71
C PRO A 775 -14.62 -46.96 12.10
N LEU A 776 -13.94 -46.42 13.12
CA LEU A 776 -14.36 -46.53 14.53
C LEU A 776 -15.45 -45.51 14.90
N THR A 777 -15.52 -44.39 14.18
CA THR A 777 -16.49 -43.30 14.39
C THR A 777 -17.34 -43.06 13.15
N ALA A 778 -18.43 -42.30 13.30
CA ALA A 778 -19.31 -41.92 12.20
C ALA A 778 -18.60 -41.02 11.17
N GLU A 779 -17.57 -40.27 11.60
CA GLU A 779 -16.75 -39.38 10.77
C GLU A 779 -16.10 -40.13 9.60
N PHE A 780 -15.78 -41.42 9.75
CA PHE A 780 -15.22 -42.23 8.66
C PHE A 780 -16.24 -42.58 7.56
N GLN A 781 -17.54 -42.34 7.78
CA GLN A 781 -18.63 -42.74 6.87
C GLN A 781 -18.58 -44.23 6.49
N GLY A 782 -18.13 -45.08 7.41
CA GLY A 782 -17.95 -46.52 7.19
C GLY A 782 -16.74 -46.90 6.32
N LYS A 783 -15.90 -45.94 5.90
CA LYS A 783 -14.73 -46.19 5.04
C LYS A 783 -13.44 -46.31 5.84
N THR A 784 -12.49 -47.11 5.35
CA THR A 784 -11.14 -47.22 5.92
C THR A 784 -10.27 -46.07 5.40
N LEU A 785 -9.68 -45.29 6.32
CA LEU A 785 -8.80 -44.18 5.95
C LEU A 785 -7.35 -44.69 5.92
N ILE A 786 -6.66 -44.45 4.80
CA ILE A 786 -5.26 -44.80 4.61
C ILE A 786 -4.46 -43.50 4.56
N ILE A 787 -3.69 -43.25 5.61
CA ILE A 787 -2.78 -42.10 5.70
C ILE A 787 -1.42 -42.55 5.19
N VAL A 788 -0.97 -41.94 4.10
CA VAL A 788 0.35 -42.21 3.51
C VAL A 788 1.30 -41.13 3.99
N ASP A 789 2.19 -41.52 4.89
CA ASP A 789 3.32 -40.70 5.32
C ASP A 789 4.48 -40.89 4.35
N THR A 790 4.87 -39.79 3.70
CA THR A 790 5.96 -39.79 2.72
C THR A 790 7.25 -39.22 3.35
N PRO A 791 8.43 -39.74 2.98
CA PRO A 791 9.71 -39.14 3.36
C PRO A 791 9.77 -37.66 2.96
N GLY A 792 10.42 -36.83 3.78
CA GLY A 792 10.73 -35.45 3.40
C GLY A 792 11.68 -35.42 2.21
N TYR A 793 11.27 -34.77 1.12
CA TYR A 793 12.14 -34.51 -0.03
C TYR A 793 13.01 -33.28 0.23
N ALA A 794 14.26 -33.27 -0.26
CA ALA A 794 15.29 -32.25 -0.02
C ALA A 794 15.93 -32.21 1.38
N ASP A 795 16.23 -33.39 1.94
CA ASP A 795 17.22 -33.47 3.02
C ASP A 795 18.64 -33.36 2.43
N THR A 796 19.58 -32.75 3.15
CA THR A 796 20.95 -32.41 2.71
C THR A 796 21.87 -33.62 2.42
N ARG A 797 21.29 -34.81 2.20
CA ARG A 797 21.97 -36.11 2.13
C ARG A 797 22.32 -36.58 0.71
N GLY A 798 22.00 -35.80 -0.33
CA GLY A 798 22.53 -35.97 -1.69
C GLY A 798 21.70 -36.83 -2.67
N PRO A 799 22.14 -36.95 -3.94
CA PRO A 799 21.38 -37.51 -5.07
C PRO A 799 20.96 -38.98 -4.94
N GLU A 800 21.62 -39.74 -4.06
CA GLU A 800 21.31 -41.15 -3.82
C GLU A 800 19.97 -41.34 -3.08
N ARG A 801 19.62 -40.38 -2.22
CA ARG A 801 18.38 -40.43 -1.46
C ARG A 801 17.15 -40.19 -2.35
N ASP A 802 17.25 -39.24 -3.28
CA ASP A 802 16.16 -38.93 -4.22
C ASP A 802 15.87 -40.11 -5.16
N ALA A 803 16.92 -40.85 -5.56
CA ALA A 803 16.77 -42.07 -6.34
C ALA A 803 16.04 -43.18 -5.57
N PHE A 804 16.39 -43.38 -4.28
CA PHE A 804 15.67 -44.34 -3.43
C PHE A 804 14.21 -43.96 -3.27
N VAL A 805 13.93 -42.69 -3.00
CA VAL A 805 12.56 -42.20 -2.78
C VAL A 805 11.70 -42.34 -4.04
N THR A 806 12.25 -42.08 -5.22
CA THR A 806 11.56 -42.31 -6.50
C THR A 806 11.24 -43.79 -6.72
N ALA A 807 12.19 -44.68 -6.37
CA ALA A 807 11.97 -46.13 -6.41
C ALA A 807 10.90 -46.58 -5.40
N ALA A 808 10.95 -46.09 -4.16
CA ALA A 808 9.97 -46.41 -3.13
C ALA A 808 8.55 -45.97 -3.51
N MET A 809 8.41 -44.81 -4.15
CA MET A 809 7.13 -44.33 -4.67
C MET A 809 6.63 -45.15 -5.87
N SER A 810 7.52 -45.68 -6.70
CA SER A 810 7.18 -46.65 -7.76
C SER A 810 6.56 -47.93 -7.18
N ASP A 811 7.11 -48.45 -6.07
CA ASP A 811 6.55 -49.60 -5.36
C ASP A 811 5.25 -49.24 -4.61
N PHE A 812 5.11 -48.01 -4.10
CA PHE A 812 3.87 -47.53 -3.47
C PHE A 812 2.71 -47.54 -4.46
N PHE A 813 2.89 -47.02 -5.67
CA PHE A 813 1.84 -47.00 -6.71
C PHE A 813 1.44 -48.40 -7.21
N GLN A 814 2.21 -49.43 -6.89
CA GLN A 814 1.87 -50.83 -7.16
C GLN A 814 1.28 -51.55 -5.93
N THR A 815 1.24 -50.88 -4.79
CA THR A 815 0.75 -51.42 -3.52
C THR A 815 -0.60 -50.80 -3.14
N VAL A 816 -0.79 -49.52 -3.45
CA VAL A 816 -2.06 -48.79 -3.29
C VAL A 816 -2.54 -48.37 -4.67
N TYR A 817 -3.76 -48.78 -5.04
CA TYR A 817 -4.27 -48.68 -6.42
C TYR A 817 -4.97 -47.36 -6.76
N HIS A 818 -5.27 -46.52 -5.76
CA HIS A 818 -5.87 -45.20 -5.94
C HIS A 818 -5.40 -44.20 -4.87
N VAL A 819 -5.51 -42.92 -5.19
CA VAL A 819 -5.30 -41.81 -4.25
C VAL A 819 -6.48 -40.85 -4.35
N ASN A 820 -7.04 -40.43 -3.22
CA ASN A 820 -8.11 -39.43 -3.18
C ASN A 820 -7.54 -38.01 -3.11
N THR A 821 -6.49 -37.82 -2.31
CA THR A 821 -5.86 -36.51 -2.11
C THR A 821 -4.34 -36.60 -1.96
N VAL A 822 -3.64 -35.59 -2.46
CA VAL A 822 -2.21 -35.36 -2.19
C VAL A 822 -2.08 -33.97 -1.60
N ASN A 823 -1.76 -33.92 -0.31
CA ASN A 823 -1.77 -32.69 0.48
C ASN A 823 -0.34 -32.21 0.69
N LEU A 824 -0.03 -31.02 0.17
CA LEU A 824 1.20 -30.32 0.46
C LEU A 824 1.04 -29.56 1.79
N VAL A 825 1.81 -29.97 2.80
CA VAL A 825 1.90 -29.30 4.10
C VAL A 825 3.04 -28.29 4.05
N CYS A 826 2.73 -27.01 4.21
CA CYS A 826 3.72 -25.93 4.21
C CYS A 826 3.39 -24.90 5.30
N LYS A 827 4.40 -24.20 5.83
CA LYS A 827 4.16 -23.10 6.76
C LYS A 827 3.57 -21.90 6.02
N GLY A 828 2.61 -21.20 6.63
CA GLY A 828 1.88 -20.09 6.00
C GLY A 828 2.75 -18.86 5.67
N ASP A 829 3.85 -18.69 6.39
CA ASP A 829 4.82 -17.60 6.27
C ASP A 829 6.05 -17.94 5.41
N GLU A 830 6.14 -19.14 4.85
CA GLU A 830 7.30 -19.60 4.10
C GLU A 830 7.35 -18.98 2.69
N THR A 831 8.25 -18.01 2.49
CA THR A 831 8.49 -17.33 1.20
C THR A 831 9.70 -17.87 0.46
N ARG A 832 10.52 -18.71 1.10
CA ARG A 832 11.79 -19.13 0.53
C ARG A 832 11.56 -20.23 -0.50
N THR A 833 11.69 -19.85 -1.78
CA THR A 833 11.53 -20.76 -2.92
C THR A 833 12.46 -21.98 -2.83
N ASN A 834 13.65 -21.87 -2.24
CA ASN A 834 14.58 -22.98 -2.05
C ASN A 834 14.07 -24.09 -1.10
N ILE A 835 13.02 -23.85 -0.30
CA ILE A 835 12.41 -24.85 0.59
C ILE A 835 11.17 -25.49 -0.04
N ILE A 836 10.33 -24.71 -0.72
CA ILE A 836 9.06 -25.20 -1.31
C ILE A 836 9.26 -25.80 -2.71
N LYS A 837 10.17 -25.23 -3.51
CA LYS A 837 10.45 -25.69 -4.89
C LYS A 837 10.87 -27.16 -4.97
N PRO A 838 11.75 -27.68 -4.09
CA PRO A 838 12.13 -29.09 -4.18
C PRO A 838 10.95 -30.04 -3.99
N VAL A 839 10.06 -29.76 -3.03
CA VAL A 839 8.91 -30.63 -2.72
C VAL A 839 7.84 -30.55 -3.81
N THR A 840 7.54 -29.36 -4.32
CA THR A 840 6.61 -29.19 -5.45
C THR A 840 7.14 -29.87 -6.71
N SER A 841 8.42 -29.69 -7.02
CA SER A 841 9.10 -30.37 -8.14
C SER A 841 9.08 -31.89 -7.98
N TYR A 842 9.19 -32.39 -6.75
CA TYR A 842 9.10 -33.80 -6.42
C TYR A 842 7.70 -34.39 -6.65
N VAL A 843 6.65 -33.74 -6.16
CA VAL A 843 5.27 -34.18 -6.46
C VAL A 843 5.01 -34.17 -7.97
N PHE A 844 5.46 -33.12 -8.65
CA PHE A 844 5.34 -33.03 -10.10
C PHE A 844 6.11 -34.11 -10.87
N SER A 845 7.23 -34.58 -10.32
CA SER A 845 8.02 -35.61 -10.96
C SER A 845 7.41 -37.00 -10.75
N LEU A 846 6.76 -37.27 -9.62
CA LEU A 846 6.26 -38.62 -9.31
C LEU A 846 4.86 -38.92 -9.82
N PHE A 847 3.98 -37.93 -9.84
CA PHE A 847 2.57 -38.15 -10.16
C PHE A 847 2.28 -37.90 -11.65
N ALA A 848 1.28 -38.60 -12.19
CA ALA A 848 0.76 -38.36 -13.53
C ALA A 848 -0.22 -37.17 -13.57
N LYS A 849 -0.55 -36.70 -14.77
CA LYS A 849 -1.41 -35.52 -14.99
C LYS A 849 -2.83 -35.64 -14.42
N ASP A 850 -3.35 -36.86 -14.31
CA ASP A 850 -4.68 -37.18 -13.76
C ASP A 850 -4.81 -36.90 -12.26
N VAL A 851 -3.70 -36.89 -11.52
CA VAL A 851 -3.69 -36.56 -10.08
C VAL A 851 -3.77 -35.05 -9.82
N LYS A 852 -3.64 -34.21 -10.86
CA LYS A 852 -3.63 -32.74 -10.72
C LYS A 852 -4.81 -32.22 -9.91
N SER A 853 -6.03 -32.67 -10.19
CA SER A 853 -7.26 -32.24 -9.49
C SER A 853 -7.34 -32.67 -8.03
N SER A 854 -6.49 -33.61 -7.61
CA SER A 854 -6.41 -34.15 -6.25
C SER A 854 -5.34 -33.49 -5.38
N LEU A 855 -4.55 -32.57 -5.93
CA LEU A 855 -3.58 -31.78 -5.17
C LEU A 855 -4.28 -30.75 -4.28
N ARG A 856 -3.89 -30.65 -3.01
CA ARG A 856 -4.40 -29.69 -2.03
C ARG A 856 -3.26 -29.04 -1.25
N THR A 857 -3.51 -27.87 -0.68
CA THR A 857 -2.51 -27.16 0.15
C THR A 857 -3.02 -26.99 1.57
N LEU A 858 -2.20 -27.39 2.54
CA LEU A 858 -2.47 -27.24 3.97
C LEU A 858 -1.41 -26.30 4.57
N TYR A 859 -1.86 -25.12 5.01
CA TYR A 859 -1.00 -24.13 5.64
C TYR A 859 -0.96 -24.33 7.15
N THR A 860 0.22 -24.63 7.69
CA THR A 860 0.50 -24.70 9.12
C THR A 860 1.06 -23.36 9.62
N PHE A 861 0.88 -23.02 10.90
CA PHE A 861 1.47 -21.82 11.54
C PHE A 861 1.14 -20.47 10.86
N GLY A 862 -0.05 -20.35 10.26
CA GLY A 862 -0.50 -19.12 9.61
C GLY A 862 -1.33 -18.23 10.55
N ASP A 863 -0.69 -17.49 11.44
CA ASP A 863 -1.36 -16.62 12.43
C ASP A 863 -1.72 -15.22 11.86
N GLY A 864 -1.39 -14.95 10.59
CA GLY A 864 -1.59 -13.67 9.92
C GLY A 864 -2.67 -13.68 8.82
N LEU A 865 -3.24 -12.50 8.53
CA LEU A 865 -4.28 -12.28 7.50
C LEU A 865 -3.81 -12.55 6.05
N ARG A 866 -2.50 -12.74 5.81
CA ARG A 866 -1.93 -13.02 4.48
C ARG A 866 -0.98 -14.22 4.53
N LEU A 867 -1.26 -15.24 3.71
CA LEU A 867 -0.36 -16.38 3.49
C LEU A 867 0.71 -16.01 2.46
N LEU A 868 1.94 -15.79 2.91
CA LEU A 868 3.04 -15.45 2.01
C LEU A 868 3.46 -16.64 1.13
N ALA A 869 3.23 -17.86 1.62
CA ALA A 869 3.47 -19.09 0.85
C ALA A 869 2.52 -19.26 -0.35
N HIS A 870 1.36 -18.59 -0.37
CA HIS A 870 0.40 -18.64 -1.48
C HIS A 870 1.01 -18.11 -2.79
N ASP A 871 1.55 -16.89 -2.76
CA ASP A 871 2.16 -16.25 -3.93
C ASP A 871 3.36 -17.07 -4.46
N THR A 872 4.14 -17.64 -3.54
CA THR A 872 5.28 -18.52 -3.85
C THR A 872 4.83 -19.81 -4.56
N LEU A 873 3.72 -20.41 -4.13
CA LEU A 873 3.17 -21.62 -4.75
C LEU A 873 2.59 -21.36 -6.15
N ILE A 874 1.97 -20.19 -6.36
CA ILE A 874 1.53 -19.75 -7.71
C ILE A 874 2.73 -19.62 -8.64
N GLU A 875 3.81 -18.96 -8.20
CA GLU A 875 5.04 -18.82 -8.99
C GLU A 875 5.63 -20.19 -9.38
N LEU A 876 5.57 -21.16 -8.46
CA LEU A 876 6.01 -22.53 -8.68
C LEU A 876 5.03 -23.38 -9.49
N LYS A 877 3.93 -22.79 -10.01
CA LYS A 877 2.87 -23.46 -10.79
C LYS A 877 2.11 -24.55 -10.01
N TRP A 878 2.14 -24.51 -8.68
CA TRP A 878 1.30 -25.36 -7.86
C TRP A 878 -0.18 -24.95 -8.04
N PRO A 879 -1.12 -25.89 -8.22
CA PRO A 879 -2.51 -25.56 -8.52
C PRO A 879 -3.28 -25.19 -7.24
N VAL A 880 -2.97 -24.02 -6.69
CA VAL A 880 -3.53 -23.54 -5.40
C VAL A 880 -5.06 -23.41 -5.46
N SER A 881 -5.61 -23.12 -6.65
CA SER A 881 -7.05 -23.10 -6.94
C SER A 881 -7.79 -24.41 -6.65
N ASN A 882 -7.08 -25.53 -6.51
CA ASN A 882 -7.71 -26.82 -6.24
C ASN A 882 -8.20 -26.97 -4.79
N GLY A 883 -7.79 -26.06 -3.88
CA GLY A 883 -8.28 -26.00 -2.52
C GLY A 883 -7.15 -25.79 -1.51
N GLU A 884 -7.31 -24.72 -0.73
CA GLU A 884 -6.40 -24.28 0.32
C GLU A 884 -7.09 -24.34 1.66
N MET A 885 -6.37 -24.80 2.68
CA MET A 885 -6.88 -24.84 4.04
C MET A 885 -5.84 -24.28 5.01
N HIS A 886 -6.31 -23.42 5.90
CA HIS A 886 -5.54 -22.95 7.03
C HIS A 886 -5.77 -23.90 8.20
N ILE A 887 -4.70 -24.47 8.74
CA ILE A 887 -4.79 -25.37 9.88
C ILE A 887 -3.82 -24.91 10.96
N ASN A 888 -4.37 -24.41 12.05
CA ASN A 888 -3.61 -24.08 13.25
C ASN A 888 -3.55 -25.31 14.16
N ASN A 889 -2.40 -25.99 14.22
CA ASN A 889 -2.18 -27.14 15.11
C ASN A 889 -1.46 -26.76 16.42
N ALA A 890 -1.31 -25.47 16.74
CA ALA A 890 -0.58 -25.03 17.94
C ALA A 890 -1.19 -25.58 19.24
N ALA A 891 -2.53 -25.69 19.30
CA ALA A 891 -3.21 -26.28 20.44
C ALA A 891 -2.94 -27.79 20.62
N PHE A 892 -2.57 -28.50 19.55
CA PHE A 892 -2.20 -29.91 19.61
C PHE A 892 -0.78 -30.13 20.15
N THR A 893 0.12 -29.17 19.93
CA THR A 893 1.52 -29.28 20.35
C THR A 893 1.76 -28.95 21.82
N LEU A 894 0.79 -28.31 22.47
CA LEU A 894 0.83 -27.99 23.90
C LEU A 894 0.33 -29.19 24.71
N SER A 895 0.93 -29.42 25.88
CA SER A 895 0.43 -30.44 26.80
C SER A 895 -1.01 -30.12 27.19
N PRO A 896 -1.92 -31.10 27.27
CA PRO A 896 -3.21 -30.95 27.93
C PRO A 896 -3.12 -30.35 29.34
N LEU A 897 -1.97 -30.47 30.03
CA LEU A 897 -1.73 -29.85 31.34
C LEU A 897 -1.41 -28.34 31.26
N ASP A 898 -0.95 -27.85 30.10
CA ASP A 898 -0.65 -26.44 29.82
C ASP A 898 -1.86 -25.67 29.26
N ASN A 899 -3.05 -26.26 29.33
CA ASN A 899 -4.31 -25.73 28.81
C ASN A 899 -4.78 -24.41 29.47
N ARG A 900 -4.05 -23.90 30.48
CA ARG A 900 -4.27 -22.59 31.13
C ARG A 900 -3.61 -21.42 30.39
N LEU A 901 -2.87 -21.67 29.32
CA LEU A 901 -2.25 -20.63 28.50
C LEU A 901 -3.31 -19.80 27.74
N ALA A 902 -3.16 -18.47 27.77
CA ALA A 902 -4.04 -17.56 27.03
C ALA A 902 -4.05 -17.89 25.53
N GLY A 903 -5.24 -18.01 24.94
CA GLY A 903 -5.43 -18.35 23.53
C GLY A 903 -5.45 -19.86 23.20
N TYR A 904 -5.27 -20.77 24.16
CA TYR A 904 -5.35 -22.22 23.93
C TYR A 904 -6.69 -22.64 23.31
N ARG A 905 -7.79 -22.14 23.88
CA ARG A 905 -9.16 -22.36 23.41
C ARG A 905 -9.34 -21.98 21.94
N ASP A 906 -8.96 -20.76 21.59
CA ASP A 906 -9.19 -20.24 20.23
C ASP A 906 -8.34 -21.00 19.21
N ASN A 907 -7.11 -21.35 19.59
CA ASN A 907 -6.25 -22.23 18.81
C ASN A 907 -6.86 -23.64 18.64
N TRP A 908 -7.50 -24.20 19.67
CA TRP A 908 -8.18 -25.49 19.62
C TRP A 908 -9.37 -25.47 18.67
N TYR A 909 -10.27 -24.49 18.78
CA TYR A 909 -11.42 -24.38 17.87
C TYR A 909 -10.98 -24.09 16.42
N SER A 910 -9.92 -23.30 16.23
CA SER A 910 -9.30 -23.09 14.92
C SER A 910 -8.78 -24.40 14.32
N MET A 911 -8.10 -25.22 15.14
CA MET A 911 -7.67 -26.56 14.76
C MET A 911 -8.85 -27.43 14.34
N ILE A 912 -9.86 -27.60 15.19
CA ILE A 912 -11.03 -28.45 14.94
C ILE A 912 -11.77 -28.03 13.66
N ARG A 913 -11.93 -26.72 13.45
CA ARG A 913 -12.54 -26.17 12.22
C ARG A 913 -11.73 -26.56 10.98
N GLY A 914 -10.40 -26.42 11.03
CA GLY A 914 -9.49 -26.82 9.94
C GLY A 914 -9.54 -28.32 9.66
N GLN A 915 -9.50 -29.16 10.71
CA GLN A 915 -9.56 -30.62 10.58
C GLN A 915 -10.92 -31.10 10.04
N ARG A 916 -12.02 -30.44 10.42
CA ARG A 916 -13.35 -30.71 9.86
C ARG A 916 -13.41 -30.42 8.37
N GLN A 917 -12.86 -29.28 7.93
CA GLN A 917 -12.80 -28.94 6.51
C GLN A 917 -11.98 -29.98 5.72
N LEU A 918 -10.83 -30.39 6.27
CA LEU A 918 -9.99 -31.44 5.71
C LEU A 918 -10.75 -32.77 5.59
N CYS A 919 -11.43 -33.20 6.65
CA CYS A 919 -12.24 -34.43 6.68
C CYS A 919 -13.35 -34.40 5.61
N LEU A 920 -14.17 -33.34 5.59
CA LEU A 920 -15.25 -33.19 4.62
C LEU A 920 -14.76 -33.17 3.18
N MET A 921 -13.58 -32.59 2.93
CA MET A 921 -12.96 -32.56 1.61
C MET A 921 -12.45 -33.95 1.23
N VAL A 922 -11.61 -34.57 2.05
CA VAL A 922 -10.98 -35.87 1.78
C VAL A 922 -12.04 -36.95 1.49
N LEU A 923 -13.15 -36.98 2.23
CA LEU A 923 -14.22 -37.97 2.04
C LEU A 923 -15.06 -37.75 0.78
N LYS A 924 -15.12 -36.51 0.26
CA LYS A 924 -15.85 -36.16 -0.97
C LYS A 924 -15.02 -36.34 -2.25
N MET A 925 -13.70 -36.52 -2.11
CA MET A 925 -12.80 -36.61 -3.25
C MET A 925 -12.91 -37.94 -3.99
N THR A 926 -12.96 -37.84 -5.32
CA THR A 926 -12.98 -39.01 -6.21
C THR A 926 -11.63 -39.71 -6.22
N PRO A 927 -11.59 -41.05 -6.08
CA PRO A 927 -10.35 -41.81 -6.14
C PRO A 927 -9.73 -41.76 -7.54
N VAL A 928 -8.46 -41.39 -7.63
CA VAL A 928 -7.66 -41.37 -8.88
C VAL A 928 -6.77 -42.61 -8.93
N PRO A 929 -6.83 -43.44 -9.99
CA PRO A 929 -5.98 -44.62 -10.11
C PRO A 929 -4.48 -44.29 -10.12
N THR A 930 -3.66 -45.09 -9.43
CA THR A 930 -2.19 -44.89 -9.36
C THR A 930 -1.42 -45.42 -10.56
N LYS A 931 -2.10 -46.08 -11.51
CA LYS A 931 -1.49 -46.71 -12.70
C LYS A 931 -0.69 -45.72 -13.56
N GLY A 932 -1.20 -44.50 -13.75
CA GLY A 932 -0.49 -43.44 -14.49
C GLY A 932 0.81 -43.05 -13.79
N SER A 933 0.74 -42.75 -12.49
CA SER A 933 1.91 -42.40 -11.67
C SER A 933 2.95 -43.53 -11.60
N ALA A 934 2.50 -44.80 -11.57
CA ALA A 934 3.40 -45.96 -11.67
C ALA A 934 4.12 -46.07 -13.03
N ALA A 935 3.53 -45.56 -14.11
CA ALA A 935 4.20 -45.48 -15.40
C ALA A 935 5.25 -44.36 -15.41
N VAL A 936 4.91 -43.19 -14.86
CA VAL A 936 5.81 -42.03 -14.75
C VAL A 936 7.08 -42.37 -13.97
N THR A 937 6.96 -42.94 -12.77
CA THR A 937 8.13 -43.28 -11.95
C THR A 937 9.03 -44.34 -12.60
N ARG A 938 8.44 -45.37 -13.25
CA ARG A 938 9.22 -46.37 -14.01
C ARG A 938 9.97 -45.76 -15.19
N GLN A 939 9.33 -44.85 -15.93
CA GLN A 939 9.97 -44.16 -17.04
C GLN A 939 11.14 -43.28 -16.56
N ARG A 940 11.00 -42.62 -15.39
CA ARG A 940 12.10 -41.84 -14.79
C ARG A 940 13.27 -42.70 -14.37
N ILE A 941 13.03 -43.81 -13.67
CA ILE A 941 14.09 -44.77 -13.30
C ILE A 941 14.82 -45.26 -14.56
N ALA A 942 14.08 -45.63 -15.61
CA ALA A 942 14.67 -46.05 -16.87
C ALA A 942 15.47 -44.94 -17.58
N LEU A 943 15.03 -43.67 -17.50
CA LEU A 943 15.76 -42.53 -18.05
C LEU A 943 17.08 -42.32 -17.30
N GLU A 944 17.09 -42.34 -15.97
CA GLU A 944 18.29 -42.19 -15.16
C GLU A 944 19.33 -43.29 -15.44
N GLU A 945 18.90 -44.56 -15.48
CA GLU A 945 19.77 -45.69 -15.80
C GLU A 945 20.40 -45.55 -17.19
N LYS A 946 19.60 -45.14 -18.19
CA LYS A 946 20.10 -44.92 -19.55
C LYS A 946 20.97 -43.68 -19.68
N CYS A 947 20.75 -42.61 -18.92
CA CYS A 947 21.65 -41.46 -18.88
C CYS A 947 23.04 -41.86 -18.38
N LYS A 948 23.10 -42.62 -17.27
CA LYS A 948 24.38 -43.15 -16.75
C LYS A 948 25.09 -44.06 -17.75
N LEU A 949 24.33 -44.94 -18.40
CA LEU A 949 24.87 -45.80 -19.45
C LEU A 949 25.37 -44.95 -20.63
N ALA A 950 24.65 -43.91 -21.03
CA ALA A 950 25.04 -43.01 -22.10
C ALA A 950 26.31 -42.24 -21.78
N GLU A 951 26.51 -41.74 -20.56
CA GLU A 951 27.77 -41.13 -20.14
C GLU A 951 28.96 -42.08 -20.27
N LYS A 952 28.81 -43.32 -19.77
CA LYS A 952 29.85 -44.35 -19.93
C LYS A 952 30.19 -44.56 -21.40
N ASN A 953 29.17 -44.65 -22.25
CA ASN A 953 29.34 -44.84 -23.69
C ASN A 953 29.98 -43.61 -24.37
N ILE A 954 29.65 -42.39 -23.95
CA ILE A 954 30.28 -41.15 -24.46
C ILE A 954 31.76 -41.15 -24.10
N SER A 955 32.12 -41.59 -22.89
CA SER A 955 33.52 -41.73 -22.47
C SER A 955 34.28 -42.75 -23.32
N GLU A 956 33.72 -43.95 -23.52
CA GLU A 956 34.29 -44.98 -24.40
C GLU A 956 34.42 -44.48 -25.85
N THR A 957 33.38 -43.80 -26.35
CA THR A 957 33.37 -43.17 -27.68
C THR A 957 34.45 -42.10 -27.79
N ALA A 958 34.66 -41.29 -26.76
CA ALA A 958 35.69 -40.26 -26.74
C ALA A 958 37.10 -40.84 -26.76
N THR A 959 37.35 -41.90 -25.99
CA THR A 959 38.64 -42.60 -26.02
C THR A 959 38.92 -43.17 -27.41
N ASN A 960 37.94 -43.88 -28.00
CA ASN A 960 38.11 -44.48 -29.32
C ASN A 960 38.27 -43.42 -30.42
N ALA A 961 37.42 -42.40 -30.44
CA ALA A 961 37.50 -41.30 -31.39
C ALA A 961 38.83 -40.52 -31.28
N MET A 962 39.32 -40.25 -30.06
CA MET A 962 40.60 -39.57 -29.84
C MET A 962 41.79 -40.42 -30.32
N LEU A 963 41.75 -41.73 -30.10
CA LEU A 963 42.79 -42.66 -30.59
C LEU A 963 42.87 -42.67 -32.12
N VAL A 964 41.71 -42.72 -32.79
CA VAL A 964 41.62 -42.66 -34.27
C VAL A 964 42.10 -41.31 -34.77
N MET A 965 41.67 -40.20 -34.17
CA MET A 965 42.06 -38.84 -34.55
C MET A 965 43.56 -38.57 -34.35
N MET A 966 44.14 -39.04 -33.25
CA MET A 966 45.58 -38.95 -33.00
C MET A 966 46.36 -39.74 -34.06
N GLN A 967 45.91 -40.94 -34.40
CA GLN A 967 46.55 -41.78 -35.42
C GLN A 967 46.42 -41.15 -36.81
N LEU A 968 45.27 -40.56 -37.14
CA LEU A 968 45.04 -39.82 -38.38
C LEU A 968 45.96 -38.58 -38.48
N LYS A 969 46.14 -37.85 -37.37
CA LYS A 969 47.06 -36.70 -37.30
C LYS A 969 48.51 -37.13 -37.49
N VAL A 970 48.97 -38.15 -36.78
CA VAL A 970 50.33 -38.69 -36.93
C VAL A 970 50.55 -39.20 -38.35
N PHE A 971 49.55 -39.89 -38.91
CA PHE A 971 49.55 -40.34 -40.30
C PHE A 971 49.71 -39.15 -41.26
N SER A 972 48.96 -38.06 -41.07
CA SER A 972 49.02 -36.85 -41.90
C SER A 972 50.41 -36.19 -41.92
N VAL A 973 51.09 -36.14 -40.78
CA VAL A 973 52.43 -35.55 -40.65
C VAL A 973 53.50 -36.46 -41.26
N GLY A 974 53.29 -37.78 -41.19
CA GLY A 974 54.20 -38.76 -41.81
C GLY A 974 54.07 -38.84 -43.33
N LEU A 975 52.90 -38.51 -43.91
CA LEU A 975 52.73 -38.46 -45.37
C LEU A 975 53.82 -37.55 -45.94
N GLY A 976 54.44 -37.94 -47.05
CA GLY A 976 55.57 -37.16 -47.62
C GLY A 976 56.95 -37.72 -47.32
N LEU A 977 57.14 -38.43 -46.21
CA LEU A 977 58.43 -38.93 -45.78
C LEU A 977 58.78 -40.31 -46.41
N PRO A 978 60.06 -40.74 -46.38
CA PRO A 978 60.47 -42.09 -46.77
C PRO A 978 59.80 -43.19 -45.92
N LYS A 979 59.68 -44.42 -46.44
CA LYS A 979 58.97 -45.55 -45.77
C LYS A 979 59.47 -45.87 -44.35
N ASP A 980 60.74 -45.61 -44.08
CA ASP A 980 61.39 -45.84 -42.77
C ASP A 980 61.44 -44.60 -41.87
N ALA A 981 60.77 -43.52 -42.26
CA ALA A 981 60.80 -42.28 -41.51
C ALA A 981 60.12 -42.42 -40.15
N MET A 982 60.84 -41.95 -39.14
CA MET A 982 60.38 -41.85 -37.77
C MET A 982 59.73 -40.48 -37.59
N VAL A 983 58.47 -40.46 -37.17
CA VAL A 983 57.75 -39.23 -36.83
C VAL A 983 57.81 -39.05 -35.32
N GLU A 984 58.27 -37.87 -34.87
CA GLU A 984 58.32 -37.51 -33.46
C GLU A 984 56.92 -37.19 -32.94
N VAL A 985 56.54 -37.80 -31.82
CA VAL A 985 55.23 -37.63 -31.19
C VAL A 985 55.44 -37.25 -29.73
N ASP A 986 54.98 -36.07 -29.34
CA ASP A 986 54.91 -35.68 -27.94
C ASP A 986 53.86 -36.52 -27.22
N THR A 987 54.30 -37.39 -26.31
CA THR A 987 53.45 -38.23 -25.47
C THR A 987 53.51 -37.70 -24.04
N LYS A 988 52.41 -37.13 -23.54
CA LYS A 988 52.32 -36.74 -22.12
C LYS A 988 52.30 -38.00 -21.26
N SER A 989 53.21 -38.10 -20.28
CA SER A 989 53.26 -39.19 -19.30
C SER A 989 53.39 -38.64 -17.88
N VAL A 990 53.16 -39.48 -16.87
CA VAL A 990 53.30 -39.11 -15.46
C VAL A 990 54.41 -39.97 -14.86
N GLU A 991 55.49 -39.34 -14.42
CA GLU A 991 56.54 -40.01 -13.64
C GLU A 991 56.06 -40.17 -12.20
N THR A 992 56.22 -41.38 -11.67
CA THR A 992 55.82 -41.74 -10.30
C THR A 992 57.04 -42.32 -9.57
N THR A 993 57.43 -41.72 -8.45
CA THR A 993 58.48 -42.25 -7.56
C THR A 993 57.93 -42.44 -6.15
N ASN A 994 58.44 -43.38 -5.37
CA ASN A 994 57.96 -43.55 -3.99
C ASN A 994 58.46 -42.42 -3.08
N ALA A 995 57.62 -41.97 -2.15
CA ALA A 995 58.03 -41.03 -1.12
C ALA A 995 58.99 -41.72 -0.12
N PRO A 996 60.04 -41.03 0.37
CA PRO A 996 60.97 -41.60 1.35
C PRO A 996 60.27 -42.05 2.64
N GLU A 997 60.76 -43.14 3.24
CA GLU A 997 60.14 -43.76 4.41
C GLU A 997 60.16 -42.80 5.62
N GLY A 998 58.97 -42.51 6.19
CA GLY A 998 58.81 -41.57 7.30
C GLY A 998 58.52 -40.11 6.91
N GLN A 999 58.49 -39.78 5.61
CA GLN A 999 58.06 -38.46 5.12
C GLN A 999 56.59 -38.44 4.67
N TYR A 1000 55.97 -37.26 4.78
CA TYR A 1000 54.59 -37.02 4.39
C TYR A 1000 54.56 -36.10 3.16
N THR A 1001 53.65 -36.32 2.22
CA THR A 1001 53.55 -35.51 0.99
C THR A 1001 52.26 -34.69 0.98
N THR A 1002 52.13 -33.73 0.06
CA THR A 1002 50.88 -32.99 -0.14
C THR A 1002 50.46 -33.15 -1.59
N PHE A 1003 49.77 -34.25 -1.87
CA PHE A 1003 49.29 -34.62 -3.19
C PHE A 1003 47.92 -34.01 -3.47
N CYS A 1004 47.80 -33.27 -4.57
CA CYS A 1004 46.54 -32.70 -5.02
C CYS A 1004 45.74 -33.75 -5.78
N LYS A 1005 44.56 -34.12 -5.26
CA LYS A 1005 43.67 -35.11 -5.91
C LYS A 1005 43.12 -34.60 -7.24
N ASP A 1006 42.92 -33.29 -7.36
CA ASP A 1006 42.27 -32.68 -8.52
C ASP A 1006 43.27 -32.41 -9.67
N CYS A 1007 44.51 -32.04 -9.34
CA CYS A 1007 45.56 -31.80 -10.32
C CYS A 1007 46.45 -33.02 -10.57
N THR A 1008 46.26 -34.09 -9.78
CA THR A 1008 47.05 -35.34 -9.83
C THR A 1008 48.56 -35.11 -9.83
N ILE A 1009 49.03 -34.21 -8.96
CA ILE A 1009 50.45 -33.84 -8.82
C ILE A 1009 50.80 -33.69 -7.34
N THR A 1010 52.03 -33.98 -6.96
CA THR A 1010 52.54 -33.75 -5.61
C THR A 1010 52.97 -32.29 -5.45
N CYS A 1011 52.19 -31.51 -4.70
CA CYS A 1011 52.38 -30.07 -4.53
C CYS A 1011 53.36 -29.69 -3.39
N HIS A 1012 53.67 -30.62 -2.50
CA HIS A 1012 54.79 -30.50 -1.55
C HIS A 1012 55.32 -31.90 -1.22
N GLU A 1013 56.63 -32.13 -1.40
CA GLU A 1013 57.21 -33.46 -1.29
C GLU A 1013 57.62 -33.83 0.15
N ASP A 1014 58.00 -32.86 1.00
CA ASP A 1014 58.43 -33.09 2.39
C ASP A 1014 57.61 -32.25 3.39
N CYS A 1015 56.41 -32.73 3.67
CA CYS A 1015 55.46 -32.09 4.56
C CYS A 1015 55.61 -32.58 6.01
N ALA A 1016 55.54 -31.67 6.98
CA ALA A 1016 55.60 -32.02 8.40
C ALA A 1016 54.32 -32.70 8.95
N TYR A 1017 53.20 -32.64 8.22
CA TYR A 1017 51.88 -33.06 8.73
C TYR A 1017 51.43 -34.42 8.21
N LYS A 1018 51.29 -35.38 9.14
CA LYS A 1018 50.78 -36.75 8.88
C LYS A 1018 49.27 -36.81 8.63
N ASN A 1019 48.50 -35.98 9.32
CA ASN A 1019 47.04 -35.96 9.18
C ASN A 1019 46.64 -35.07 7.99
N ASP A 1020 45.75 -35.55 7.14
CA ASP A 1020 45.24 -34.82 5.98
C ASP A 1020 44.44 -33.58 6.40
N ASP A 1021 43.77 -33.62 7.54
CA ASP A 1021 43.01 -32.47 8.08
C ASP A 1021 43.90 -31.29 8.50
N GLN A 1022 45.20 -31.54 8.67
CA GLN A 1022 46.21 -30.53 9.01
C GLN A 1022 46.93 -29.97 7.79
N LYS A 1023 46.56 -30.39 6.57
CA LYS A 1023 47.20 -29.91 5.33
C LYS A 1023 46.96 -28.43 5.08
N LYS A 1024 45.98 -27.80 5.73
CA LYS A 1024 45.80 -26.33 5.74
C LYS A 1024 47.03 -25.56 6.19
N ASP A 1025 47.86 -26.18 7.05
CA ASP A 1025 49.06 -25.58 7.64
C ASP A 1025 50.34 -26.00 6.89
N CYS A 1026 50.22 -26.76 5.79
CA CYS A 1026 51.33 -27.18 4.94
C CYS A 1026 52.04 -25.97 4.32
N ALA A 1027 53.37 -26.04 4.13
CA ALA A 1027 54.16 -24.98 3.53
C ALA A 1027 53.71 -24.59 2.11
N ALA A 1028 53.08 -25.52 1.37
CA ALA A 1028 52.50 -25.22 0.06
C ALA A 1028 51.13 -24.51 0.15
N MET A 1029 50.59 -24.25 1.34
CA MET A 1029 49.32 -23.57 1.56
C MET A 1029 49.52 -22.18 2.15
N VAL A 1030 48.80 -21.20 1.60
CA VAL A 1030 48.70 -19.84 2.15
C VAL A 1030 47.22 -19.46 2.16
N ASN A 1031 46.70 -19.00 3.31
CA ASN A 1031 45.27 -18.68 3.50
C ASN A 1031 44.32 -19.82 3.09
N GLY A 1032 44.73 -21.07 3.28
CA GLY A 1032 43.94 -22.26 2.97
C GLY A 1032 43.93 -22.68 1.49
N TYR A 1033 44.74 -22.06 0.63
CA TYR A 1033 44.87 -22.40 -0.78
C TYR A 1033 46.31 -22.75 -1.14
N CYS A 1034 46.47 -23.73 -2.03
CA CYS A 1034 47.78 -24.16 -2.48
C CYS A 1034 48.40 -23.12 -3.40
N THR A 1035 49.69 -22.87 -3.26
CA THR A 1035 50.43 -21.95 -4.16
C THR A 1035 51.21 -22.70 -5.24
N PHE A 1036 51.41 -24.01 -5.09
CA PHE A 1036 52.19 -24.83 -6.03
C PHE A 1036 51.35 -25.40 -7.17
N CYS A 1037 50.12 -25.85 -6.89
CA CYS A 1037 49.24 -26.34 -7.94
C CYS A 1037 48.76 -25.15 -8.80
N GLN A 1038 48.77 -25.27 -10.13
CA GLN A 1038 48.39 -24.18 -11.06
C GLN A 1038 46.99 -23.61 -10.79
N ASN A 1039 46.09 -24.43 -10.26
CA ASN A 1039 44.70 -24.08 -9.97
C ASN A 1039 44.47 -23.46 -8.57
N LYS A 1040 45.55 -23.26 -7.80
CA LYS A 1040 45.49 -22.79 -6.41
C LYS A 1040 44.47 -23.56 -5.55
N CYS A 1041 44.45 -24.88 -5.67
CA CYS A 1041 43.42 -25.72 -5.05
C CYS A 1041 43.38 -25.56 -3.53
N LYS A 1042 42.18 -25.62 -2.94
CA LYS A 1042 42.00 -25.52 -1.49
C LYS A 1042 42.67 -26.69 -0.77
N TRP A 1043 43.11 -26.45 0.47
CA TRP A 1043 43.86 -27.43 1.26
C TRP A 1043 43.15 -28.79 1.42
N ASP A 1044 41.81 -28.81 1.48
CA ASP A 1044 40.99 -30.02 1.64
C ASP A 1044 41.02 -30.96 0.42
N ARG A 1045 41.57 -30.49 -0.71
CA ARG A 1045 41.82 -31.30 -1.92
C ARG A 1045 43.18 -31.98 -1.93
N HIS A 1046 43.92 -31.87 -0.83
CA HIS A 1046 45.26 -32.43 -0.71
C HIS A 1046 45.32 -33.50 0.37
N THR A 1047 46.10 -34.54 0.09
CA THR A 1047 46.24 -35.71 0.96
C THR A 1047 47.69 -36.16 0.99
N ASN A 1048 48.06 -36.90 2.03
CA ASN A 1048 49.27 -37.70 2.00
C ASN A 1048 49.14 -38.83 0.99
N TYR A 1049 50.16 -38.97 0.17
CA TYR A 1049 50.25 -40.07 -0.77
C TYR A 1049 51.64 -40.68 -0.77
N TRP A 1050 51.70 -42.00 -0.88
CA TRP A 1050 52.93 -42.79 -0.75
C TRP A 1050 53.85 -42.66 -1.97
N SER A 1051 53.39 -42.02 -3.04
CA SER A 1051 54.15 -41.72 -4.25
C SER A 1051 54.14 -40.22 -4.58
N ILE A 1052 55.23 -39.76 -5.16
CA ILE A 1052 55.44 -38.43 -5.73
C ILE A 1052 55.11 -38.51 -7.23
N PHE A 1053 54.15 -37.70 -7.68
CA PHE A 1053 53.71 -37.64 -9.08
C PHE A 1053 54.18 -36.36 -9.74
N ARG A 1054 54.83 -36.48 -10.90
CA ARG A 1054 55.29 -35.36 -11.74
C ARG A 1054 54.82 -35.56 -13.19
N ASN A 1055 54.21 -34.53 -13.76
CA ASN A 1055 53.84 -34.54 -15.17
C ASN A 1055 55.09 -34.31 -16.04
N VAL A 1056 55.40 -35.23 -16.96
CA VAL A 1056 56.52 -35.12 -17.90
C VAL A 1056 56.08 -35.42 -19.33
N THR A 1057 56.49 -34.58 -20.28
CA THR A 1057 56.23 -34.82 -21.71
C THR A 1057 57.41 -35.60 -22.28
N ILE A 1058 57.17 -36.81 -22.80
CA ILE A 1058 58.19 -37.64 -23.44
C ILE A 1058 57.98 -37.67 -24.96
N LYS A 1059 59.03 -37.42 -25.73
CA LYS A 1059 59.03 -37.54 -27.19
C LYS A 1059 59.18 -39.02 -27.59
N LYS A 1060 58.18 -39.60 -28.27
CA LYS A 1060 58.18 -40.97 -28.78
C LYS A 1060 58.22 -40.96 -30.31
N TRP A 1061 59.09 -41.78 -30.90
CA TRP A 1061 59.23 -41.87 -32.34
C TRP A 1061 58.44 -43.07 -32.89
N VAL A 1062 57.57 -42.85 -33.87
CA VAL A 1062 56.70 -43.89 -34.48
C VAL A 1062 57.01 -44.00 -35.97
N ARG A 1063 57.07 -45.24 -36.51
CA ARG A 1063 57.22 -45.46 -37.96
C ARG A 1063 55.89 -45.33 -38.67
N GLN A 1064 55.90 -44.63 -39.80
CA GLN A 1064 54.67 -44.44 -40.59
C GLN A 1064 54.05 -45.77 -41.08
N GLN A 1065 54.88 -46.73 -41.49
CA GLN A 1065 54.40 -48.04 -41.95
C GLN A 1065 53.66 -48.84 -40.87
N GLU A 1066 53.98 -48.65 -39.58
CA GLU A 1066 53.28 -49.31 -38.47
C GLU A 1066 51.81 -48.88 -38.37
N ILE A 1067 51.49 -47.64 -38.76
CA ILE A 1067 50.10 -47.13 -38.80
C ILE A 1067 49.35 -47.69 -40.00
N ILE A 1068 49.99 -47.75 -41.19
CA ILE A 1068 49.39 -48.34 -42.39
C ILE A 1068 49.12 -49.82 -42.17
N ASP A 1069 50.08 -50.56 -41.62
CA ASP A 1069 49.96 -51.99 -41.35
C ASP A 1069 48.85 -52.31 -40.35
N LYS A 1070 48.56 -51.39 -39.43
CA LYS A 1070 47.49 -51.54 -38.44
C LYS A 1070 46.10 -51.31 -39.03
N TRP A 1071 45.94 -50.38 -39.98
CA TRP A 1071 44.63 -49.92 -40.44
C TRP A 1071 44.27 -50.35 -41.87
N ALA A 1072 45.25 -50.61 -42.74
CA ALA A 1072 44.97 -51.07 -44.09
C ALA A 1072 44.55 -52.54 -44.09
N GLU A 1073 43.45 -52.83 -44.76
CA GLU A 1073 43.02 -54.20 -45.09
C GLU A 1073 43.36 -54.51 -46.56
N GLY A 1074 43.79 -55.73 -46.86
CA GLY A 1074 44.19 -56.14 -48.21
C GLY A 1074 45.58 -55.62 -48.61
N GLU A 1075 45.68 -54.90 -49.74
CA GLU A 1075 46.92 -54.21 -50.12
C GLU A 1075 47.21 -53.06 -49.15
N LYS A 1076 48.40 -53.09 -48.51
CA LYS A 1076 48.86 -52.15 -47.48
C LYS A 1076 49.14 -50.74 -48.05
N THR A 1077 48.07 -50.07 -48.45
CA THR A 1077 48.07 -48.76 -49.10
C THR A 1077 47.62 -47.66 -48.14
N GLN A 1078 47.96 -46.42 -48.47
CA GLN A 1078 47.59 -45.25 -47.68
C GLN A 1078 46.06 -45.02 -47.74
N GLU A 1079 45.45 -45.26 -48.90
CA GLU A 1079 44.01 -45.10 -49.14
C GLU A 1079 43.17 -46.08 -48.30
N SER A 1080 43.57 -47.36 -48.24
CA SER A 1080 42.88 -48.39 -47.44
C SER A 1080 42.93 -48.06 -45.93
N ALA A 1081 44.09 -47.60 -45.44
CA ALA A 1081 44.24 -47.18 -44.05
C ALA A 1081 43.34 -45.97 -43.69
N ILE A 1082 43.25 -44.97 -44.58
CA ILE A 1082 42.36 -43.80 -44.37
C ILE A 1082 40.89 -44.23 -44.32
N LEU A 1083 40.45 -45.07 -45.25
CA LEU A 1083 39.05 -45.53 -45.32
C LEU A 1083 38.63 -46.33 -44.09
N ASN A 1084 39.49 -47.22 -43.59
CA ASN A 1084 39.19 -48.01 -42.40
C ASN A 1084 39.21 -47.19 -41.10
N MET A 1085 40.16 -46.24 -40.96
CA MET A 1085 40.13 -45.27 -39.85
C MET A 1085 38.83 -44.44 -39.85
N LEU A 1086 38.37 -44.01 -41.03
CA LEU A 1086 37.11 -43.29 -41.18
C LEU A 1086 35.89 -44.15 -40.82
N LYS A 1087 35.88 -45.40 -41.26
CA LYS A 1087 34.79 -46.35 -41.00
C LYS A 1087 34.64 -46.63 -39.50
N ASP A 1088 35.74 -46.89 -38.80
CA ASP A 1088 35.75 -47.16 -37.35
C ASP A 1088 35.29 -45.94 -36.54
N TYR A 1089 35.75 -44.75 -36.92
CA TYR A 1089 35.29 -43.49 -36.33
C TYR A 1089 33.77 -43.32 -36.51
N LEU A 1090 33.25 -43.50 -37.73
CA LEU A 1090 31.82 -43.31 -38.02
C LEU A 1090 30.92 -44.36 -37.35
N GLN A 1091 31.35 -45.61 -37.25
CA GLN A 1091 30.59 -46.66 -36.53
C GLN A 1091 30.43 -46.30 -35.05
N THR A 1092 31.52 -45.84 -34.42
CA THR A 1092 31.50 -45.38 -33.03
C THR A 1092 30.50 -44.23 -32.81
N GLN A 1093 30.38 -43.33 -33.79
CA GLN A 1093 29.41 -42.22 -33.76
C GLN A 1093 27.96 -42.66 -34.01
N GLY A 1094 27.75 -43.69 -34.83
CA GLY A 1094 26.43 -44.29 -35.06
C GLY A 1094 25.86 -44.94 -33.81
N ASP A 1095 26.68 -45.68 -33.06
CA ASP A 1095 26.27 -46.31 -31.79
C ASP A 1095 25.90 -45.26 -30.72
N LEU A 1096 26.62 -44.13 -30.70
CA LEU A 1096 26.31 -43.00 -29.84
C LEU A 1096 24.93 -42.39 -30.19
N ARG A 1097 24.65 -42.17 -31.48
CA ARG A 1097 23.35 -41.65 -31.94
C ARG A 1097 22.18 -42.52 -31.52
N ASP A 1098 22.26 -43.83 -31.72
CA ASP A 1098 21.13 -44.74 -31.44
C ASP A 1098 20.74 -44.68 -29.95
N LYS A 1099 21.73 -44.57 -29.06
CA LYS A 1099 21.53 -44.36 -27.62
C LYS A 1099 20.93 -42.99 -27.29
N MET A 1100 21.38 -41.92 -27.97
CA MET A 1100 20.77 -40.59 -27.83
C MET A 1100 19.31 -40.56 -28.29
N SER A 1101 18.96 -41.30 -29.35
CA SER A 1101 17.58 -41.44 -29.83
C SER A 1101 16.68 -42.13 -28.81
N GLU A 1102 17.17 -43.16 -28.15
CA GLU A 1102 16.43 -43.84 -27.09
C GLU A 1102 16.15 -42.93 -25.88
N LEU A 1103 17.14 -42.11 -25.49
CA LEU A 1103 16.98 -41.10 -24.44
C LEU A 1103 15.97 -40.02 -24.82
N ALA A 1104 16.01 -39.53 -26.06
CA ALA A 1104 15.06 -38.53 -26.56
C ALA A 1104 13.61 -39.04 -26.49
N LYS A 1105 13.36 -40.28 -26.94
CA LYS A 1105 12.04 -40.92 -26.88
C LYS A 1105 11.50 -41.06 -25.46
N LEU A 1106 12.34 -41.48 -24.51
CA LEU A 1106 11.95 -41.59 -23.10
C LEU A 1106 11.63 -40.22 -22.48
N ASN A 1107 12.44 -39.21 -22.80
CA ASN A 1107 12.24 -37.84 -22.34
C ASN A 1107 10.96 -37.21 -22.90
N ALA A 1108 10.62 -37.49 -24.16
CA ALA A 1108 9.36 -37.07 -24.79
C ALA A 1108 8.15 -37.72 -24.11
N LYS A 1109 8.21 -39.04 -23.86
CA LYS A 1109 7.13 -39.77 -23.18
C LYS A 1109 6.88 -39.26 -21.75
N LEU A 1110 7.94 -38.94 -21.01
CA LEU A 1110 7.82 -38.32 -19.69
C LEU A 1110 7.15 -36.93 -19.73
N ALA A 1111 7.35 -36.15 -20.81
CA ALA A 1111 6.67 -34.87 -21.00
C ALA A 1111 5.16 -35.03 -21.25
N GLU A 1112 4.77 -36.14 -21.87
CA GLU A 1112 3.37 -36.49 -22.12
C GLU A 1112 2.67 -37.01 -20.85
N ASP A 1113 3.29 -37.91 -20.09
CA ASP A 1113 2.65 -38.64 -18.99
C ASP A 1113 2.75 -37.92 -17.62
N ALA A 1114 3.89 -37.30 -17.31
CA ALA A 1114 4.14 -36.73 -15.99
C ALA A 1114 3.37 -35.43 -15.76
N LEU A 1115 3.00 -35.19 -14.50
CA LEU A 1115 2.27 -33.99 -14.09
C LEU A 1115 2.99 -32.70 -14.52
N GLN A 1116 4.32 -32.66 -14.37
CA GLN A 1116 5.18 -31.68 -15.02
C GLN A 1116 6.58 -32.27 -15.24
N HIS A 1117 7.11 -32.11 -16.45
CA HIS A 1117 8.46 -32.56 -16.81
C HIS A 1117 9.11 -31.53 -17.74
N ASP A 1118 10.35 -31.17 -17.46
CA ASP A 1118 11.12 -30.25 -18.31
C ASP A 1118 11.83 -31.05 -19.40
N SER A 1119 11.28 -31.01 -20.62
CA SER A 1119 11.88 -31.66 -21.78
C SER A 1119 13.28 -31.14 -22.11
N SER A 1120 13.64 -29.93 -21.66
CA SER A 1120 14.97 -29.35 -21.87
C SER A 1120 16.01 -29.79 -20.84
N ALA A 1121 15.58 -30.41 -19.73
CA ALA A 1121 16.47 -30.85 -18.64
C ALA A 1121 17.52 -31.85 -19.13
N LEU A 1122 17.19 -32.72 -20.09
CA LEU A 1122 18.15 -33.65 -20.68
C LEU A 1122 19.26 -32.93 -21.47
N LEU A 1123 18.93 -31.85 -22.21
CA LEU A 1123 19.91 -31.02 -22.89
C LEU A 1123 20.74 -30.18 -21.91
N GLY A 1124 20.10 -29.73 -20.82
CA GLY A 1124 20.76 -29.08 -19.69
C GLY A 1124 21.78 -29.99 -19.03
N TYR A 1125 21.40 -31.24 -18.76
CA TYR A 1125 22.27 -32.26 -18.18
C TYR A 1125 23.55 -32.46 -18.99
N VAL A 1126 23.43 -32.65 -20.30
CA VAL A 1126 24.60 -32.79 -21.18
C VAL A 1126 25.42 -31.50 -21.22
N ARG A 1127 24.79 -30.31 -21.15
CA ARG A 1127 25.50 -29.02 -21.05
C ARG A 1127 26.30 -28.90 -19.75
N ASP A 1128 25.74 -29.36 -18.64
CA ASP A 1128 26.41 -29.34 -17.34
C ASP A 1128 27.58 -30.32 -17.30
N LEU A 1129 27.44 -31.49 -17.95
CA LEU A 1129 28.55 -32.41 -18.18
C LEU A 1129 29.66 -31.76 -19.03
N ILE A 1130 29.31 -31.01 -20.09
CA ILE A 1130 30.28 -30.23 -20.89
C ILE A 1130 30.97 -29.17 -20.03
N GLY A 1131 30.23 -28.43 -19.21
CA GLY A 1131 30.79 -27.42 -18.31
C GLY A 1131 31.76 -28.03 -17.29
N THR A 1132 31.37 -29.16 -16.71
CA THR A 1132 32.20 -29.93 -15.78
C THR A 1132 33.46 -30.45 -16.47
N ALA A 1133 33.33 -31.02 -17.67
CA ALA A 1133 34.47 -31.49 -18.47
C ALA A 1133 35.42 -30.35 -18.88
N LYS A 1134 34.89 -29.16 -19.21
CA LYS A 1134 35.70 -27.96 -19.54
C LYS A 1134 36.51 -27.44 -18.35
N SER A 1135 36.10 -27.73 -17.12
CA SER A 1135 36.84 -27.38 -15.90
C SER A 1135 37.98 -28.35 -15.56
N GLN A 1136 38.06 -29.49 -16.24
CA GLN A 1136 39.10 -30.51 -16.03
C GLN A 1136 40.22 -30.38 -17.10
N PRO A 1137 41.51 -30.44 -16.73
CA PRO A 1137 42.60 -30.40 -17.71
C PRO A 1137 42.71 -31.72 -18.53
N ASN A 1138 43.01 -31.61 -19.83
CA ASN A 1138 43.27 -32.71 -20.80
C ASN A 1138 42.06 -33.60 -21.24
N VAL A 1139 40.82 -33.10 -21.26
CA VAL A 1139 39.62 -33.87 -21.72
C VAL A 1139 39.03 -33.41 -23.07
N GLU A 1140 39.83 -32.83 -23.96
CA GLU A 1140 39.39 -32.26 -25.26
C GLU A 1140 38.58 -33.25 -26.11
N GLY A 1141 39.00 -34.52 -26.19
CA GLY A 1141 38.27 -35.57 -26.89
C GLY A 1141 36.90 -35.87 -26.28
N TYR A 1142 36.82 -35.91 -24.94
CA TYR A 1142 35.57 -36.12 -24.20
C TYR A 1142 34.59 -34.95 -24.35
N ILE A 1143 35.09 -33.72 -24.30
CA ILE A 1143 34.30 -32.49 -24.55
C ILE A 1143 33.71 -32.50 -25.96
N THR A 1144 34.51 -32.88 -26.97
CA THR A 1144 34.06 -32.97 -28.37
C THR A 1144 32.92 -33.98 -28.53
N GLN A 1145 33.00 -35.13 -27.85
CA GLN A 1145 31.92 -36.12 -27.90
C GLN A 1145 30.67 -35.70 -27.12
N LEU A 1146 30.82 -35.03 -25.98
CA LEU A 1146 29.69 -34.44 -25.28
C LEU A 1146 29.00 -33.36 -26.11
N GLU A 1147 29.75 -32.52 -26.84
CA GLU A 1147 29.20 -31.55 -27.77
C GLU A 1147 28.48 -32.20 -28.95
N THR A 1148 29.00 -33.33 -29.46
CA THR A 1148 28.37 -34.15 -30.50
C THR A 1148 27.07 -34.78 -30.01
N ALA A 1149 27.06 -35.38 -28.82
CA ALA A 1149 25.87 -35.94 -28.18
C ALA A 1149 24.79 -34.86 -27.96
N ARG A 1150 25.19 -33.68 -27.47
CA ARG A 1150 24.29 -32.53 -27.29
C ARG A 1150 23.66 -32.06 -28.60
N LYS A 1151 24.46 -31.89 -29.66
CA LYS A 1151 23.98 -31.47 -30.98
C LYS A 1151 23.04 -32.53 -31.58
N THR A 1152 23.35 -33.82 -31.42
CA THR A 1152 22.50 -34.94 -31.85
C THR A 1152 21.15 -34.94 -31.14
N LEU A 1153 21.12 -34.77 -29.81
CA LEU A 1153 19.87 -34.66 -29.04
C LEU A 1153 19.03 -33.45 -29.45
N ALA A 1154 19.68 -32.31 -29.74
CA ALA A 1154 18.99 -31.11 -30.21
C ALA A 1154 18.34 -31.33 -31.59
N LEU A 1155 19.08 -31.92 -32.54
CA LEU A 1155 18.57 -32.28 -33.86
C LEU A 1155 17.38 -33.25 -33.79
N LEU A 1156 17.47 -34.30 -32.97
CA LEU A 1156 16.38 -35.25 -32.77
C LEU A 1156 15.13 -34.59 -32.17
N SER A 1157 15.32 -33.66 -31.23
CA SER A 1157 14.19 -32.90 -30.65
C SER A 1157 13.55 -31.93 -31.64
N GLU A 1158 14.30 -31.37 -32.58
CA GLU A 1158 13.79 -30.52 -33.66
C GLU A 1158 13.03 -31.32 -34.74
N LEU A 1159 13.54 -32.51 -35.10
CA LEU A 1159 12.89 -33.42 -36.05
C LEU A 1159 11.53 -33.94 -35.55
N GLU A 1160 11.38 -34.19 -34.25
CA GLU A 1160 10.09 -34.57 -33.64
C GLU A 1160 9.08 -33.41 -33.59
N LYS A 1161 9.54 -32.16 -33.48
CA LYS A 1161 8.68 -30.96 -33.47
C LYS A 1161 8.22 -30.52 -34.86
N HIS A 1162 8.99 -30.87 -35.90
CA HIS A 1162 8.75 -30.45 -37.27
C HIS A 1162 8.67 -31.64 -38.23
N SER A 1163 7.62 -32.46 -38.08
CA SER A 1163 7.26 -33.48 -39.08
C SER A 1163 6.60 -32.91 -40.35
N SER A 1164 6.53 -31.58 -40.53
CA SER A 1164 5.80 -30.98 -41.65
C SER A 1164 6.39 -29.73 -42.33
N THR A 1165 7.56 -29.21 -41.94
CA THR A 1165 8.18 -28.08 -42.67
C THR A 1165 9.70 -28.09 -42.51
N GLY A 1166 10.42 -28.36 -43.60
CA GLY A 1166 11.88 -28.40 -43.65
C GLY A 1166 12.51 -27.08 -43.19
N ALA A 1167 13.25 -27.15 -42.08
CA ALA A 1167 13.95 -26.02 -41.50
C ALA A 1167 15.40 -25.90 -42.03
N PRO A 1168 15.97 -24.68 -42.09
CA PRO A 1168 17.20 -24.33 -42.81
C PRO A 1168 18.49 -24.63 -42.01
N LEU A 1169 18.55 -25.74 -41.26
CA LEU A 1169 19.75 -26.14 -40.53
C LEU A 1169 20.74 -26.98 -41.37
N ALA A 1170 20.44 -27.18 -42.66
CA ALA A 1170 21.05 -28.22 -43.46
C ALA A 1170 22.27 -27.79 -44.30
N GLN A 1171 22.43 -26.52 -44.71
CA GLN A 1171 23.24 -26.24 -45.90
C GLN A 1171 24.75 -26.45 -45.71
N ASP A 1172 25.38 -25.86 -44.70
CA ASP A 1172 26.82 -26.04 -44.44
C ASP A 1172 27.16 -27.48 -44.02
N LEU A 1173 26.29 -28.12 -43.23
CA LEU A 1173 26.43 -29.51 -42.80
C LEU A 1173 26.30 -30.49 -43.98
N THR A 1174 25.39 -30.22 -44.92
CA THR A 1174 25.19 -31.02 -46.14
C THR A 1174 26.41 -30.93 -47.05
N VAL A 1175 26.96 -29.73 -47.23
CA VAL A 1175 28.18 -29.52 -48.04
C VAL A 1175 29.38 -30.29 -47.45
N LEU A 1176 29.54 -30.30 -46.13
CA LEU A 1176 30.63 -31.06 -45.47
C LEU A 1176 30.42 -32.57 -45.52
N VAL A 1177 29.16 -33.05 -45.45
CA VAL A 1177 28.79 -34.46 -45.68
C VAL A 1177 29.12 -34.88 -47.12
N GLU A 1178 28.78 -34.06 -48.11
CA GLU A 1178 29.10 -34.28 -49.53
C GLU A 1178 30.61 -34.35 -49.78
N ILE A 1179 31.39 -33.44 -49.16
CA ILE A 1179 32.86 -33.44 -49.26
C ILE A 1179 33.46 -34.73 -48.68
N MET A 1180 32.96 -35.22 -47.55
CA MET A 1180 33.40 -36.50 -46.98
C MET A 1180 33.06 -37.69 -47.90
N GLN A 1181 31.92 -37.63 -48.59
CA GLN A 1181 31.54 -38.64 -49.59
C GLN A 1181 32.43 -38.58 -50.85
N ASP A 1182 32.75 -37.37 -51.34
CA ASP A 1182 33.66 -37.16 -52.47
C ASP A 1182 35.06 -37.72 -52.18
N ILE A 1183 35.58 -37.50 -50.96
CA ILE A 1183 36.87 -38.04 -50.52
C ILE A 1183 36.83 -39.55 -50.48
N ARG A 1184 35.77 -40.14 -49.91
CA ARG A 1184 35.59 -41.60 -49.88
C ARG A 1184 35.60 -42.19 -51.28
N ASN A 1185 34.80 -41.62 -52.19
CA ASN A 1185 34.69 -42.07 -53.58
C ASN A 1185 36.05 -42.01 -54.31
N GLU A 1186 36.86 -40.99 -54.06
CA GLU A 1186 38.20 -40.88 -54.67
C GLU A 1186 39.20 -41.90 -54.10
N MET A 1187 39.19 -42.13 -52.78
CA MET A 1187 40.04 -43.16 -52.16
C MET A 1187 39.65 -44.55 -52.68
N ASP A 1188 38.36 -44.85 -52.78
CA ASP A 1188 37.83 -46.11 -53.34
C ASP A 1188 38.22 -46.27 -54.83
N ARG A 1189 38.08 -45.22 -55.65
CA ARG A 1189 38.50 -45.22 -57.07
C ARG A 1189 39.97 -45.62 -57.18
N ARG A 1190 40.84 -45.08 -56.33
CA ARG A 1190 42.28 -45.33 -56.36
C ARG A 1190 42.66 -46.72 -55.91
N LEU A 1191 41.92 -47.33 -54.97
CA LEU A 1191 42.11 -48.72 -54.60
C LEU A 1191 41.88 -49.70 -55.77
N LEU A 1192 41.14 -49.29 -56.80
CA LEU A 1192 40.87 -50.11 -57.99
C LEU A 1192 41.95 -50.01 -59.10
N LEU A 1193 42.92 -49.09 -58.98
CA LEU A 1193 43.99 -48.88 -59.97
C LEU A 1193 45.17 -49.83 -59.76
N LYS A 1194 45.85 -50.26 -60.85
CA LYS A 1194 47.07 -51.07 -60.74
C LYS A 1194 48.26 -50.22 -60.26
N VAL A 1195 49.25 -50.84 -59.63
CA VAL A 1195 50.46 -50.18 -59.08
C VAL A 1195 51.14 -49.26 -60.11
N SER A 1196 51.33 -49.74 -61.35
CA SER A 1196 51.96 -48.95 -62.43
C SER A 1196 51.12 -47.74 -62.88
N GLU A 1197 49.79 -47.83 -62.80
CA GLU A 1197 48.88 -46.74 -63.16
C GLU A 1197 48.86 -45.68 -62.05
N ARG A 1198 48.93 -46.13 -60.78
CA ARG A 1198 49.01 -45.25 -59.61
C ARG A 1198 50.30 -44.45 -59.59
N GLU A 1199 51.44 -45.09 -59.83
CA GLU A 1199 52.75 -44.41 -59.90
C GLU A 1199 52.79 -43.34 -61.02
N LEU A 1200 52.15 -43.62 -62.16
CA LEU A 1200 52.03 -42.65 -63.25
C LEU A 1200 51.13 -41.46 -62.85
N GLU A 1201 50.02 -41.70 -62.15
CA GLU A 1201 49.13 -40.65 -61.66
C GLU A 1201 49.80 -39.78 -60.58
N GLU A 1202 50.63 -40.38 -59.71
CA GLU A 1202 51.40 -39.68 -58.67
C GLU A 1202 52.52 -38.81 -59.23
N SER A 1203 53.07 -39.16 -60.40
CA SER A 1203 54.09 -38.37 -61.10
C SER A 1203 53.55 -37.08 -61.75
N LYS A 1204 52.22 -36.90 -61.77
CA LYS A 1204 51.55 -35.74 -62.37
C LYS A 1204 50.97 -34.80 -61.30
N PRO A 1205 50.83 -33.49 -61.59
CA PRO A 1205 50.18 -32.55 -60.68
C PRO A 1205 48.73 -32.93 -60.41
N SER A 1206 48.30 -32.85 -59.15
CA SER A 1206 46.95 -33.18 -58.69
C SER A 1206 46.18 -31.94 -58.24
N ARG A 1207 44.87 -31.94 -58.48
CA ARG A 1207 43.94 -30.88 -58.07
C ARG A 1207 42.92 -31.34 -57.01
N LEU A 1208 43.09 -32.53 -56.45
CA LEU A 1208 42.12 -33.15 -55.54
C LEU A 1208 41.78 -32.23 -54.36
N TYR A 1209 42.78 -31.72 -53.66
CA TYR A 1209 42.56 -30.86 -52.50
C TYR A 1209 41.92 -29.53 -52.88
N ASN A 1210 42.42 -28.87 -53.94
CA ASN A 1210 41.89 -27.57 -54.38
C ASN A 1210 40.41 -27.66 -54.81
N THR A 1211 40.01 -28.80 -55.40
CA THR A 1211 38.62 -29.07 -55.80
C THR A 1211 37.71 -29.19 -54.58
N LEU A 1212 38.16 -29.89 -53.54
CA LEU A 1212 37.43 -30.01 -52.27
C LEU A 1212 37.41 -28.66 -51.53
N TYR A 1213 38.53 -27.94 -51.52
CA TYR A 1213 38.67 -26.63 -50.87
C TYR A 1213 37.67 -25.59 -51.41
N ALA A 1214 37.46 -25.57 -52.73
CA ALA A 1214 36.50 -24.65 -53.37
C ALA A 1214 35.05 -24.87 -52.93
N LYS A 1215 34.71 -26.07 -52.44
CA LYS A 1215 33.38 -26.39 -51.89
C LYS A 1215 33.27 -26.10 -50.39
N LEU A 1216 34.37 -25.83 -49.68
CA LEU A 1216 34.34 -25.68 -48.22
C LEU A 1216 33.64 -24.38 -47.79
N PRO A 1217 32.85 -24.41 -46.71
CA PRO A 1217 32.36 -23.19 -46.07
C PRO A 1217 33.50 -22.29 -45.57
N ASP A 1218 33.29 -20.97 -45.60
CA ASP A 1218 34.30 -19.94 -45.27
C ASP A 1218 34.96 -20.15 -43.89
N HIS A 1219 34.20 -20.63 -42.91
CA HIS A 1219 34.70 -20.86 -41.55
C HIS A 1219 35.63 -22.09 -41.42
N ILE A 1220 35.53 -23.06 -42.35
CA ILE A 1220 36.44 -24.22 -42.42
C ILE A 1220 37.67 -23.87 -43.28
N GLN A 1221 37.50 -23.10 -44.36
CA GLN A 1221 38.60 -22.63 -45.21
C GLN A 1221 39.70 -21.90 -44.43
N GLN A 1222 39.34 -21.25 -43.32
CA GLN A 1222 40.28 -20.54 -42.42
C GLN A 1222 41.11 -21.48 -41.52
N LYS A 1223 40.68 -22.73 -41.33
CA LYS A 1223 41.30 -23.69 -40.40
C LYS A 1223 42.11 -24.78 -41.10
N VAL A 1224 41.91 -24.96 -42.41
CA VAL A 1224 42.58 -25.97 -43.22
C VAL A 1224 43.71 -25.35 -44.07
N PRO A 1225 44.66 -26.15 -44.60
CA PRO A 1225 45.75 -25.63 -45.42
C PRO A 1225 45.27 -24.76 -46.58
N LYS A 1226 46.03 -23.71 -46.95
CA LYS A 1226 45.71 -22.89 -48.13
C LYS A 1226 45.75 -23.74 -49.41
N PRO A 1227 45.02 -23.35 -50.47
CA PRO A 1227 45.08 -24.04 -51.76
C PRO A 1227 46.51 -24.22 -52.25
N LEU A 1228 46.81 -25.40 -52.78
CA LEU A 1228 48.14 -25.77 -53.23
C LEU A 1228 48.44 -25.14 -54.60
N PRO A 1229 49.72 -24.87 -54.93
CA PRO A 1229 50.10 -24.28 -56.21
C PRO A 1229 49.62 -25.15 -57.38
N GLU A 1230 48.91 -24.54 -58.33
CA GLU A 1230 48.56 -25.20 -59.57
C GLU A 1230 49.68 -25.12 -60.61
N GLN A 1231 49.68 -26.07 -61.54
CA GLN A 1231 50.64 -26.07 -62.64
C GLN A 1231 50.43 -24.81 -63.50
N THR A 1232 51.47 -23.99 -63.58
CA THR A 1232 51.52 -22.77 -64.40
C THR A 1232 52.86 -22.72 -65.13
N SER A 1233 53.05 -21.76 -66.03
CA SER A 1233 54.34 -21.58 -66.71
C SER A 1233 55.52 -21.30 -65.76
N ARG A 1234 55.25 -20.97 -64.48
CA ARG A 1234 56.26 -20.67 -63.44
C ARG A 1234 56.27 -21.67 -62.27
N SER A 1235 55.37 -22.66 -62.25
CA SER A 1235 55.29 -23.66 -61.17
C SER A 1235 54.90 -25.02 -61.72
N THR A 1236 55.59 -26.07 -61.27
CA THR A 1236 55.32 -27.45 -61.68
C THR A 1236 54.00 -27.99 -61.13
N GLY A 1237 53.35 -27.28 -60.21
CA GLY A 1237 52.12 -27.70 -59.54
C GLY A 1237 52.37 -28.74 -58.44
N ALA A 1238 51.46 -28.83 -57.48
CA ALA A 1238 51.57 -29.79 -56.37
C ALA A 1238 51.19 -31.21 -56.80
N LEU A 1239 51.94 -32.20 -56.34
CA LEU A 1239 51.72 -33.61 -56.68
C LEU A 1239 50.60 -34.24 -55.83
N TYR A 1240 50.18 -35.46 -56.19
CA TYR A 1240 49.14 -36.19 -55.43
C TYR A 1240 49.50 -36.33 -53.95
N LYS A 1241 50.77 -36.61 -53.62
CA LYS A 1241 51.23 -36.79 -52.24
C LYS A 1241 50.98 -35.55 -51.36
N GLU A 1242 51.22 -34.37 -51.93
CA GLU A 1242 50.99 -33.07 -51.26
C GLU A 1242 49.49 -32.77 -51.15
N ASN A 1243 48.70 -33.11 -52.18
CA ASN A 1243 47.25 -33.03 -52.12
C ASN A 1243 46.66 -33.96 -51.04
N LEU A 1244 47.14 -35.20 -50.95
CA LEU A 1244 46.66 -36.18 -49.97
C LEU A 1244 46.96 -35.74 -48.53
N GLN A 1245 48.13 -35.14 -48.28
CA GLN A 1245 48.43 -34.50 -46.98
C GLN A 1245 47.38 -33.44 -46.61
N SER A 1246 47.04 -32.56 -47.54
CA SER A 1246 46.02 -31.52 -47.31
C SER A 1246 44.61 -32.09 -47.18
N VAL A 1247 44.28 -33.18 -47.89
CA VAL A 1247 43.00 -33.91 -47.75
C VAL A 1247 42.89 -34.58 -46.39
N VAL A 1248 43.94 -35.23 -45.88
CA VAL A 1248 43.92 -35.82 -44.53
C VAL A 1248 43.87 -34.74 -43.45
N ALA A 1249 44.54 -33.60 -43.64
CA ALA A 1249 44.41 -32.45 -42.75
C ALA A 1249 42.99 -31.88 -42.75
N LEU A 1250 42.33 -31.84 -43.92
CA LEU A 1250 40.92 -31.47 -44.06
C LEU A 1250 40.00 -32.45 -43.33
N ILE A 1251 40.15 -33.77 -43.56
CA ILE A 1251 39.39 -34.80 -42.84
C ILE A 1251 39.53 -34.60 -41.33
N HIS A 1252 40.77 -34.44 -40.86
CA HIS A 1252 41.04 -34.26 -39.44
C HIS A 1252 40.36 -33.01 -38.88
N GLU A 1253 40.28 -31.91 -39.64
CA GLU A 1253 39.59 -30.70 -39.18
C GLU A 1253 38.06 -30.85 -39.23
N ILE A 1254 37.52 -31.55 -40.24
CA ILE A 1254 36.09 -31.86 -40.32
C ILE A 1254 35.65 -32.75 -39.15
N LEU A 1255 36.42 -33.78 -38.81
CA LEU A 1255 36.09 -34.72 -37.72
C LEU A 1255 36.26 -34.14 -36.31
N LYS A 1256 36.84 -32.94 -36.17
CA LYS A 1256 36.80 -32.17 -34.92
C LYS A 1256 35.47 -31.44 -34.73
N ASP A 1257 34.74 -31.14 -35.82
CA ASP A 1257 33.45 -30.49 -35.70
C ASP A 1257 32.37 -31.51 -35.33
N GLY A 1258 32.03 -31.56 -34.05
CA GLY A 1258 30.98 -32.44 -33.54
C GLY A 1258 29.59 -32.20 -34.15
N GLY A 1259 29.36 -31.12 -34.88
CA GLY A 1259 28.12 -30.87 -35.62
C GLY A 1259 28.03 -31.63 -36.93
N VAL A 1260 29.13 -31.70 -37.68
CA VAL A 1260 29.21 -32.49 -38.92
C VAL A 1260 29.06 -33.97 -38.61
N VAL A 1261 29.71 -34.43 -37.54
CA VAL A 1261 29.62 -35.81 -37.05
C VAL A 1261 28.20 -36.16 -36.61
N ALA A 1262 27.54 -35.26 -35.87
CA ALA A 1262 26.14 -35.44 -35.48
C ALA A 1262 25.18 -35.49 -36.69
N ALA A 1263 25.43 -34.70 -37.74
CA ALA A 1263 24.63 -34.70 -38.97
C ALA A 1263 24.84 -35.96 -39.82
N LEU A 1264 26.09 -36.41 -40.00
CA LEU A 1264 26.44 -37.67 -40.66
C LEU A 1264 25.82 -38.86 -39.94
N ALA A 1265 25.81 -38.83 -38.60
CA ALA A 1265 25.12 -39.84 -37.81
C ALA A 1265 23.60 -39.70 -37.98
N ALA A 1266 23.00 -38.52 -37.98
CA ALA A 1266 21.54 -38.34 -38.06
C ALA A 1266 20.91 -38.71 -39.43
N GLY A 1267 21.70 -38.87 -40.51
CA GLY A 1267 21.20 -39.26 -41.83
C GLY A 1267 20.65 -40.70 -41.92
N PRO A 1268 19.79 -41.00 -42.92
CA PRO A 1268 19.35 -42.38 -43.16
C PRO A 1268 20.54 -43.28 -43.51
N LYS A 1269 20.52 -44.52 -42.98
CA LYS A 1269 21.60 -45.52 -43.07
C LYS A 1269 22.07 -45.83 -44.48
#